data_AF-A0A661KS98-F1
#
_entry.id   AF-A0A661KS98-F1
#
_cell.length_a   1.000
_cell.length_b   1.000
_cell.length_c   1.000
_cell.angle_alpha   90.00
_cell.angle_beta   90.00
_cell.angle_gamma   90.00
#
_symmetry.space_group_name_H-M   'P 1'
#
loop_
_entity.id
_entity.type
_entity.pdbx_description
1 polymer ?
#
loop_
_entity_poly.entity_id
_entity_poly.type
_entity_poly.pdbx_seq_one_letter_code
_entity_poly.pdbx_strand_id
1 'polypeptide(L)'
;MEASPSYLFLKEKDPFRFISPEEYEELGIDPEDIPFGTLPALRHPARIPSRFGGDAYGFGITEGYERLTKEELELLLSIDLRNENFIKKYYKKLNEIYKKLGLLIRFSKKGKPYYLIPLHFVSISLIDIKIKVDQVANFIKEYAKGRTKESFNIGIFLKPTDLIFQELSYMFLEHNFIPVDSISKLKHIKQDIDLFIITGDIYELISREKSRLEEYANYMMIKIYKLLNQEGELLVISERYLPKKSKLIKIRFKTEEEEKRFALFTHIFKTKHRYKFNRKPIYVSEFEFYSYLRGIYVEPEIIDRLLNGKDISSLNLEEINKLPYMELSLPEKYVRKRKDQKRMWSTLFDRYLEKVRFCTFTPEALKEEWEKRFEFYDYEPEYMLLYHGRKKTPPFSLYSITKEILESKVYGASPQLMPDYRNSFEYALRVIEVVKKLKENTESYADIPKIFMDRLTTPLYYKNRRFKAIKAVLNLIKKKNKLRRLICYFNPEHIEGINTKLIENLELLELFGFNIDLLKELYLISLGHGPIRRIIAGKINEASLKPIIDTANRYGIRTALNFLRYFRLMSFAEMEAAAGKAVETEEVRELFRIYDLMVRAVISKDVDWQTVVYEGAESVEGLRRKVIKRILMMMGYHRFLNNWQEMKEKGEKELEAIADYEPDNLKSIYNMRTLIDIMNQFENIYLKSDPLQITSFYRKILRSDLHGTARIFRKMSSKNVFLLLWITINSSPSDVINFNPLLDQIPEEQTDEFVEKIDLETSHINLNHLDSEGIKNLSEQLRKNKFTIIVGTGLYLRLDQEQKILAIGYMDLDNNIKILNAFYDSFSKSPKIYRISNEGLRELEKRFSEIELFYQAHKTILHFLKERSLPLRHKNWVKEVEKIREELRSVFLKNMFQPDSFYTNLEALYNYAPSVLNFLFPFFKELQQINLSWHIYMKISPLKYILNTTKKLYALIRHEKEEFQDKEFLHRLAKKEFGLMATGTVGVSDAQLSKLIDMLDNLRNKRPVLFNALIKSFFFQEIGRVSYLREKYKGKFNPADLGDAGAVFISQENMKKFYLIDTAEEEYLVFLVKYHSMLHHMIRGEFSFFAIKEIIEKKDQQLFDAFFIFSFIMLSAIREDLLLEDLAGKLFRIKEICDKIIAGEMTLMGYMNKLFSKKGALYLQVKEYLKKGMSSNQQKSNEEVRSNLVDMGKMIYALERILRLRGVRYVEFPELAKLLMDKPIKLIYAQKGFLSIGYSTFEKEMFETYRIYRTFYSLPEHIRHYILNWLVDD
;
A
#
# COMPACT_ATOMS: atom_id res chain seq x y z
N MET A 1 14.20 23.73 25.31
CA MET A 1 13.58 24.52 24.22
C MET A 1 14.59 25.39 23.46
N GLU A 2 15.82 25.61 23.94
CA GLU A 2 16.83 26.48 23.30
C GLU A 2 17.82 25.77 22.36
N ALA A 3 17.57 24.51 21.98
CA ALA A 3 18.57 23.65 21.34
C ALA A 3 18.23 23.17 19.93
N SER A 4 17.33 23.85 19.20
CA SER A 4 17.08 23.55 17.79
C SER A 4 18.18 24.16 16.88
N PRO A 5 18.77 23.41 15.92
CA PRO A 5 19.68 23.95 14.90
C PRO A 5 19.05 25.14 14.17
N SER A 6 17.74 25.11 14.02
CA SER A 6 16.90 26.13 13.38
C SER A 6 16.57 27.32 14.28
N TYR A 7 16.46 27.07 15.59
CA TYR A 7 16.25 28.10 16.61
C TYR A 7 17.55 28.87 16.90
N LEU A 8 18.71 28.25 16.64
CA LEU A 8 20.00 28.93 16.44
C LEU A 8 20.07 29.66 15.08
N PHE A 9 19.53 29.08 14.00
CA PHE A 9 19.45 29.68 12.66
C PHE A 9 18.55 30.92 12.56
N LEU A 10 17.52 31.05 13.40
CA LEU A 10 16.70 32.27 13.53
C LEU A 10 17.39 33.37 14.35
N LYS A 11 18.52 33.05 15.01
CA LYS A 11 19.41 34.01 15.69
C LYS A 11 20.61 34.42 14.81
N GLU A 12 21.06 33.56 13.90
CA GLU A 12 22.02 33.94 12.86
C GLU A 12 21.34 34.70 11.70
N LYS A 13 22.05 35.70 11.17
CA LYS A 13 21.49 36.74 10.29
C LYS A 13 21.02 36.26 8.90
N ASP A 14 21.11 34.97 8.54
CA ASP A 14 21.01 34.58 7.13
C ASP A 14 20.50 33.15 6.80
N PRO A 15 19.18 32.96 6.74
CA PRO A 15 18.53 31.69 6.35
C PRO A 15 18.51 31.41 4.85
N PHE A 16 18.83 32.39 4.00
CA PHE A 16 18.89 32.23 2.55
C PHE A 16 20.31 31.93 2.05
N ARG A 17 21.32 32.06 2.92
CA ARG A 17 22.74 32.06 2.58
C ARG A 17 23.02 33.15 1.54
N PHE A 18 22.71 34.39 1.91
CA PHE A 18 23.16 35.57 1.21
C PHE A 18 24.66 35.52 0.99
N ILE A 19 25.04 35.87 -0.22
CA ILE A 19 26.41 35.91 -0.66
C ILE A 19 26.89 37.33 -0.41
N SER A 20 27.91 37.45 0.44
CA SER A 20 28.53 38.75 0.72
C SER A 20 29.29 39.25 -0.52
N PRO A 21 29.42 40.58 -0.72
CA PRO A 21 30.19 41.14 -1.84
C PRO A 21 31.65 40.67 -1.88
N GLU A 22 32.22 40.33 -0.72
CA GLU A 22 33.57 39.79 -0.58
C GLU A 22 33.72 38.40 -1.22
N GLU A 23 32.63 37.63 -1.32
CA GLU A 23 32.61 36.28 -1.90
C GLU A 23 32.34 36.27 -3.41
N TYR A 24 32.03 37.41 -4.04
CA TYR A 24 31.64 37.46 -5.46
C TYR A 24 32.79 37.04 -6.37
N GLU A 25 34.01 37.49 -6.07
CA GLU A 25 35.20 37.16 -6.84
C GLU A 25 35.52 35.66 -6.74
N GLU A 26 35.41 35.09 -5.54
CA GLU A 26 35.61 33.65 -5.31
C GLU A 26 34.53 32.81 -6.01
N LEU A 27 33.26 33.22 -5.97
CA LEU A 27 32.16 32.47 -6.58
C LEU A 27 31.99 32.72 -8.08
N GLY A 28 32.73 33.69 -8.62
CA GLY A 28 32.69 34.10 -10.03
C GLY A 28 31.40 34.82 -10.40
N ILE A 29 30.85 35.61 -9.49
CA ILE A 29 29.62 36.39 -9.66
C ILE A 29 29.98 37.76 -10.23
N ASP A 30 29.28 38.18 -11.28
CA ASP A 30 29.42 39.51 -11.85
C ASP A 30 28.54 40.50 -11.05
N PRO A 31 29.11 41.56 -10.43
CA PRO A 31 28.32 42.53 -9.67
C PRO A 31 27.25 43.23 -10.51
N GLU A 32 27.44 43.39 -11.82
CA GLU A 32 26.46 44.02 -12.72
C GLU A 32 25.19 43.17 -12.93
N ASP A 33 25.28 41.86 -12.65
CA ASP A 33 24.15 40.93 -12.72
C ASP A 33 23.24 40.98 -11.47
N ILE A 34 23.65 41.74 -10.44
CA ILE A 34 22.90 41.92 -9.18
C ILE A 34 22.16 43.26 -9.21
N PRO A 35 20.84 43.26 -9.46
CA PRO A 35 20.06 44.49 -9.48
C PRO A 35 19.94 45.10 -8.08
N PHE A 36 19.93 46.43 -8.04
CA PHE A 36 19.74 47.22 -6.82
C PHE A 36 18.45 46.82 -6.10
N GLY A 37 18.52 46.61 -4.78
CA GLY A 37 17.39 46.14 -3.98
C GLY A 37 17.20 44.61 -3.93
N THR A 38 18.14 43.83 -4.49
CA THR A 38 18.20 42.38 -4.31
C THR A 38 19.50 41.94 -3.63
N LEU A 39 19.44 40.83 -2.92
CA LEU A 39 20.59 40.16 -2.31
C LEU A 39 20.80 38.81 -3.00
N PRO A 40 22.00 38.51 -3.53
CA PRO A 40 22.29 37.20 -4.08
C PRO A 40 22.36 36.18 -2.94
N ALA A 41 21.84 34.98 -3.17
CA ALA A 41 21.72 33.93 -2.17
C ALA A 41 21.86 32.53 -2.80
N LEU A 42 22.33 31.56 -2.03
CA LEU A 42 22.45 30.17 -2.48
C LEU A 42 21.12 29.38 -2.37
N ARG A 43 20.17 29.87 -1.57
CA ARG A 43 18.82 29.32 -1.43
C ARG A 43 17.80 30.41 -1.70
N HIS A 44 16.59 30.03 -2.08
CA HIS A 44 15.52 30.97 -2.40
C HIS A 44 14.22 30.63 -1.65
N PRO A 45 13.34 31.61 -1.41
CA PRO A 45 12.01 31.34 -0.86
C PRO A 45 11.17 30.52 -1.85
N ALA A 46 10.18 29.79 -1.32
CA ALA A 46 9.51 28.73 -2.06
C ALA A 46 8.86 29.19 -3.38
N ARG A 47 8.38 30.45 -3.48
CA ARG A 47 7.86 31.06 -4.71
C ARG A 47 7.89 32.59 -4.64
N ILE A 48 8.39 33.24 -5.69
CA ILE A 48 8.11 34.67 -5.95
C ILE A 48 7.42 34.74 -7.32
N PRO A 49 6.21 35.34 -7.42
CA PRO A 49 5.55 35.46 -8.71
C PRO A 49 6.37 36.37 -9.63
N SER A 50 6.70 35.88 -10.82
CA SER A 50 7.29 36.73 -11.86
C SER A 50 6.22 37.68 -12.43
N ARG A 51 6.68 38.80 -12.99
CA ARG A 51 5.87 39.84 -13.65
C ARG A 51 5.00 39.28 -14.78
N PHE A 52 5.44 38.20 -15.44
CA PHE A 52 4.78 37.64 -16.62
C PHE A 52 3.95 36.38 -16.35
N GLY A 53 3.85 35.99 -15.08
CA GLY A 53 3.31 34.69 -14.66
C GLY A 53 4.42 33.74 -14.22
N GLY A 54 4.05 32.67 -13.53
CA GLY A 54 5.01 31.65 -13.11
C GLY A 54 5.89 32.05 -11.91
N ASP A 55 6.91 31.23 -11.66
CA ASP A 55 7.89 31.42 -10.58
C ASP A 55 9.12 32.15 -11.10
N ALA A 56 9.49 33.25 -10.44
CA ALA A 56 10.69 34.04 -10.74
C ALA A 56 11.99 33.21 -10.57
N TYR A 57 11.92 32.08 -9.87
CA TYR A 57 13.00 31.11 -9.72
C TYR A 57 12.92 29.91 -10.69
N GLY A 58 12.47 30.14 -11.93
CA GLY A 58 12.87 29.29 -13.07
C GLY A 58 11.75 28.55 -13.81
N PHE A 59 10.51 28.53 -13.32
CA PHE A 59 9.38 27.90 -14.03
C PHE A 59 8.65 28.85 -15.00
N GLY A 60 9.03 30.13 -15.06
CA GLY A 60 8.45 31.15 -15.95
C GLY A 60 9.01 31.17 -17.38
N ILE A 61 9.98 30.32 -17.73
CA ILE A 61 10.63 30.33 -19.06
C ILE A 61 9.61 30.12 -20.19
N THR A 62 8.56 29.32 -19.95
CA THR A 62 7.55 28.99 -20.97
C THR A 62 6.58 30.13 -21.28
N GLU A 63 6.37 31.05 -20.35
CA GLU A 63 5.39 32.14 -20.45
C GLU A 63 6.00 33.42 -21.09
N GLY A 64 7.33 33.46 -21.26
CA GLY A 64 8.08 34.59 -21.84
C GLY A 64 8.71 34.36 -23.22
N TYR A 65 8.48 33.19 -23.85
CA TYR A 65 9.12 32.82 -25.13
C TYR A 65 8.88 33.82 -26.27
N GLU A 66 7.72 34.50 -26.30
CA GLU A 66 7.37 35.48 -27.33
C GLU A 66 8.28 36.74 -27.35
N ARG A 67 9.17 36.88 -26.37
CA ARG A 67 10.03 38.07 -26.19
C ARG A 67 11.50 37.82 -26.46
N LEU A 68 11.86 36.59 -26.77
CA LEU A 68 13.21 36.19 -27.11
C LEU A 68 13.40 36.28 -28.62
N THR A 69 14.59 36.67 -29.07
CA THR A 69 14.93 36.55 -30.48
C THR A 69 15.04 35.07 -30.86
N LYS A 70 14.93 34.75 -32.15
CA LYS A 70 15.03 33.37 -32.65
C LYS A 70 16.35 32.69 -32.24
N GLU A 71 17.44 33.47 -32.23
CA GLU A 71 18.77 33.03 -31.79
C GLU A 71 18.84 32.74 -30.28
N GLU A 72 18.20 33.56 -29.44
CA GLU A 72 18.14 33.35 -27.99
C GLU A 72 17.29 32.14 -27.60
N LEU A 73 16.23 31.89 -28.36
CA LEU A 73 15.32 30.76 -28.17
C LEU A 73 15.97 29.43 -28.59
N GLU A 74 16.70 29.41 -29.72
CA GLU A 74 17.52 28.26 -30.14
C GLU A 74 18.65 27.97 -29.14
N LEU A 75 19.27 29.01 -28.56
CA LEU A 75 20.28 28.85 -27.50
C LEU A 75 19.68 28.22 -26.23
N LEU A 76 18.51 28.65 -25.77
CA LEU A 76 17.85 28.08 -24.59
C LEU A 76 17.39 26.63 -24.79
N LEU A 77 16.97 26.26 -26.00
CA LEU A 77 16.53 24.90 -26.32
C LEU A 77 17.69 23.92 -26.53
N SER A 78 18.89 24.42 -26.87
CA SER A 78 20.08 23.59 -27.13
C SER A 78 20.97 23.35 -25.90
N ILE A 79 20.76 24.09 -24.80
CA ILE A 79 21.55 23.97 -23.57
C ILE A 79 20.87 23.03 -22.56
N ASP A 80 21.58 22.00 -22.09
CA ASP A 80 21.18 21.20 -20.93
C ASP A 80 21.57 21.90 -19.61
N LEU A 81 20.58 22.43 -18.90
CA LEU A 81 20.75 23.12 -17.61
C LEU A 81 21.20 22.20 -16.46
N ARG A 82 21.37 20.89 -16.70
CA ARG A 82 21.96 19.94 -15.74
C ARG A 82 23.47 19.76 -15.93
N ASN A 83 24.05 20.32 -17.01
CA ASN A 83 25.46 20.18 -17.33
C ASN A 83 26.23 21.49 -17.08
N GLU A 84 26.99 21.54 -16.00
CA GLU A 84 27.73 22.73 -15.56
C GLU A 84 28.71 23.28 -16.61
N ASN A 85 29.27 22.43 -17.49
CA ASN A 85 30.25 22.86 -18.48
C ASN A 85 29.62 23.67 -19.63
N PHE A 86 28.38 23.36 -20.01
CA PHE A 86 27.65 24.17 -20.99
C PHE A 86 27.22 25.51 -20.42
N ILE A 87 26.78 25.53 -19.15
CA ILE A 87 26.41 26.77 -18.45
C ILE A 87 27.62 27.70 -18.33
N LYS A 88 28.80 27.18 -17.96
CA LYS A 88 30.06 27.97 -17.91
C LYS A 88 30.40 28.66 -19.23
N LYS A 89 30.11 28.03 -20.37
CA LYS A 89 30.42 28.60 -21.70
C LYS A 89 29.49 29.75 -22.09
N TYR A 90 28.22 29.71 -21.66
CA TYR A 90 27.19 30.65 -22.09
C TYR A 90 26.59 31.51 -20.96
N TYR A 91 27.15 31.47 -19.74
CA TYR A 91 26.54 32.10 -18.55
C TYR A 91 26.18 33.58 -18.74
N LYS A 92 27.02 34.39 -19.42
CA LYS A 92 26.70 35.81 -19.71
C LYS A 92 25.44 35.95 -20.57
N LYS A 93 25.37 35.21 -21.68
CA LYS A 93 24.19 35.22 -22.56
C LYS A 93 22.95 34.67 -21.85
N LEU A 94 23.10 33.65 -21.00
CA LEU A 94 22.02 33.12 -20.18
C LEU A 94 21.51 34.13 -19.15
N ASN A 95 22.42 34.85 -18.48
CA ASN A 95 22.07 35.90 -17.52
C ASN A 95 21.38 37.08 -18.21
N GLU A 96 21.82 37.49 -19.40
CA GLU A 96 21.13 38.50 -20.23
C GLU A 96 19.72 38.06 -20.62
N ILE A 97 19.55 36.80 -21.07
CA ILE A 97 18.23 36.23 -21.39
C ILE A 97 17.35 36.17 -20.13
N TYR A 98 17.90 35.75 -18.99
CA TYR A 98 17.16 35.64 -17.73
C TYR A 98 16.81 37.03 -17.17
N LYS A 99 17.62 38.04 -17.44
CA LYS A 99 17.32 39.46 -17.18
C LYS A 99 16.16 39.95 -18.06
N LYS A 100 16.18 39.68 -19.37
CA LYS A 100 15.06 40.00 -20.29
C LYS A 100 13.74 39.32 -19.92
N LEU A 101 13.82 38.09 -19.38
CA LEU A 101 12.66 37.31 -18.93
C LEU A 101 12.17 37.68 -17.51
N GLY A 102 12.87 38.59 -16.81
CA GLY A 102 12.49 39.01 -15.45
C GLY A 102 12.69 37.92 -14.39
N LEU A 103 13.57 36.95 -14.65
CA LEU A 103 13.85 35.86 -13.71
C LEU A 103 14.86 36.32 -12.66
N LEU A 104 14.70 35.82 -11.44
CA LEU A 104 15.55 36.09 -10.28
C LEU A 104 16.60 34.99 -10.06
N ILE A 105 16.96 34.26 -11.12
CA ILE A 105 18.09 33.33 -11.14
C ILE A 105 19.20 33.90 -12.00
N ARG A 106 20.45 33.73 -11.56
CA ARG A 106 21.65 34.00 -12.33
C ARG A 106 22.62 32.83 -12.21
N PHE A 107 23.54 32.72 -13.15
CA PHE A 107 24.62 31.75 -13.13
C PHE A 107 25.95 32.45 -12.94
N SER A 108 26.81 31.91 -12.08
CA SER A 108 28.18 32.39 -11.93
C SER A 108 29.07 31.90 -13.07
N LYS A 109 30.25 32.50 -13.24
CA LYS A 109 31.30 32.06 -14.18
C LYS A 109 31.75 30.61 -13.94
N LYS A 110 31.51 30.06 -12.73
CA LYS A 110 31.73 28.65 -12.38
C LYS A 110 30.55 27.73 -12.76
N GLY A 111 29.51 28.23 -13.42
CA GLY A 111 28.36 27.46 -13.89
C GLY A 111 27.34 27.10 -12.80
N LYS A 112 27.47 27.68 -11.60
CA LYS A 112 26.55 27.43 -10.48
C LYS A 112 25.44 28.48 -10.46
N PRO A 113 24.16 28.08 -10.26
CA PRO A 113 23.08 29.03 -10.10
C PRO A 113 23.16 29.71 -8.73
N TYR A 114 22.83 31.00 -8.69
CA TYR A 114 22.52 31.76 -7.48
C TYR A 114 21.22 32.53 -7.68
N TYR A 115 20.57 32.86 -6.58
CA TYR A 115 19.22 33.40 -6.56
C TYR A 115 19.23 34.83 -6.06
N LEU A 116 18.56 35.74 -6.77
CA LEU A 116 18.40 37.13 -6.36
C LEU A 116 17.15 37.23 -5.51
N ILE A 117 17.29 37.58 -4.23
CA ILE A 117 16.15 37.75 -3.31
C ILE A 117 15.93 39.24 -3.08
N PRO A 118 14.76 39.80 -3.43
CA PRO A 118 14.48 41.19 -3.13
C PRO A 118 14.45 41.43 -1.62
N LEU A 119 15.07 42.52 -1.16
CA LEU A 119 15.29 42.82 0.27
C LEU A 119 14.00 42.78 1.11
N HIS A 120 12.86 43.18 0.55
CA HIS A 120 11.57 43.19 1.25
C HIS A 120 10.92 41.79 1.40
N PHE A 121 11.34 40.79 0.62
CA PHE A 121 10.82 39.41 0.71
C PHE A 121 11.51 38.57 1.79
N VAL A 122 12.71 38.98 2.23
CA VAL A 122 13.54 38.24 3.18
C VAL A 122 12.85 38.14 4.55
N SER A 123 12.35 39.26 5.08
CA SER A 123 11.68 39.32 6.39
C SER A 123 10.31 38.64 6.37
N ILE A 124 9.51 38.87 5.32
CA ILE A 124 8.14 38.35 5.18
C ILE A 124 8.14 36.81 5.03
N SER A 125 9.05 36.25 4.22
CA SER A 125 9.10 34.81 3.96
C SER A 125 9.49 34.00 5.21
N LEU A 126 10.35 34.55 6.08
CA LEU A 126 10.75 33.89 7.33
C LEU A 126 9.65 33.93 8.37
N ILE A 127 8.92 35.05 8.44
CA ILE A 127 7.73 35.16 9.26
C ILE A 127 6.71 34.09 8.82
N ASP A 128 6.46 33.93 7.52
CA ASP A 128 5.52 32.93 6.98
C ASP A 128 5.87 31.49 7.35
N ILE A 129 7.14 31.12 7.23
CA ILE A 129 7.63 29.78 7.61
C ILE A 129 7.40 29.57 9.10
N LYS A 130 7.82 30.52 9.93
CA LYS A 130 7.68 30.45 11.40
C LYS A 130 6.23 30.27 11.82
N ILE A 131 5.31 31.06 11.24
CA ILE A 131 3.88 30.98 11.55
C ILE A 131 3.33 29.59 11.21
N LYS A 132 3.64 29.06 10.02
CA LYS A 132 3.15 27.74 9.62
C LYS A 132 3.67 26.65 10.56
N VAL A 133 4.94 26.72 10.92
CA VAL A 133 5.59 25.80 11.87
C VAL A 133 4.92 25.88 13.24
N ASP A 134 4.71 27.07 13.78
CA ASP A 134 4.08 27.28 15.10
C ASP A 134 2.63 26.77 15.14
N GLN A 135 1.83 27.06 14.11
CA GLN A 135 0.43 26.60 14.03
C GLN A 135 0.34 25.08 13.92
N VAL A 136 1.19 24.46 13.07
CA VAL A 136 1.23 23.01 12.94
C VAL A 136 1.72 22.35 14.23
N ALA A 137 2.71 22.93 14.91
CA ALA A 137 3.21 22.42 16.17
C ALA A 137 2.16 22.46 17.28
N ASN A 138 1.42 23.56 17.40
CA ASN A 138 0.32 23.66 18.36
C ASN A 138 -0.76 22.61 18.07
N PHE A 139 -1.11 22.42 16.80
CA PHE A 139 -2.07 21.40 16.39
C PHE A 139 -1.63 19.98 16.77
N ILE A 140 -0.37 19.61 16.51
CA ILE A 140 0.17 18.29 16.89
C ILE A 140 0.13 18.10 18.42
N LYS A 141 0.52 19.12 19.19
CA LYS A 141 0.47 19.08 20.66
C LYS A 141 -0.96 18.94 21.18
N GLU A 142 -1.92 19.65 20.59
CA GLU A 142 -3.34 19.54 20.95
C GLU A 142 -3.89 18.16 20.62
N TYR A 143 -3.55 17.58 19.47
CA TYR A 143 -3.96 16.23 19.10
C TYR A 143 -3.37 15.16 20.03
N ALA A 144 -2.12 15.34 20.48
CA ALA A 144 -1.48 14.41 21.42
C ALA A 144 -2.13 14.44 22.82
N LYS A 145 -2.70 15.58 23.24
CA LYS A 145 -3.36 15.71 24.56
C LYS A 145 -4.58 14.79 24.63
N GLY A 146 -4.55 13.84 25.56
CA GLY A 146 -5.66 12.94 25.85
C GLY A 146 -5.61 11.57 25.15
N ARG A 147 -4.54 11.27 24.39
CA ARG A 147 -4.35 9.95 23.74
C ARG A 147 -3.17 9.20 24.38
N THR A 148 -3.30 7.87 24.54
CA THR A 148 -2.31 7.00 25.21
C THR A 148 -1.18 6.51 24.30
N LYS A 149 -1.21 6.88 23.01
CA LYS A 149 -0.24 6.43 22.00
C LYS A 149 1.06 7.24 22.11
N GLU A 150 2.20 6.56 22.20
CA GLU A 150 3.52 7.21 22.33
C GLU A 150 3.99 7.91 21.03
N SER A 151 3.53 7.46 19.86
CA SER A 151 3.92 8.03 18.56
C SER A 151 2.76 8.03 17.56
N PHE A 152 2.68 9.08 16.74
CA PHE A 152 1.67 9.24 15.69
C PHE A 152 2.31 9.17 14.30
N ASN A 153 1.55 8.65 13.33
CA ASN A 153 1.88 8.72 11.91
C ASN A 153 1.28 9.99 11.33
N ILE A 154 2.13 10.92 10.88
CA ILE A 154 1.75 12.25 10.43
C ILE A 154 2.09 12.37 8.94
N GLY A 155 1.08 12.38 8.08
CA GLY A 155 1.26 12.67 6.66
C GLY A 155 1.38 14.17 6.44
N ILE A 156 2.38 14.61 5.67
CA ILE A 156 2.56 16.04 5.36
C ILE A 156 2.83 16.24 3.88
N PHE A 157 2.07 17.14 3.25
CA PHE A 157 2.19 17.42 1.82
C PHE A 157 3.35 18.40 1.55
N LEU A 158 4.58 17.92 1.73
CA LEU A 158 5.83 18.65 1.51
C LEU A 158 6.92 17.72 0.99
N LYS A 159 7.94 18.30 0.33
CA LYS A 159 9.18 17.59 0.02
C LYS A 159 10.03 17.45 1.29
N PRO A 160 10.84 16.39 1.43
CA PRO A 160 11.76 16.25 2.56
C PRO A 160 12.75 17.43 2.70
N THR A 161 13.08 18.10 1.60
CA THR A 161 13.99 19.25 1.57
C THR A 161 13.34 20.58 1.98
N ASP A 162 12.03 20.59 2.25
CA ASP A 162 11.32 21.81 2.65
C ASP A 162 11.67 22.21 4.09
N LEU A 163 11.88 23.51 4.32
CA LEU A 163 12.26 24.03 5.64
C LEU A 163 11.20 23.73 6.69
N ILE A 164 9.90 23.85 6.37
CA ILE A 164 8.81 23.57 7.32
C ILE A 164 8.83 22.09 7.73
N PHE A 165 9.13 21.19 6.79
CA PHE A 165 9.23 19.76 7.06
C PHE A 165 10.38 19.45 8.02
N GLN A 166 11.55 20.05 7.78
CA GLN A 166 12.74 19.90 8.61
C GLN A 166 12.48 20.40 10.04
N GLU A 167 11.87 21.57 10.20
CA GLU A 167 11.50 22.14 11.51
C GLU A 167 10.56 21.22 12.30
N LEU A 168 9.49 20.75 11.67
CA LEU A 168 8.48 19.92 12.34
C LEU A 168 9.04 18.55 12.73
N SER A 169 9.79 17.93 11.81
CA SER A 169 10.47 16.66 12.07
C SER A 169 11.50 16.80 13.20
N TYR A 170 12.08 17.99 13.35
CA TYR A 170 12.99 18.32 14.42
C TYR A 170 12.29 18.50 15.78
N MET A 171 11.17 19.23 15.81
CA MET A 171 10.44 19.52 17.06
C MET A 171 9.75 18.30 17.66
N PHE A 172 9.34 17.33 16.82
CA PHE A 172 8.56 16.15 17.22
C PHE A 172 9.27 14.85 16.82
N LEU A 173 10.41 14.57 17.45
CA LEU A 173 11.26 13.40 17.16
C LEU A 173 10.58 12.07 17.50
N GLU A 174 9.62 12.12 18.41
CA GLU A 174 8.79 11.01 18.85
C GLU A 174 7.75 10.56 17.81
N HIS A 175 7.47 11.37 16.78
CA HIS A 175 6.45 11.08 15.78
C HIS A 175 7.06 10.68 14.42
N ASN A 176 6.27 9.99 13.60
CA ASN A 176 6.67 9.51 12.28
C ASN A 176 6.08 10.40 11.18
N PHE A 177 6.91 11.26 10.58
CA PHE A 177 6.48 12.13 9.47
C PHE A 177 6.64 11.42 8.13
N ILE A 178 5.55 11.38 7.35
CA ILE A 178 5.50 10.76 6.02
C ILE A 178 5.39 11.89 4.97
N PRO A 179 6.47 12.24 4.25
CA PRO A 179 6.46 13.30 3.26
C PRO A 179 5.74 12.86 1.98
N VAL A 180 4.73 13.62 1.58
CA VAL A 180 3.96 13.45 0.34
C VAL A 180 4.29 14.59 -0.62
N ASP A 181 5.07 14.28 -1.65
CA ASP A 181 5.51 15.24 -2.67
C ASP A 181 4.60 15.30 -3.90
N SER A 182 3.73 14.30 -4.08
CA SER A 182 2.93 14.08 -5.29
C SER A 182 1.67 13.27 -5.01
N ILE A 183 0.67 13.39 -5.90
CA ILE A 183 -0.58 12.62 -5.82
C ILE A 183 -0.33 11.12 -6.05
N SER A 184 0.66 10.74 -6.85
CA SER A 184 1.06 9.34 -7.06
C SER A 184 1.55 8.69 -5.77
N LYS A 185 2.34 9.41 -4.95
CA LYS A 185 2.83 8.90 -3.67
C LYS A 185 1.72 8.57 -2.68
N LEU A 186 0.59 9.31 -2.72
CA LEU A 186 -0.60 9.00 -1.91
C LEU A 186 -1.16 7.58 -2.17
N LYS A 187 -0.97 7.02 -3.36
CA LYS A 187 -1.46 5.67 -3.69
C LYS A 187 -0.63 4.55 -3.04
N HIS A 188 0.64 4.82 -2.76
CA HIS A 188 1.59 3.81 -2.28
C HIS A 188 1.70 3.76 -0.76
N ILE A 189 1.07 4.70 -0.05
CA ILE A 189 1.02 4.70 1.41
C ILE A 189 0.08 3.56 1.85
N LYS A 190 0.67 2.56 2.53
CA LYS A 190 -0.05 1.39 3.05
C LYS A 190 -0.35 1.47 4.56
N GLN A 191 0.01 2.58 5.20
CA GLN A 191 -0.11 2.76 6.65
C GLN A 191 -1.25 3.74 6.94
N ASP A 192 -2.00 3.48 8.02
CA ASP A 192 -3.01 4.41 8.52
C ASP A 192 -2.35 5.67 9.08
N ILE A 193 -2.92 6.81 8.74
CA ILE A 193 -2.43 8.14 9.13
C ILE A 193 -3.32 8.68 10.25
N ASP A 194 -2.69 9.15 11.33
CA ASP A 194 -3.37 9.79 12.45
C ASP A 194 -3.69 11.27 12.12
N LEU A 195 -2.72 11.97 11.52
CA LEU A 195 -2.82 13.39 11.18
C LEU A 195 -2.37 13.65 9.76
N PHE A 196 -3.12 14.43 8.99
CA PHE A 196 -2.68 14.90 7.68
C PHE A 196 -2.54 16.43 7.66
N ILE A 197 -1.42 16.94 7.15
CA ILE A 197 -1.09 18.36 7.14
C ILE A 197 -0.81 18.84 5.72
N ILE A 198 -1.44 19.94 5.32
CA ILE A 198 -1.22 20.61 4.03
C ILE A 198 -0.84 22.07 4.29
N THR A 199 0.37 22.48 3.89
CA THR A 199 0.95 23.80 4.18
C THR A 199 0.83 24.79 3.01
N GLY A 200 -0.13 24.55 2.11
CA GLY A 200 -0.46 25.39 0.97
C GLY A 200 -1.89 25.19 0.47
N ASP A 201 -2.29 25.91 -0.59
CA ASP A 201 -3.61 25.74 -1.18
C ASP A 201 -3.66 24.50 -2.07
N ILE A 202 -4.58 23.58 -1.79
CA ILE A 202 -4.82 22.34 -2.56
C ILE A 202 -4.96 22.63 -4.05
N TYR A 203 -5.66 23.70 -4.43
CA TYR A 203 -5.85 24.03 -5.84
C TYR A 203 -4.56 24.49 -6.52
N GLU A 204 -3.65 25.16 -5.79
CA GLU A 204 -2.33 25.53 -6.31
C GLU A 204 -1.40 24.32 -6.42
N LEU A 205 -1.54 23.33 -5.53
CA LEU A 205 -0.78 22.08 -5.59
C LEU A 205 -1.14 21.26 -6.84
N ILE A 206 -2.42 21.28 -7.25
CA ILE A 206 -2.95 20.54 -8.41
C ILE A 206 -2.73 21.28 -9.74
N SER A 207 -2.72 22.62 -9.73
CA SER A 207 -2.71 23.48 -10.94
C SER A 207 -1.51 23.29 -11.86
N ARG A 208 -0.47 22.55 -11.45
CA ARG A 208 0.69 22.26 -12.29
C ARG A 208 0.44 21.22 -13.37
N GLU A 209 -0.68 20.48 -13.33
CA GLU A 209 -0.82 19.32 -14.22
C GLU A 209 -2.06 19.32 -15.14
N LYS A 210 -3.24 19.88 -14.79
CA LYS A 210 -4.48 19.51 -15.53
C LYS A 210 -5.59 20.58 -15.59
N SER A 211 -6.36 20.55 -16.68
CA SER A 211 -7.48 21.45 -16.99
C SER A 211 -8.73 21.26 -16.10
N ARG A 212 -8.81 20.19 -15.30
CA ARG A 212 -9.97 19.78 -14.47
C ARG A 212 -9.70 19.83 -12.96
N LEU A 213 -9.30 21.00 -12.45
CA LEU A 213 -8.86 21.20 -11.05
C LEU A 213 -9.83 20.69 -9.98
N GLU A 214 -11.15 20.82 -10.18
CA GLU A 214 -12.14 20.41 -9.19
C GLU A 214 -12.22 18.88 -9.03
N GLU A 215 -12.03 18.13 -10.12
CA GLU A 215 -12.06 16.67 -10.11
C GLU A 215 -10.88 16.12 -9.32
N TYR A 216 -9.67 16.64 -9.60
CA TYR A 216 -8.45 16.28 -8.87
C TYR A 216 -8.47 16.69 -7.41
N ALA A 217 -9.07 17.83 -7.06
CA ALA A 217 -9.18 18.24 -5.67
C ALA A 217 -10.08 17.29 -4.86
N ASN A 218 -11.17 16.82 -5.46
CA ASN A 218 -12.01 15.79 -4.83
C ASN A 218 -11.29 14.46 -4.74
N TYR A 219 -10.59 14.05 -5.80
CA TYR A 219 -9.80 12.82 -5.82
C TYR A 219 -8.75 12.80 -4.69
N MET A 220 -7.95 13.87 -4.57
CA MET A 220 -6.96 14.01 -3.51
C MET A 220 -7.59 13.93 -2.12
N MET A 221 -8.71 14.63 -1.91
CA MET A 221 -9.44 14.58 -0.64
C MET A 221 -10.02 13.20 -0.32
N ILE A 222 -10.53 12.48 -1.32
CA ILE A 222 -11.02 11.10 -1.15
C ILE A 222 -9.87 10.19 -0.71
N LYS A 223 -8.67 10.33 -1.30
CA LYS A 223 -7.50 9.54 -0.90
C LYS A 223 -7.03 9.86 0.51
N ILE A 224 -6.92 11.13 0.86
CA ILE A 224 -6.58 11.55 2.23
C ILE A 224 -7.62 11.03 3.23
N TYR A 225 -8.91 11.17 2.92
CA TYR A 225 -10.00 10.67 3.76
C TYR A 225 -9.93 9.15 3.98
N LYS A 226 -9.56 8.37 2.96
CA LYS A 226 -9.36 6.91 3.08
C LYS A 226 -8.14 6.55 3.92
N LEU A 227 -7.06 7.34 3.89
CA LEU A 227 -5.83 7.12 4.67
C LEU A 227 -5.96 7.52 6.15
N LEU A 228 -6.81 8.50 6.46
CA LEU A 228 -7.07 8.91 7.83
C LEU A 228 -7.78 7.79 8.61
N ASN A 229 -7.32 7.52 9.82
CA ASN A 229 -8.02 6.64 10.76
C ASN A 229 -9.37 7.27 11.24
N GLN A 230 -10.16 6.53 12.02
CA GLN A 230 -11.51 6.98 12.44
C GLN A 230 -11.49 8.28 13.24
N GLU A 231 -10.46 8.50 14.05
CA GLU A 231 -10.27 9.75 14.80
C GLU A 231 -9.37 10.76 14.07
N GLY A 232 -9.00 10.48 12.83
CA GLY A 232 -7.99 11.25 12.12
C GLY A 232 -8.43 12.68 11.84
N GLU A 233 -7.46 13.58 11.84
CA GLU A 233 -7.70 15.02 11.65
C GLU A 233 -6.86 15.56 10.49
N LEU A 234 -7.42 16.56 9.81
CA LEU A 234 -6.75 17.29 8.74
C LEU A 234 -6.53 18.75 9.18
N LEU A 235 -5.30 19.23 9.01
CA LEU A 235 -4.95 20.63 9.10
C LEU A 235 -4.51 21.15 7.72
N VAL A 236 -5.14 22.23 7.26
CA VAL A 236 -4.74 22.95 6.06
C VAL A 236 -4.46 24.40 6.42
N ILE A 237 -3.24 24.85 6.16
CA ILE A 237 -2.81 26.23 6.35
C ILE A 237 -2.24 26.77 5.04
N SER A 238 -2.76 27.91 4.60
CA SER A 238 -2.30 28.57 3.39
C SER A 238 -2.43 30.08 3.52
N GLU A 239 -1.69 30.81 2.71
CA GLU A 239 -1.90 32.25 2.61
C GLU A 239 -3.28 32.56 2.04
N ARG A 240 -3.91 33.62 2.55
CA ARG A 240 -5.22 34.09 2.11
C ARG A 240 -5.08 34.87 0.80
N TYR A 241 -5.84 34.56 -0.25
CA TYR A 241 -5.97 35.47 -1.40
C TYR A 241 -7.38 36.01 -1.53
N LEU A 242 -7.52 37.32 -1.72
CA LEU A 242 -8.81 37.99 -1.82
C LEU A 242 -9.34 37.99 -3.27
N PRO A 243 -10.66 37.80 -3.47
CA PRO A 243 -11.28 37.97 -4.78
C PRO A 243 -11.27 39.46 -5.19
N LYS A 244 -11.32 39.75 -6.50
CA LYS A 244 -11.45 41.11 -7.09
C LYS A 244 -12.81 41.78 -6.79
N LYS A 245 -13.28 41.81 -5.54
CA LYS A 245 -14.48 42.56 -5.14
C LYS A 245 -14.20 44.07 -5.11
N SER A 246 -15.25 44.88 -5.18
CA SER A 246 -15.23 46.36 -5.15
C SER A 246 -15.49 46.89 -3.74
N LYS A 247 -14.88 46.28 -2.72
CA LYS A 247 -14.97 46.78 -1.35
C LYS A 247 -13.89 47.85 -1.17
N LEU A 248 -14.32 49.06 -0.84
CA LEU A 248 -13.44 50.16 -0.49
C LEU A 248 -13.21 50.16 1.02
N ILE A 249 -11.96 50.33 1.42
CA ILE A 249 -11.52 50.41 2.82
C ILE A 249 -10.88 51.77 3.05
N LYS A 250 -11.14 52.37 4.21
CA LYS A 250 -10.57 53.68 4.59
C LYS A 250 -9.25 53.45 5.32
N ILE A 251 -8.16 53.96 4.76
CA ILE A 251 -6.80 53.81 5.30
C ILE A 251 -6.10 55.17 5.32
N ARG A 252 -5.29 55.40 6.36
CA ARG A 252 -4.33 56.51 6.40
C ARG A 252 -2.90 55.98 6.46
N PHE A 253 -2.04 56.50 5.61
CA PHE A 253 -0.61 56.24 5.61
C PHE A 253 0.06 57.09 6.69
N LYS A 254 0.81 56.47 7.63
CA LYS A 254 1.41 57.20 8.76
C LYS A 254 2.60 58.05 8.33
N THR A 255 3.43 57.54 7.42
CA THR A 255 4.59 58.27 6.86
C THR A 255 4.31 58.77 5.45
N GLU A 256 4.99 59.84 5.04
CA GLU A 256 4.87 60.37 3.67
C GLU A 256 5.51 59.42 2.65
N GLU A 257 6.64 58.80 2.99
CA GLU A 257 7.32 57.83 2.13
C GLU A 257 6.43 56.62 1.78
N GLU A 258 5.66 56.11 2.75
CA GLU A 258 4.78 54.96 2.51
C GLU A 258 3.61 55.32 1.58
N GLU A 259 3.08 56.55 1.70
CA GLU A 259 2.07 57.09 0.80
C GLU A 259 2.62 57.27 -0.62
N LYS A 260 3.88 57.74 -0.76
CA LYS A 260 4.59 57.83 -2.03
C LYS A 260 4.77 56.46 -2.69
N ARG A 261 5.15 55.43 -1.91
CA ARG A 261 5.32 54.05 -2.39
C ARG A 261 4.02 53.43 -2.87
N PHE A 262 2.93 53.62 -2.13
CA PHE A 262 1.62 53.15 -2.59
C PHE A 262 1.13 53.94 -3.81
N ALA A 263 1.34 55.26 -3.85
CA ALA A 263 1.03 56.06 -5.03
C ALA A 263 1.76 55.53 -6.27
N LEU A 264 3.07 55.32 -6.16
CA LEU A 264 3.88 54.73 -7.23
C LEU A 264 3.35 53.37 -7.68
N PHE A 265 2.96 52.50 -6.74
CA PHE A 265 2.32 51.22 -7.06
C PHE A 265 1.07 51.38 -7.93
N THR A 266 0.24 52.39 -7.68
CA THR A 266 -0.96 52.68 -8.51
C THR A 266 -0.65 53.30 -9.88
N HIS A 267 0.54 53.90 -10.05
CA HIS A 267 1.04 54.37 -11.36
C HIS A 267 1.63 53.23 -12.19
N ILE A 268 2.27 52.27 -11.53
CA ILE A 268 2.85 51.08 -12.18
C ILE A 268 1.76 50.09 -12.60
N PHE A 269 0.85 49.73 -11.68
CA PHE A 269 -0.14 48.67 -11.90
C PHE A 269 -1.53 49.22 -12.21
N LYS A 270 -2.30 48.47 -13.01
CA LYS A 270 -3.68 48.77 -13.35
C LYS A 270 -4.59 48.58 -12.13
N THR A 271 -4.97 49.70 -11.53
CA THR A 271 -5.95 49.80 -10.45
C THR A 271 -7.36 50.11 -10.98
N LYS A 272 -8.41 49.81 -10.21
CA LYS A 272 -9.80 50.12 -10.57
C LYS A 272 -10.10 51.62 -10.49
N HIS A 273 -9.43 52.33 -9.58
CA HIS A 273 -9.59 53.76 -9.37
C HIS A 273 -8.25 54.48 -9.48
N ARG A 274 -8.28 55.70 -10.02
CA ARG A 274 -7.14 56.63 -9.95
C ARG A 274 -7.25 57.40 -8.65
N TYR A 275 -6.33 57.15 -7.74
CA TYR A 275 -6.31 57.74 -6.41
C TYR A 275 -5.60 59.09 -6.44
N LYS A 276 -6.06 60.06 -5.65
CA LYS A 276 -5.36 61.33 -5.43
C LYS A 276 -4.81 61.35 -4.01
N PHE A 277 -3.50 61.39 -3.87
CA PHE A 277 -2.82 61.35 -2.58
C PHE A 277 -2.54 62.76 -2.07
N ASN A 278 -2.95 63.05 -0.82
CA ASN A 278 -2.88 64.38 -0.22
C ASN A 278 -2.74 64.35 1.32
N ARG A 279 -2.11 63.30 1.90
CA ARG A 279 -1.90 63.09 3.34
C ARG A 279 -3.17 62.85 4.17
N LYS A 280 -4.37 62.87 3.57
CA LYS A 280 -5.64 62.56 4.25
C LYS A 280 -5.99 61.07 4.14
N PRO A 281 -6.84 60.54 5.03
CA PRO A 281 -7.37 59.18 4.88
C PRO A 281 -8.05 59.01 3.52
N ILE A 282 -7.72 57.93 2.82
CA ILE A 282 -8.20 57.64 1.47
C ILE A 282 -8.97 56.32 1.44
N TYR A 283 -9.98 56.24 0.58
CA TYR A 283 -10.70 55.01 0.30
C TYR A 283 -9.99 54.25 -0.82
N VAL A 284 -9.41 53.10 -0.49
CA VAL A 284 -8.70 52.24 -1.44
C VAL A 284 -9.41 50.91 -1.61
N SER A 285 -9.29 50.30 -2.79
CA SER A 285 -9.78 48.95 -3.04
C SER A 285 -9.04 47.94 -2.16
N GLU A 286 -9.79 47.14 -1.40
CA GLU A 286 -9.24 46.10 -0.50
C GLU A 286 -8.29 45.14 -1.23
N PHE A 287 -8.62 44.78 -2.47
CA PHE A 287 -7.79 43.89 -3.30
C PHE A 287 -6.45 44.55 -3.72
N GLU A 288 -6.48 45.84 -4.05
CA GLU A 288 -5.29 46.58 -4.51
C GLU A 288 -4.36 46.86 -3.33
N PHE A 289 -4.93 47.27 -2.20
CA PHE A 289 -4.19 47.47 -0.97
C PHE A 289 -3.58 46.15 -0.46
N TYR A 290 -4.33 45.06 -0.50
CA TYR A 290 -3.80 43.74 -0.14
C TYR A 290 -2.69 43.26 -1.08
N SER A 291 -2.80 43.56 -2.39
CA SER A 291 -1.76 43.25 -3.37
C SER A 291 -0.47 44.04 -3.10
N TYR A 292 -0.60 45.28 -2.63
CA TYR A 292 0.53 46.08 -2.17
C TYR A 292 1.17 45.53 -0.89
N LEU A 293 0.36 45.14 0.11
CA LEU A 293 0.86 44.53 1.36
C LEU A 293 1.67 43.24 1.11
N ARG A 294 1.35 42.49 0.05
CA ARG A 294 2.10 41.29 -0.36
C ARG A 294 3.43 41.58 -1.05
N GLY A 295 3.78 42.83 -1.32
CA GLY A 295 5.09 43.24 -1.83
C GLY A 295 5.41 42.73 -3.24
N ILE A 296 4.51 42.96 -4.22
CA ILE A 296 4.75 42.56 -5.61
C ILE A 296 6.10 43.09 -6.10
N TYR A 297 6.97 42.21 -6.57
CA TYR A 297 8.26 42.60 -7.14
C TYR A 297 8.05 43.40 -8.43
N VAL A 298 8.73 44.54 -8.51
CA VAL A 298 8.78 45.40 -9.69
C VAL A 298 10.25 45.50 -10.12
N GLU A 299 10.52 45.24 -11.40
CA GLU A 299 11.88 45.34 -11.95
C GLU A 299 12.39 46.80 -11.87
N PRO A 300 13.65 47.03 -11.50
CA PRO A 300 14.24 48.37 -11.42
C PRO A 300 14.07 49.19 -12.70
N GLU A 301 14.17 48.55 -13.87
CA GLU A 301 14.01 49.19 -15.18
C GLU A 301 12.62 49.85 -15.38
N ILE A 302 11.57 49.31 -14.74
CA ILE A 302 10.22 49.88 -14.78
C ILE A 302 10.15 51.11 -13.88
N ILE A 303 10.78 51.03 -12.70
CA ILE A 303 10.86 52.11 -11.73
C ILE A 303 11.67 53.27 -12.33
N ASP A 304 12.82 52.97 -12.92
CA ASP A 304 13.70 53.93 -13.59
C ASP A 304 13.02 54.59 -14.79
N ARG A 305 12.26 53.82 -15.60
CA ARG A 305 11.46 54.38 -16.70
C ARG A 305 10.34 55.31 -16.21
N LEU A 306 9.77 55.03 -15.04
CA LEU A 306 8.69 55.85 -14.48
C LEU A 306 9.24 57.12 -13.83
N LEU A 307 10.39 57.01 -13.16
CA LEU A 307 11.00 58.09 -12.36
C LEU A 307 12.10 58.86 -13.11
N ASN A 308 12.49 58.42 -14.32
CA ASN A 308 13.60 58.95 -15.10
C ASN A 308 14.91 59.09 -14.29
N GLY A 309 15.23 58.07 -13.49
CA GLY A 309 16.45 58.04 -12.66
C GLY A 309 16.44 58.91 -11.40
N LYS A 310 15.30 59.53 -11.03
CA LYS A 310 15.14 60.24 -9.75
C LYS A 310 14.77 59.29 -8.62
N ASP A 311 15.31 59.51 -7.42
CA ASP A 311 14.93 58.74 -6.23
C ASP A 311 13.53 59.14 -5.73
N ILE A 312 12.75 58.17 -5.24
CA ILE A 312 11.39 58.37 -4.69
C ILE A 312 11.42 59.36 -3.53
N SER A 313 12.48 59.34 -2.73
CA SER A 313 12.69 60.24 -1.58
C SER A 313 12.78 61.71 -2.00
N SER A 314 13.25 61.97 -3.22
CA SER A 314 13.46 63.32 -3.78
C SER A 314 12.20 63.96 -4.41
N LEU A 315 11.13 63.17 -4.61
CA LEU A 315 9.89 63.61 -5.25
C LEU A 315 8.83 63.96 -4.21
N ASN A 316 8.01 65.00 -4.47
CA ASN A 316 6.84 65.30 -3.65
C ASN A 316 5.58 64.53 -4.13
N LEU A 317 4.53 64.47 -3.31
CA LEU A 317 3.30 63.74 -3.66
C LEU A 317 2.58 64.33 -4.89
N GLU A 318 2.69 65.64 -5.12
CA GLU A 318 2.09 66.29 -6.29
C GLU A 318 2.78 65.91 -7.60
N GLU A 319 4.10 65.75 -7.56
CA GLU A 319 4.92 65.27 -8.68
C GLU A 319 4.61 63.81 -8.99
N ILE A 320 4.46 62.96 -7.96
CA ILE A 320 4.09 61.55 -8.14
C ILE A 320 2.68 61.42 -8.74
N ASN A 321 1.71 62.21 -8.27
CA ASN A 321 0.34 62.22 -8.82
C ASN A 321 0.30 62.64 -10.32
N LYS A 322 1.33 63.33 -10.82
CA LYS A 322 1.45 63.77 -12.23
C LYS A 322 2.20 62.75 -13.12
N LEU A 323 2.75 61.67 -12.56
CA LEU A 323 3.47 60.65 -13.32
C LEU A 323 2.55 59.91 -14.31
N PRO A 324 3.07 59.44 -15.45
CA PRO A 324 2.29 58.65 -16.40
C PRO A 324 1.89 57.29 -15.79
N TYR A 325 0.71 56.78 -16.17
CA TYR A 325 0.24 55.45 -15.75
C TYR A 325 0.73 54.39 -16.74
N MET A 326 1.46 53.38 -16.25
CA MET A 326 1.97 52.27 -17.07
C MET A 326 0.96 51.14 -17.29
N GLU A 327 -0.11 51.10 -16.49
CA GLU A 327 -1.21 50.12 -16.55
C GLU A 327 -0.79 48.64 -16.61
N LEU A 328 0.28 48.27 -15.93
CA LEU A 328 0.70 46.87 -15.89
C LEU A 328 -0.35 46.01 -15.17
N SER A 329 -0.66 44.83 -15.73
CA SER A 329 -1.58 43.91 -15.07
C SER A 329 -0.97 43.40 -13.77
N LEU A 330 -1.74 43.42 -12.68
CA LEU A 330 -1.35 42.75 -11.44
C LEU A 330 -1.15 41.25 -11.72
N PRO A 331 -0.08 40.59 -11.25
CA PRO A 331 0.15 39.17 -11.50
C PRO A 331 -1.01 38.32 -10.93
N GLU A 332 -1.82 37.76 -11.83
CA GLU A 332 -2.98 36.91 -11.50
C GLU A 332 -2.60 35.43 -11.65
N LYS A 333 -2.45 34.69 -10.54
CA LYS A 333 -2.40 33.22 -10.61
C LYS A 333 -3.71 32.70 -11.25
N TYR A 334 -3.64 31.70 -12.13
CA TYR A 334 -4.78 31.12 -12.87
C TYR A 334 -6.02 30.80 -12.00
N VAL A 335 -5.83 30.40 -10.74
CA VAL A 335 -6.92 30.10 -9.78
C VAL A 335 -7.69 31.36 -9.34
N ARG A 336 -7.04 32.54 -9.34
CA ARG A 336 -7.58 33.83 -8.84
C ARG A 336 -8.73 34.39 -9.69
N LYS A 337 -8.92 33.90 -10.93
CA LYS A 337 -9.96 34.41 -11.85
C LYS A 337 -11.38 33.90 -11.53
N ARG A 338 -11.56 32.87 -10.70
CA ARG A 338 -12.83 32.11 -10.70
C ARG A 338 -13.69 32.16 -9.43
N LYS A 339 -13.15 32.05 -8.19
CA LYS A 339 -13.96 32.02 -6.93
C LYS A 339 -13.17 32.47 -5.68
N ASP A 340 -13.87 32.80 -4.60
CA ASP A 340 -13.28 33.13 -3.28
C ASP A 340 -12.75 31.87 -2.56
N GLN A 341 -11.50 31.92 -2.09
CA GLN A 341 -10.79 30.79 -1.44
C GLN A 341 -11.56 30.20 -0.26
N LYS A 342 -12.09 31.06 0.63
CA LYS A 342 -12.87 30.61 1.81
C LYS A 342 -14.06 29.73 1.39
N ARG A 343 -14.78 30.16 0.35
CA ARG A 343 -15.93 29.44 -0.20
C ARG A 343 -15.51 28.14 -0.88
N MET A 344 -14.38 28.13 -1.59
CA MET A 344 -13.85 26.93 -2.23
C MET A 344 -13.47 25.86 -1.19
N TRP A 345 -12.72 26.25 -0.16
CA TRP A 345 -12.30 25.36 0.93
C TRP A 345 -13.49 24.82 1.72
N SER A 346 -14.44 25.68 2.12
CA SER A 346 -15.67 25.23 2.77
C SER A 346 -16.44 24.23 1.90
N THR A 347 -16.58 24.49 0.59
CA THR A 347 -17.29 23.57 -0.31
C THR A 347 -16.60 22.21 -0.45
N LEU A 348 -15.26 22.16 -0.39
CA LEU A 348 -14.46 20.95 -0.52
C LEU A 348 -14.35 20.20 0.81
N PHE A 349 -13.86 20.85 1.86
CA PHE A 349 -13.53 20.22 3.14
C PHE A 349 -14.76 19.88 3.98
N ASP A 350 -15.76 20.77 4.04
CA ASP A 350 -16.96 20.51 4.84
C ASP A 350 -17.73 19.28 4.32
N ARG A 351 -17.44 18.81 3.11
CA ARG A 351 -17.98 17.56 2.57
C ARG A 351 -17.43 16.32 3.28
N TYR A 352 -16.13 16.29 3.56
CA TYR A 352 -15.42 15.12 4.09
C TYR A 352 -15.14 15.21 5.60
N LEU A 353 -15.16 16.42 6.15
CA LEU A 353 -14.69 16.71 7.50
C LEU A 353 -15.73 17.49 8.31
N GLU A 354 -15.79 17.19 9.60
CA GLU A 354 -16.45 17.99 10.62
C GLU A 354 -15.54 19.15 10.96
N LYS A 355 -15.99 20.36 10.64
CA LYS A 355 -15.22 21.58 10.82
C LYS A 355 -15.08 21.89 12.31
N VAL A 356 -13.86 21.77 12.83
CA VAL A 356 -13.52 22.13 14.22
C VAL A 356 -13.16 23.61 14.28
N ARG A 357 -12.27 24.07 13.39
CA ARG A 357 -11.85 25.47 13.32
C ARG A 357 -11.65 25.90 11.87
N PHE A 358 -12.23 27.03 11.49
CA PHE A 358 -12.01 27.66 10.19
C PHE A 358 -11.99 29.18 10.34
N CYS A 359 -10.80 29.76 10.25
CA CYS A 359 -10.60 31.19 10.49
C CYS A 359 -9.52 31.76 9.60
N THR A 360 -9.61 33.08 9.39
CA THR A 360 -8.47 33.88 8.95
C THR A 360 -7.84 34.56 10.12
N PHE A 361 -6.53 34.71 10.07
CA PHE A 361 -5.80 35.44 11.11
C PHE A 361 -4.61 36.16 10.50
N THR A 362 -4.19 37.21 11.20
CA THR A 362 -2.97 37.94 10.90
C THR A 362 -2.02 37.78 12.09
N PRO A 363 -0.80 37.28 11.86
CA PRO A 363 0.21 37.11 12.90
C PRO A 363 0.51 38.43 13.62
N GLU A 364 0.70 38.38 14.93
CA GLU A 364 0.93 39.58 15.76
C GLU A 364 2.12 40.41 15.27
N ALA A 365 3.24 39.75 14.92
CA ALA A 365 4.43 40.42 14.40
C ALA A 365 4.16 41.21 13.10
N LEU A 366 3.29 40.70 12.21
CA LEU A 366 2.88 41.42 10.99
C LEU A 366 1.85 42.50 11.29
N LYS A 367 0.95 42.25 12.25
CA LYS A 367 -0.04 43.24 12.69
C LYS A 367 0.65 44.48 13.28
N GLU A 368 1.64 44.29 14.14
CA GLU A 368 2.46 45.38 14.69
C GLU A 368 3.24 46.14 13.60
N GLU A 369 3.75 45.45 12.59
CA GLU A 369 4.45 46.05 11.45
C GLU A 369 3.52 46.90 10.58
N TRP A 370 2.32 46.41 10.31
CA TRP A 370 1.30 47.16 9.57
C TRP A 370 0.75 48.33 10.36
N GLU A 371 0.52 48.18 11.66
CA GLU A 371 0.09 49.27 12.54
C GLU A 371 1.14 50.38 12.65
N LYS A 372 2.44 50.09 12.45
CA LYS A 372 3.47 51.13 12.33
C LYS A 372 3.36 51.94 11.04
N ARG A 373 2.89 51.34 9.94
CA ARG A 373 2.84 51.95 8.59
C ARG A 373 1.48 52.57 8.26
N PHE A 374 0.40 51.99 8.77
CA PHE A 374 -0.97 52.34 8.41
C PHE A 374 -1.85 52.53 9.66
N GLU A 375 -2.85 53.38 9.53
CA GLU A 375 -3.96 53.49 10.47
C GLU A 375 -5.23 52.99 9.77
N PHE A 376 -5.80 51.92 10.32
CA PHE A 376 -7.01 51.26 9.82
C PHE A 376 -8.22 51.72 10.63
N TYR A 377 -9.33 52.05 9.95
CA TYR A 377 -10.56 52.48 10.63
C TYR A 377 -11.54 51.32 10.84
N ASP A 378 -12.08 50.74 9.75
CA ASP A 378 -13.09 49.67 9.79
C ASP A 378 -12.61 48.40 9.08
N TYR A 379 -11.30 48.10 9.15
CA TYR A 379 -10.68 47.01 8.40
C TYR A 379 -9.54 46.36 9.18
N GLU A 380 -9.58 45.03 9.29
CA GLU A 380 -8.44 44.23 9.74
C GLU A 380 -7.99 43.36 8.56
N PRO A 381 -6.73 43.47 8.10
CA PRO A 381 -6.30 42.71 6.93
C PRO A 381 -6.22 41.21 7.24
N GLU A 382 -6.71 40.36 6.35
CA GLU A 382 -6.65 38.89 6.48
C GLU A 382 -5.40 38.33 5.79
N TYR A 383 -4.47 37.71 6.53
CA TYR A 383 -3.21 37.22 5.98
C TYR A 383 -3.14 35.71 5.72
N MET A 384 -3.44 34.88 6.73
CA MET A 384 -3.45 33.41 6.63
C MET A 384 -4.87 32.86 6.70
N LEU A 385 -5.10 31.73 6.06
CA LEU A 385 -6.32 30.93 6.13
C LEU A 385 -6.00 29.56 6.72
N LEU A 386 -6.69 29.20 7.80
CA LEU A 386 -6.53 27.93 8.48
C LEU A 386 -7.87 27.17 8.49
N TYR A 387 -7.82 25.92 8.06
CA TYR A 387 -8.90 24.95 8.19
C TYR A 387 -8.41 23.75 8.99
N HIS A 388 -9.16 23.40 10.03
CA HIS A 388 -8.97 22.21 10.84
C HIS A 388 -10.30 21.46 10.91
N GLY A 389 -10.27 20.18 10.55
CA GLY A 389 -11.44 19.33 10.62
C GLY A 389 -11.13 17.90 10.99
N ARG A 390 -12.08 17.28 11.67
CA ARG A 390 -12.06 15.86 12.03
C ARG A 390 -12.73 15.04 10.94
N LYS A 391 -12.25 13.82 10.70
CA LYS A 391 -12.87 12.90 9.74
C LYS A 391 -14.36 12.70 10.06
N LYS A 392 -15.24 12.97 9.08
CA LYS A 392 -16.66 12.62 9.20
C LYS A 392 -16.81 11.11 9.23
N THR A 393 -17.67 10.61 10.10
CA THR A 393 -18.09 9.21 10.06
C THR A 393 -19.40 9.10 9.29
N PRO A 394 -19.45 8.32 8.20
CA PRO A 394 -20.71 8.02 7.54
C PRO A 394 -21.60 7.26 8.53
N PRO A 395 -22.89 7.60 8.67
CA PRO A 395 -23.80 6.92 9.59
C PRO A 395 -23.97 5.43 9.28
N PHE A 396 -23.74 5.01 8.04
CA PHE A 396 -23.83 3.62 7.63
C PHE A 396 -22.50 3.12 7.07
N SER A 397 -22.11 1.92 7.49
CA SER A 397 -20.99 1.20 6.89
C SER A 397 -21.48 0.28 5.78
N LEU A 398 -20.61 -0.03 4.82
CA LEU A 398 -20.79 -1.04 3.79
C LEU A 398 -21.15 -2.37 4.43
N TYR A 399 -20.56 -2.69 5.58
CA TYR A 399 -20.95 -3.87 6.36
C TYR A 399 -22.43 -3.85 6.74
N SER A 400 -22.92 -2.72 7.29
CA SER A 400 -24.34 -2.60 7.67
C SER A 400 -25.29 -2.69 6.47
N ILE A 401 -24.95 -2.03 5.34
CA ILE A 401 -25.73 -2.08 4.10
C ILE A 401 -25.74 -3.51 3.54
N THR A 402 -24.58 -4.16 3.51
CA THR A 402 -24.43 -5.53 3.00
C THR A 402 -25.22 -6.50 3.86
N LYS A 403 -25.12 -6.40 5.19
CA LYS A 403 -25.87 -7.23 6.12
C LYS A 403 -27.38 -7.13 5.87
N GLU A 404 -27.92 -5.91 5.78
CA GLU A 404 -29.37 -5.72 5.58
C GLU A 404 -29.84 -6.26 4.23
N ILE A 405 -29.07 -6.07 3.15
CA ILE A 405 -29.42 -6.62 1.84
C ILE A 405 -29.34 -8.16 1.86
N LEU A 406 -28.32 -8.73 2.48
CA LEU A 406 -28.20 -10.19 2.60
C LEU A 406 -29.34 -10.79 3.42
N GLU A 407 -29.72 -10.15 4.53
CA GLU A 407 -30.87 -10.53 5.37
C GLU A 407 -32.21 -10.43 4.62
N SER A 408 -32.33 -9.45 3.72
CA SER A 408 -33.55 -9.26 2.91
C SER A 408 -33.77 -10.39 1.90
N LYS A 409 -32.71 -11.10 1.48
CA LYS A 409 -32.73 -12.18 0.46
C LYS A 409 -33.40 -11.78 -0.86
N VAL A 410 -33.46 -10.48 -1.20
CA VAL A 410 -34.06 -9.97 -2.46
C VAL A 410 -33.05 -9.68 -3.56
N TYR A 411 -31.79 -10.07 -3.38
CA TYR A 411 -30.71 -9.87 -4.36
C TYR A 411 -30.60 -11.06 -5.33
N GLY A 412 -30.04 -10.82 -6.51
CA GLY A 412 -29.90 -11.83 -7.56
C GLY A 412 -28.64 -12.69 -7.46
N ALA A 413 -27.50 -12.09 -7.08
CA ALA A 413 -26.23 -12.80 -6.92
C ALA A 413 -25.54 -12.39 -5.61
N SER A 414 -24.86 -13.35 -4.96
CA SER A 414 -24.00 -13.06 -3.81
C SER A 414 -22.90 -12.06 -4.20
N PRO A 415 -22.52 -11.10 -3.33
CA PRO A 415 -21.45 -10.14 -3.60
C PRO A 415 -20.14 -10.78 -4.05
N GLN A 416 -19.81 -11.97 -3.55
CA GLN A 416 -18.57 -12.71 -3.85
C GLN A 416 -18.56 -13.34 -5.25
N LEU A 417 -19.73 -13.57 -5.84
CA LEU A 417 -19.91 -14.21 -7.15
C LEU A 417 -20.31 -13.20 -8.23
N MET A 418 -20.22 -11.91 -7.90
CA MET A 418 -20.57 -10.82 -8.79
C MET A 418 -19.47 -10.64 -9.85
N PRO A 419 -19.83 -10.54 -11.14
CA PRO A 419 -18.85 -10.24 -12.19
C PRO A 419 -18.25 -8.84 -12.03
N ASP A 420 -16.98 -8.71 -12.39
CA ASP A 420 -16.18 -7.50 -12.20
C ASP A 420 -16.78 -6.25 -12.87
N TYR A 421 -17.37 -6.40 -14.06
CA TYR A 421 -18.02 -5.30 -14.78
C TYR A 421 -19.26 -4.75 -14.07
N ARG A 422 -19.94 -5.54 -13.22
CA ARG A 422 -21.12 -5.08 -12.47
C ARG A 422 -20.76 -4.26 -11.23
N ASN A 423 -19.54 -4.45 -10.72
CA ASN A 423 -18.99 -3.60 -9.67
C ASN A 423 -18.48 -2.27 -10.26
N SER A 424 -19.33 -1.56 -11.01
CA SER A 424 -18.94 -0.32 -11.69
C SER A 424 -20.06 0.71 -11.68
N PHE A 425 -19.69 1.98 -11.55
CA PHE A 425 -20.65 3.08 -11.72
C PHE A 425 -21.20 3.12 -13.15
N GLU A 426 -20.38 2.73 -14.13
CA GLU A 426 -20.71 2.66 -15.54
C GLU A 426 -21.88 1.68 -15.78
N TYR A 427 -21.86 0.48 -15.18
CA TYR A 427 -22.97 -0.46 -15.24
C TYR A 427 -24.24 0.08 -14.58
N ALA A 428 -24.13 0.66 -13.38
CA ALA A 428 -25.28 1.22 -12.68
C ALA A 428 -25.94 2.36 -13.49
N LEU A 429 -25.14 3.20 -14.15
CA LEU A 429 -25.63 4.24 -15.05
C LEU A 429 -26.32 3.68 -16.30
N ARG A 430 -25.83 2.56 -16.87
CA ARG A 430 -26.52 1.89 -17.98
C ARG A 430 -27.92 1.42 -17.58
N VAL A 431 -28.05 0.78 -16.41
CA VAL A 431 -29.36 0.32 -15.89
C VAL A 431 -30.30 1.52 -15.67
N ILE A 432 -29.82 2.58 -15.02
CA ILE A 432 -30.60 3.81 -14.81
C ILE A 432 -31.05 4.42 -16.14
N GLU A 433 -30.22 4.35 -17.18
CA GLU A 433 -30.55 4.87 -18.50
C GLU A 433 -31.65 4.06 -19.19
N VAL A 434 -31.63 2.74 -19.07
CA VAL A 434 -32.71 1.88 -19.60
C VAL A 434 -34.04 2.24 -18.93
N VAL A 435 -34.08 2.38 -17.61
CA VAL A 435 -35.32 2.79 -16.91
C VAL A 435 -35.77 4.19 -17.33
N LYS A 436 -34.82 5.11 -17.58
CA LYS A 436 -35.13 6.44 -18.11
C LYS A 436 -35.74 6.35 -19.52
N LYS A 437 -35.16 5.55 -20.42
CA LYS A 437 -35.70 5.30 -21.77
C LYS A 437 -37.13 4.74 -21.70
N LEU A 438 -37.38 3.72 -20.87
CA LEU A 438 -38.72 3.17 -20.66
C LEU A 438 -39.76 4.19 -20.17
N LYS A 439 -39.32 5.29 -19.54
CA LYS A 439 -40.17 6.36 -19.03
C LYS A 439 -40.38 7.50 -20.03
N GLU A 440 -39.42 7.76 -20.91
CA GLU A 440 -39.40 8.98 -21.74
C GLU A 440 -39.50 8.69 -23.24
N ASN A 441 -39.11 7.49 -23.69
CA ASN A 441 -39.05 7.10 -25.09
C ASN A 441 -39.39 5.60 -25.24
N THR A 442 -40.67 5.26 -25.17
CA THR A 442 -41.14 3.88 -25.37
C THR A 442 -41.14 3.43 -26.84
N GLU A 443 -41.02 4.37 -27.78
CA GLU A 443 -40.96 4.08 -29.22
C GLU A 443 -39.68 3.33 -29.62
N SER A 444 -38.60 3.43 -28.83
CA SER A 444 -37.37 2.66 -29.02
C SER A 444 -37.53 1.14 -28.81
N TYR A 445 -38.73 0.67 -28.46
CA TYR A 445 -39.07 -0.73 -28.20
C TYR A 445 -40.21 -1.22 -29.11
N ALA A 446 -40.29 -0.72 -30.34
CA ALA A 446 -41.36 -1.04 -31.29
C ALA A 446 -41.53 -2.55 -31.56
N ASP A 447 -40.45 -3.32 -31.50
CA ASP A 447 -40.45 -4.78 -31.73
C ASP A 447 -41.09 -5.58 -30.59
N ILE A 448 -41.31 -4.96 -29.41
CA ILE A 448 -41.94 -5.59 -28.26
C ILE A 448 -43.45 -5.30 -28.29
N PRO A 449 -44.32 -6.33 -28.18
CA PRO A 449 -45.76 -6.13 -28.15
C PRO A 449 -46.21 -5.09 -27.11
N LYS A 450 -47.04 -4.13 -27.56
CA LYS A 450 -47.51 -2.99 -26.74
C LYS A 450 -48.11 -3.41 -25.40
N ILE A 451 -48.80 -4.54 -25.34
CA ILE A 451 -49.38 -5.08 -24.11
C ILE A 451 -48.34 -5.37 -23.01
N PHE A 452 -47.15 -5.85 -23.40
CA PHE A 452 -46.05 -6.07 -22.46
C PHE A 452 -45.44 -4.76 -22.01
N MET A 453 -45.24 -3.81 -22.93
CA MET A 453 -44.69 -2.49 -22.63
C MET A 453 -45.58 -1.68 -21.68
N ASP A 454 -46.90 -1.67 -21.92
CA ASP A 454 -47.87 -0.98 -21.07
C ASP A 454 -47.90 -1.59 -19.65
N ARG A 455 -47.87 -2.92 -19.55
CA ARG A 455 -47.80 -3.63 -18.27
C ARG A 455 -46.47 -3.36 -17.56
N LEU A 456 -45.34 -3.30 -18.28
CA LEU A 456 -43.99 -3.11 -17.72
C LEU A 456 -43.83 -1.71 -17.12
N THR A 457 -44.25 -0.67 -17.85
CA THR A 457 -44.03 0.73 -17.50
C THR A 457 -45.04 1.28 -16.49
N THR A 458 -46.14 0.57 -16.22
CA THR A 458 -47.19 1.02 -15.30
C THR A 458 -46.70 1.55 -13.93
N PRO A 459 -45.71 0.93 -13.26
CA PRO A 459 -45.20 1.42 -11.96
C PRO A 459 -44.50 2.79 -12.00
N LEU A 460 -44.02 3.20 -13.19
CA LEU A 460 -43.34 4.48 -13.40
C LEU A 460 -44.33 5.64 -13.40
N TYR A 461 -45.49 5.46 -14.04
CA TYR A 461 -46.51 6.51 -14.20
C TYR A 461 -47.52 6.54 -13.05
N TYR A 462 -48.03 5.39 -12.62
CA TYR A 462 -49.18 5.32 -11.72
C TYR A 462 -48.79 5.11 -10.25
N LYS A 463 -49.02 6.12 -9.39
CA LYS A 463 -48.66 6.08 -7.94
C LYS A 463 -49.30 4.90 -7.20
N ASN A 464 -50.54 4.54 -7.53
CA ASN A 464 -51.27 3.43 -6.91
C ASN A 464 -50.69 2.03 -7.22
N ARG A 465 -49.89 1.92 -8.29
CA ARG A 465 -49.23 0.68 -8.74
C ARG A 465 -47.71 0.66 -8.45
N ARG A 466 -47.23 1.60 -7.61
CA ARG A 466 -45.81 1.81 -7.32
C ARG A 466 -45.42 1.22 -5.96
N PHE A 467 -44.32 0.46 -5.92
CA PHE A 467 -43.69 0.04 -4.67
C PHE A 467 -42.72 1.11 -4.13
N LYS A 468 -42.47 1.12 -2.81
CA LYS A 468 -41.65 2.17 -2.15
C LYS A 468 -40.28 2.36 -2.80
N ALA A 469 -39.59 1.27 -3.16
CA ALA A 469 -38.25 1.29 -3.75
C ALA A 469 -38.18 1.99 -5.12
N ILE A 470 -39.25 2.00 -5.91
CA ILE A 470 -39.30 2.72 -7.20
C ILE A 470 -39.07 4.23 -7.00
N LYS A 471 -39.42 4.77 -5.83
CA LYS A 471 -39.10 6.18 -5.50
C LYS A 471 -37.58 6.41 -5.47
N ALA A 472 -36.80 5.45 -4.96
CA ALA A 472 -35.33 5.51 -4.97
C ALA A 472 -34.81 5.47 -6.41
N VAL A 473 -35.31 4.56 -7.26
CA VAL A 473 -34.96 4.48 -8.69
C VAL A 473 -35.24 5.80 -9.42
N LEU A 474 -36.44 6.37 -9.24
CA LEU A 474 -36.80 7.65 -9.86
C LEU A 474 -35.92 8.80 -9.36
N ASN A 475 -35.49 8.77 -8.10
CA ASN A 475 -34.54 9.73 -7.55
C ASN A 475 -33.11 9.53 -8.08
N LEU A 476 -32.70 8.28 -8.35
CA LEU A 476 -31.42 7.99 -9.04
C LEU A 476 -31.42 8.53 -10.47
N ILE A 477 -32.53 8.40 -11.22
CA ILE A 477 -32.67 9.01 -12.55
C ILE A 477 -32.46 10.52 -12.49
N LYS A 478 -33.07 11.21 -11.50
CA LYS A 478 -32.86 12.64 -11.28
C LYS A 478 -31.41 13.00 -10.92
N LYS A 479 -30.70 12.09 -10.23
CA LYS A 479 -29.29 12.25 -9.82
C LYS A 479 -28.27 11.67 -10.82
N LYS A 480 -28.68 11.19 -12.01
CA LYS A 480 -27.79 10.58 -13.01
C LYS A 480 -26.59 11.46 -13.35
N ASN A 481 -26.80 12.75 -13.61
CA ASN A 481 -25.71 13.69 -13.92
C ASN A 481 -24.75 13.89 -12.74
N LYS A 482 -25.27 13.82 -11.51
CA LYS A 482 -24.45 13.85 -10.30
C LYS A 482 -23.57 12.60 -10.21
N LEU A 483 -24.12 11.41 -10.45
CA LEU A 483 -23.35 10.15 -10.50
C LEU A 483 -22.25 10.21 -11.57
N ARG A 484 -22.55 10.70 -12.78
CA ARG A 484 -21.54 10.91 -13.83
C ARG A 484 -20.38 11.82 -13.38
N ARG A 485 -20.68 12.89 -12.66
CA ARG A 485 -19.65 13.78 -12.10
C ARG A 485 -18.83 13.10 -11.00
N LEU A 486 -19.45 12.25 -10.20
CA LEU A 486 -18.74 11.49 -9.14
C LEU A 486 -17.76 10.47 -9.71
N ILE A 487 -18.05 9.86 -10.87
CA ILE A 487 -17.09 9.01 -11.58
C ILE A 487 -15.78 9.78 -11.80
N CYS A 488 -15.87 11.01 -12.29
CA CYS A 488 -14.69 11.86 -12.51
C CYS A 488 -13.99 12.29 -11.19
N TYR A 489 -14.67 12.25 -10.05
CA TYR A 489 -14.06 12.53 -8.74
C TYR A 489 -13.33 11.30 -8.17
N PHE A 490 -13.88 10.11 -8.34
CA PHE A 490 -13.29 8.86 -7.86
C PHE A 490 -12.14 8.39 -8.74
N ASN A 491 -12.26 8.58 -10.06
CA ASN A 491 -11.31 8.09 -11.05
C ASN A 491 -11.11 9.12 -12.18
N PRO A 492 -10.51 10.29 -11.89
CA PRO A 492 -10.26 11.30 -12.91
C PRO A 492 -9.33 10.74 -13.99
N GLU A 493 -9.71 10.91 -15.26
CA GLU A 493 -8.95 10.44 -16.43
C GLU A 493 -8.59 8.95 -16.41
N HIS A 494 -9.39 8.10 -15.75
CA HIS A 494 -9.16 6.65 -15.68
C HIS A 494 -7.82 6.23 -15.05
N ILE A 495 -7.27 7.08 -14.16
CA ILE A 495 -6.02 6.85 -13.42
C ILE A 495 -6.04 5.58 -12.54
N GLU A 496 -7.23 5.06 -12.19
CA GLU A 496 -7.44 3.84 -11.39
C GLU A 496 -7.89 2.63 -12.25
N GLY A 497 -7.86 2.78 -13.58
CA GLY A 497 -8.35 1.78 -14.54
C GLY A 497 -9.58 2.25 -15.31
N ILE A 498 -10.02 1.44 -16.28
CA ILE A 498 -11.09 1.79 -17.23
C ILE A 498 -12.44 2.00 -16.52
N ASN A 499 -12.78 1.12 -15.56
CA ASN A 499 -14.04 1.19 -14.82
C ASN A 499 -13.85 1.72 -13.41
N THR A 500 -14.80 2.52 -12.93
CA THR A 500 -14.78 3.07 -11.58
C THR A 500 -15.53 2.15 -10.63
N LYS A 501 -14.84 1.53 -9.68
CA LYS A 501 -15.43 0.53 -8.76
C LYS A 501 -16.52 1.16 -7.89
N LEU A 502 -17.72 0.57 -7.88
CA LEU A 502 -18.89 1.10 -7.15
C LEU A 502 -18.82 0.77 -5.66
N ILE A 503 -18.63 -0.50 -5.31
CA ILE A 503 -18.73 -1.00 -3.93
C ILE A 503 -17.69 -0.32 -3.02
N GLU A 504 -16.46 -0.19 -3.49
CA GLU A 504 -15.34 0.44 -2.77
C GLU A 504 -15.54 1.94 -2.49
N ASN A 505 -16.52 2.56 -3.15
CA ASN A 505 -16.86 3.97 -3.03
C ASN A 505 -18.30 4.20 -2.59
N LEU A 506 -19.04 3.13 -2.23
CA LEU A 506 -20.47 3.20 -1.92
C LEU A 506 -20.74 4.03 -0.66
N GLU A 507 -20.00 3.80 0.42
CA GLU A 507 -20.10 4.58 1.67
C GLU A 507 -19.82 6.07 1.42
N LEU A 508 -18.87 6.38 0.53
CA LEU A 508 -18.49 7.77 0.24
C LEU A 508 -19.62 8.55 -0.44
N LEU A 509 -20.56 7.88 -1.11
CA LEU A 509 -21.70 8.55 -1.75
C LEU A 509 -22.59 9.29 -0.73
N GLU A 510 -22.58 8.89 0.54
CA GLU A 510 -23.30 9.61 1.61
C GLU A 510 -22.80 11.03 1.77
N LEU A 511 -21.48 11.23 1.68
CA LEU A 511 -20.84 12.55 1.71
C LEU A 511 -21.29 13.43 0.53
N PHE A 512 -21.82 12.83 -0.53
CA PHE A 512 -22.43 13.50 -1.68
C PHE A 512 -23.96 13.54 -1.61
N GLY A 513 -24.56 13.32 -0.45
CA GLY A 513 -26.01 13.44 -0.21
C GLY A 513 -26.83 12.34 -0.87
N PHE A 514 -26.28 11.13 -0.99
CA PHE A 514 -27.06 9.92 -1.26
C PHE A 514 -27.50 9.34 0.08
N ASN A 515 -28.80 9.14 0.27
CA ASN A 515 -29.32 8.53 1.48
C ASN A 515 -29.27 7.00 1.38
N ILE A 516 -29.48 6.33 2.51
CA ILE A 516 -29.43 4.87 2.62
C ILE A 516 -30.29 4.13 1.57
N ASP A 517 -31.49 4.65 1.26
CA ASP A 517 -32.38 4.06 0.25
C ASP A 517 -31.73 4.06 -1.16
N LEU A 518 -31.03 5.14 -1.53
CA LEU A 518 -30.34 5.23 -2.82
C LEU A 518 -29.10 4.34 -2.87
N LEU A 519 -28.39 4.18 -1.75
CA LEU A 519 -27.22 3.30 -1.68
C LEU A 519 -27.62 1.84 -1.80
N LYS A 520 -28.70 1.45 -1.09
CA LYS A 520 -29.29 0.11 -1.20
C LYS A 520 -29.71 -0.18 -2.63
N GLU A 521 -30.38 0.77 -3.28
CA GLU A 521 -30.78 0.61 -4.69
C GLU A 521 -29.57 0.48 -5.62
N LEU A 522 -28.54 1.32 -5.48
CA LEU A 522 -27.30 1.21 -6.26
C LEU A 522 -26.60 -0.14 -6.05
N TYR A 523 -26.56 -0.62 -4.81
CA TYR A 523 -25.94 -1.90 -4.50
C TYR A 523 -26.78 -3.07 -5.03
N LEU A 524 -28.11 -2.99 -4.93
CA LEU A 524 -29.02 -3.96 -5.56
C LEU A 524 -28.91 -3.97 -7.08
N ILE A 525 -28.70 -2.83 -7.75
CA ILE A 525 -28.43 -2.80 -9.21
C ILE A 525 -27.18 -3.62 -9.54
N SER A 526 -26.10 -3.50 -8.75
CA SER A 526 -24.88 -4.28 -8.96
C SER A 526 -25.08 -5.77 -8.70
N LEU A 527 -25.75 -6.13 -7.60
CA LEU A 527 -26.04 -7.54 -7.26
C LEU A 527 -27.12 -8.17 -8.17
N GLY A 528 -27.97 -7.34 -8.76
CA GLY A 528 -29.18 -7.69 -9.49
C GLY A 528 -30.43 -7.71 -8.61
N HIS A 529 -31.54 -7.22 -9.14
CA HIS A 529 -32.84 -7.25 -8.48
C HIS A 529 -33.48 -8.63 -8.57
N GLY A 530 -33.28 -9.43 -7.53
CA GLY A 530 -33.81 -10.78 -7.44
C GLY A 530 -33.26 -11.76 -8.50
N PRO A 531 -33.71 -13.02 -8.47
CA PRO A 531 -33.19 -14.07 -9.33
C PRO A 531 -33.81 -14.11 -10.75
N ILE A 532 -34.85 -13.33 -11.05
CA ILE A 532 -35.65 -13.45 -12.30
C ILE A 532 -34.77 -13.43 -13.55
N ARG A 533 -33.88 -12.45 -13.67
CA ARG A 533 -32.96 -12.35 -14.81
C ARG A 533 -32.06 -13.59 -14.93
N ARG A 534 -31.60 -14.14 -13.80
CA ARG A 534 -30.74 -15.33 -13.79
C ARG A 534 -31.53 -16.57 -14.22
N ILE A 535 -32.81 -16.65 -13.86
CA ILE A 535 -33.73 -17.71 -14.33
C ILE A 535 -33.92 -17.64 -15.85
N ILE A 536 -34.19 -16.45 -16.39
CA ILE A 536 -34.35 -16.24 -17.85
C ILE A 536 -33.06 -16.60 -18.60
N ALA A 537 -31.90 -16.39 -17.97
CA ALA A 537 -30.60 -16.80 -18.51
C ALA A 537 -30.27 -18.29 -18.27
N GLY A 538 -31.19 -19.09 -17.72
CA GLY A 538 -31.02 -20.52 -17.41
C GLY A 538 -30.02 -20.83 -16.29
N LYS A 539 -29.57 -19.81 -15.55
CA LYS A 539 -28.50 -19.93 -14.54
C LYS A 539 -28.94 -20.60 -13.25
N ILE A 540 -30.19 -20.39 -12.86
CA ILE A 540 -30.82 -20.92 -11.65
C ILE A 540 -32.26 -21.31 -11.98
N ASN A 541 -32.87 -22.12 -11.12
CA ASN A 541 -34.27 -22.51 -11.27
C ASN A 541 -35.24 -21.48 -10.67
N GLU A 542 -36.53 -21.62 -11.01
CA GLU A 542 -37.60 -20.81 -10.44
C GLU A 542 -37.78 -20.99 -8.92
N ALA A 543 -37.32 -22.10 -8.34
CA ALA A 543 -37.40 -22.32 -6.89
C ALA A 543 -36.62 -21.26 -6.09
N SER A 544 -35.58 -20.68 -6.70
CA SER A 544 -34.82 -19.55 -6.12
C SER A 544 -35.66 -18.28 -5.85
N LEU A 545 -36.86 -18.17 -6.42
CA LEU A 545 -37.79 -17.05 -6.14
C LEU A 545 -38.52 -17.18 -4.81
N LYS A 546 -38.44 -18.33 -4.10
CA LYS A 546 -39.14 -18.55 -2.83
C LYS A 546 -38.96 -17.40 -1.82
N PRO A 547 -37.75 -16.84 -1.57
CA PRO A 547 -37.59 -15.72 -0.65
C PRO A 547 -38.37 -14.45 -1.08
N ILE A 548 -38.49 -14.19 -2.38
CA ILE A 548 -39.27 -13.06 -2.91
C ILE A 548 -40.76 -13.32 -2.72
N ILE A 549 -41.23 -14.55 -2.99
CA ILE A 549 -42.62 -14.95 -2.77
C ILE A 549 -42.98 -14.87 -1.28
N ASP A 550 -42.16 -15.43 -0.39
CA ASP A 550 -42.36 -15.39 1.05
C ASP A 550 -42.40 -13.94 1.57
N THR A 551 -41.53 -13.07 1.03
CA THR A 551 -41.54 -11.64 1.36
C THR A 551 -42.79 -10.94 0.82
N ALA A 552 -43.22 -11.28 -0.41
CA ALA A 552 -44.44 -10.75 -1.00
C ALA A 552 -45.68 -11.15 -0.19
N ASN A 553 -45.74 -12.39 0.29
CA ASN A 553 -46.84 -12.93 1.09
C ASN A 553 -47.00 -12.28 2.48
N ARG A 554 -45.96 -11.65 3.01
CA ARG A 554 -46.04 -10.83 4.24
C ARG A 554 -46.78 -9.50 4.02
N TYR A 555 -46.95 -9.07 2.78
CA TYR A 555 -47.70 -7.87 2.45
C TYR A 555 -49.15 -8.17 2.11
N GLY A 556 -50.03 -7.18 2.24
CA GLY A 556 -51.37 -7.24 1.62
C GLY A 556 -51.27 -7.34 0.09
N ILE A 557 -52.24 -8.03 -0.54
CA ILE A 557 -52.24 -8.41 -1.97
C ILE A 557 -51.82 -7.24 -2.89
N ARG A 558 -52.37 -6.05 -2.68
CA ARG A 558 -52.05 -4.86 -3.50
C ARG A 558 -50.57 -4.45 -3.41
N THR A 559 -49.99 -4.47 -2.21
CA THR A 559 -48.59 -4.12 -1.98
C THR A 559 -47.66 -5.22 -2.49
N ALA A 560 -48.04 -6.49 -2.32
CA ALA A 560 -47.33 -7.64 -2.86
C ALA A 560 -47.24 -7.59 -4.40
N LEU A 561 -48.35 -7.28 -5.09
CA LEU A 561 -48.35 -7.12 -6.55
C LEU A 561 -47.46 -5.94 -7.00
N ASN A 562 -47.44 -4.83 -6.26
CA ASN A 562 -46.56 -3.70 -6.55
C ASN A 562 -45.08 -4.06 -6.35
N PHE A 563 -44.76 -4.86 -5.34
CA PHE A 563 -43.42 -5.40 -5.09
C PHE A 563 -42.96 -6.30 -6.25
N LEU A 564 -43.78 -7.23 -6.73
CA LEU A 564 -43.46 -8.05 -7.90
C LEU A 564 -43.28 -7.22 -9.19
N ARG A 565 -44.10 -6.17 -9.38
CA ARG A 565 -43.97 -5.26 -10.54
C ARG A 565 -42.62 -4.53 -10.54
N TYR A 566 -42.10 -4.18 -9.36
CA TYR A 566 -40.78 -3.56 -9.21
C TYR A 566 -39.66 -4.50 -9.68
N PHE A 567 -39.64 -5.77 -9.23
CA PHE A 567 -38.64 -6.73 -9.71
C PHE A 567 -38.72 -6.97 -11.21
N ARG A 568 -39.93 -7.08 -11.78
CA ARG A 568 -40.10 -7.25 -13.22
C ARG A 568 -39.50 -6.07 -14.01
N LEU A 569 -39.77 -4.84 -13.58
CA LEU A 569 -39.22 -3.63 -14.20
C LEU A 569 -37.70 -3.59 -14.12
N MET A 570 -37.13 -3.81 -12.94
CA MET A 570 -35.67 -3.75 -12.74
C MET A 570 -34.96 -4.91 -13.43
N SER A 571 -35.55 -6.11 -13.44
CA SER A 571 -34.99 -7.26 -14.16
C SER A 571 -34.88 -7.01 -15.65
N PHE A 572 -35.91 -6.40 -16.27
CA PHE A 572 -35.84 -5.99 -17.68
C PHE A 572 -34.69 -4.99 -17.91
N ALA A 573 -34.60 -3.95 -17.08
CA ALA A 573 -33.56 -2.93 -17.23
C ALA A 573 -32.14 -3.50 -17.08
N GLU A 574 -31.95 -4.44 -16.15
CA GLU A 574 -30.69 -5.14 -15.96
C GLU A 574 -30.33 -6.13 -17.07
N MET A 575 -31.33 -6.72 -17.72
CA MET A 575 -31.13 -7.61 -18.89
C MET A 575 -30.55 -6.81 -20.04
N GLU A 576 -31.19 -5.70 -20.43
CA GLU A 576 -30.72 -4.82 -21.50
C GLU A 576 -29.34 -4.23 -21.21
N ALA A 577 -29.16 -3.66 -20.01
CA ALA A 577 -27.92 -3.00 -19.62
C ALA A 577 -26.70 -3.93 -19.56
N ALA A 578 -26.93 -5.23 -19.35
CA ALA A 578 -25.86 -6.22 -19.32
C ALA A 578 -25.63 -6.94 -20.65
N ALA A 579 -26.63 -6.99 -21.53
CA ALA A 579 -26.47 -7.49 -22.89
C ALA A 579 -25.82 -6.46 -23.81
N GLY A 580 -25.98 -5.16 -23.51
CA GLY A 580 -25.50 -4.07 -24.38
C GLY A 580 -26.32 -3.88 -25.66
N LYS A 581 -27.32 -4.74 -25.88
CA LYS A 581 -28.28 -4.73 -26.99
C LYS A 581 -29.73 -4.75 -26.46
N ALA A 582 -30.69 -4.44 -27.33
CA ALA A 582 -32.11 -4.53 -27.01
C ALA A 582 -32.49 -5.96 -26.59
N VAL A 583 -33.43 -6.07 -25.64
CA VAL A 583 -33.95 -7.36 -25.15
C VAL A 583 -34.89 -7.95 -26.19
N GLU A 584 -34.74 -9.23 -26.49
CA GLU A 584 -35.54 -9.92 -27.50
C GLU A 584 -36.98 -10.17 -27.00
N THR A 585 -37.95 -10.18 -27.91
CA THR A 585 -39.37 -10.38 -27.58
C THR A 585 -39.64 -11.70 -26.85
N GLU A 586 -38.89 -12.75 -27.17
CA GLU A 586 -38.99 -14.05 -26.50
C GLU A 586 -38.43 -14.03 -25.07
N GLU A 587 -37.34 -13.28 -24.82
CA GLU A 587 -36.83 -13.05 -23.46
C GLU A 587 -37.85 -12.26 -22.61
N VAL A 588 -38.57 -11.30 -23.22
CA VAL A 588 -39.68 -10.58 -22.56
C VAL A 588 -40.87 -11.49 -22.27
N ARG A 589 -41.24 -12.37 -23.21
CA ARG A 589 -42.34 -13.33 -22.99
C ARG A 589 -42.04 -14.24 -21.80
N GLU A 590 -40.81 -14.73 -21.68
CA GLU A 590 -40.38 -15.55 -20.54
C GLU A 590 -40.37 -14.76 -19.22
N LEU A 591 -39.95 -13.48 -19.23
CA LEU A 591 -40.07 -12.58 -18.07
C LEU A 591 -41.52 -12.46 -17.58
N PHE A 592 -42.48 -12.29 -18.50
CA PHE A 592 -43.89 -12.20 -18.16
C PHE A 592 -44.47 -13.54 -17.69
N ARG A 593 -44.05 -14.67 -18.27
CA ARG A 593 -44.41 -16.01 -17.79
C ARG A 593 -44.01 -16.21 -16.32
N ILE A 594 -42.76 -15.89 -15.97
CA ILE A 594 -42.27 -15.99 -14.58
C ILE A 594 -43.06 -15.06 -13.67
N TYR A 595 -43.33 -13.83 -14.11
CA TYR A 595 -44.15 -12.88 -13.36
C TYR A 595 -45.56 -13.41 -13.08
N ASP A 596 -46.23 -13.97 -14.08
CA ASP A 596 -47.58 -14.49 -13.92
C ASP A 596 -47.62 -15.71 -12.97
N LEU A 597 -46.58 -16.57 -12.97
CA LEU A 597 -46.42 -17.63 -11.95
C LEU A 597 -46.29 -17.07 -10.52
N MET A 598 -45.46 -16.04 -10.33
CA MET A 598 -45.32 -15.39 -9.03
C MET A 598 -46.64 -14.77 -8.56
N VAL A 599 -47.40 -14.16 -9.48
CA VAL A 599 -48.73 -13.59 -9.18
C VAL A 599 -49.72 -14.68 -8.76
N ARG A 600 -49.75 -15.82 -9.46
CA ARG A 600 -50.58 -16.99 -9.09
C ARG A 600 -50.27 -17.44 -7.66
N ALA A 601 -49.00 -17.58 -7.31
CA ALA A 601 -48.58 -18.02 -5.98
C ALA A 601 -48.92 -17.03 -4.86
N VAL A 602 -48.88 -15.72 -5.13
CA VAL A 602 -49.22 -14.69 -4.12
C VAL A 602 -50.74 -14.51 -3.94
N ILE A 603 -51.53 -14.74 -4.99
CA ILE A 603 -53.00 -14.66 -4.92
C ILE A 603 -53.58 -15.92 -4.28
N SER A 604 -53.08 -17.10 -4.66
CA SER A 604 -53.54 -18.40 -4.16
C SER A 604 -52.69 -18.85 -2.97
N LYS A 605 -53.01 -18.34 -1.77
CA LYS A 605 -52.24 -18.60 -0.53
C LYS A 605 -52.14 -20.07 -0.12
N ASP A 606 -53.00 -20.94 -0.65
CA ASP A 606 -53.04 -22.37 -0.34
C ASP A 606 -52.09 -23.21 -1.21
N VAL A 607 -51.38 -22.61 -2.17
CA VAL A 607 -50.48 -23.32 -3.10
C VAL A 607 -49.03 -23.05 -2.74
N ASP A 608 -48.26 -24.08 -2.34
CA ASP A 608 -46.82 -23.92 -2.10
C ASP A 608 -46.07 -23.63 -3.41
N TRP A 609 -45.11 -22.70 -3.32
CA TRP A 609 -44.28 -22.28 -4.46
C TRP A 609 -43.53 -23.46 -5.09
N GLN A 610 -43.10 -24.45 -4.30
CA GLN A 610 -42.42 -25.62 -4.86
C GLN A 610 -43.35 -26.46 -5.74
N THR A 611 -44.62 -26.59 -5.37
CA THR A 611 -45.63 -27.27 -6.19
C THR A 611 -45.85 -26.55 -7.52
N VAL A 612 -45.91 -25.22 -7.53
CA VAL A 612 -46.05 -24.42 -8.76
C VAL A 612 -44.80 -24.54 -9.66
N VAL A 613 -43.60 -24.55 -9.08
CA VAL A 613 -42.34 -24.64 -9.84
C VAL A 613 -42.15 -26.03 -10.46
N TYR A 614 -42.50 -27.09 -9.73
CA TYR A 614 -42.32 -28.46 -10.18
C TYR A 614 -43.55 -29.08 -10.86
N GLU A 615 -44.64 -28.32 -11.04
CA GLU A 615 -45.81 -28.71 -11.83
C GLU A 615 -45.36 -29.29 -13.20
N GLY A 616 -45.77 -30.52 -13.51
CA GLY A 616 -45.38 -31.24 -14.74
C GLY A 616 -43.99 -31.90 -14.76
N ALA A 617 -43.27 -31.95 -13.63
CA ALA A 617 -41.95 -32.61 -13.50
C ALA A 617 -41.99 -33.95 -12.74
N GLU A 618 -43.17 -34.58 -12.67
CA GLU A 618 -43.39 -35.83 -11.94
C GLU A 618 -42.87 -37.06 -12.70
N SER A 619 -42.74 -36.97 -14.03
CA SER A 619 -42.17 -38.00 -14.89
C SER A 619 -40.74 -37.67 -15.34
N VAL A 620 -39.97 -38.70 -15.73
CA VAL A 620 -38.62 -38.55 -16.31
C VAL A 620 -38.64 -37.64 -17.53
N GLU A 621 -39.66 -37.78 -18.38
CA GLU A 621 -39.84 -36.95 -19.57
C GLU A 621 -40.16 -35.48 -19.21
N GLY A 622 -40.92 -35.24 -18.14
CA GLY A 622 -41.17 -33.88 -17.61
C GLY A 622 -39.89 -33.21 -17.09
N LEU A 623 -39.05 -33.94 -16.37
CA LEU A 623 -37.74 -33.45 -15.91
C LEU A 623 -36.81 -33.15 -17.08
N ARG A 624 -36.77 -34.04 -18.07
CA ARG A 624 -35.97 -33.87 -19.28
C ARG A 624 -36.34 -32.60 -20.05
N ARG A 625 -37.64 -32.35 -20.26
CA ARG A 625 -38.11 -31.11 -20.91
C ARG A 625 -37.65 -29.85 -20.17
N LYS A 626 -37.73 -29.83 -18.83
CA LYS A 626 -37.26 -28.69 -18.03
C LYS A 626 -35.75 -28.48 -18.12
N VAL A 627 -34.96 -29.55 -18.17
CA VAL A 627 -33.50 -29.47 -18.36
C VAL A 627 -33.15 -28.93 -19.74
N ILE A 628 -33.76 -29.45 -20.80
CA ILE A 628 -33.54 -28.97 -22.18
C ILE A 628 -33.88 -27.48 -22.26
N LYS A 629 -35.07 -27.08 -21.75
CA LYS A 629 -35.47 -25.67 -21.68
C LYS A 629 -34.41 -24.82 -20.98
N ARG A 630 -33.88 -25.28 -19.85
CA ARG A 630 -32.85 -24.57 -19.09
C ARG A 630 -31.54 -24.42 -19.85
N ILE A 631 -31.07 -25.45 -20.54
CA ILE A 631 -29.83 -25.38 -21.34
C ILE A 631 -30.01 -24.46 -22.55
N LEU A 632 -31.13 -24.55 -23.25
CA LEU A 632 -31.45 -23.64 -24.36
C LEU A 632 -31.45 -22.17 -23.91
N MET A 633 -32.00 -21.86 -22.72
CA MET A 633 -31.92 -20.51 -22.14
C MET A 633 -30.48 -20.06 -21.87
N MET A 634 -29.59 -20.95 -21.38
CA MET A 634 -28.18 -20.62 -21.15
C MET A 634 -27.43 -20.33 -22.45
N MET A 635 -27.80 -21.02 -23.52
CA MET A 635 -27.24 -20.84 -24.87
C MET A 635 -27.87 -19.66 -25.64
N GLY A 636 -28.93 -19.03 -25.11
CA GLY A 636 -29.60 -17.90 -25.75
C GLY A 636 -30.60 -18.29 -26.84
N TYR A 637 -31.09 -19.53 -26.85
CA TYR A 637 -32.03 -20.05 -27.84
C TYR A 637 -33.50 -19.91 -27.38
N HIS A 638 -33.90 -18.71 -26.93
CA HIS A 638 -35.22 -18.44 -26.33
C HIS A 638 -36.41 -18.68 -27.29
N ARG A 639 -36.20 -18.50 -28.59
CA ARG A 639 -37.22 -18.78 -29.62
C ARG A 639 -37.62 -20.25 -29.73
N PHE A 640 -36.78 -21.17 -29.26
CA PHE A 640 -37.02 -22.61 -29.40
C PHE A 640 -37.59 -23.28 -28.14
N LEU A 641 -37.86 -22.52 -27.08
CA LEU A 641 -38.21 -23.09 -25.76
C LEU A 641 -39.49 -23.93 -25.77
N ASN A 642 -40.47 -23.59 -26.64
CA ASN A 642 -41.78 -24.23 -26.68
C ASN A 642 -42.02 -25.12 -27.92
N ASN A 643 -41.15 -25.09 -28.93
CA ASN A 643 -41.34 -25.79 -30.21
C ASN A 643 -40.16 -26.70 -30.62
N TRP A 644 -39.14 -26.87 -29.78
CA TRP A 644 -37.97 -27.70 -30.12
C TRP A 644 -38.31 -29.17 -30.46
N GLN A 645 -39.39 -29.73 -29.90
CA GLN A 645 -39.86 -31.09 -30.22
C GLN A 645 -40.33 -31.18 -31.67
N GLU A 646 -41.15 -30.22 -32.11
CA GLU A 646 -41.62 -30.10 -33.49
C GLU A 646 -40.44 -29.90 -34.45
N MET A 647 -39.46 -29.08 -34.05
CA MET A 647 -38.25 -28.83 -34.85
C MET A 647 -37.33 -30.04 -34.97
N LYS A 648 -37.47 -31.06 -34.12
CA LYS A 648 -36.70 -32.32 -34.23
C LYS A 648 -37.27 -33.24 -35.30
N GLU A 649 -38.58 -33.22 -35.50
CA GLU A 649 -39.30 -34.14 -36.38
C GLU A 649 -39.32 -33.71 -37.86
N LYS A 650 -39.05 -32.43 -38.14
CA LYS A 650 -39.07 -31.83 -39.50
C LYS A 650 -37.88 -32.20 -40.39
N GLY A 651 -38.08 -32.21 -41.71
CA GLY A 651 -37.01 -32.47 -42.71
C GLY A 651 -36.11 -31.25 -42.98
N GLU A 652 -34.92 -31.42 -43.59
CA GLU A 652 -33.95 -30.32 -43.81
C GLU A 652 -34.54 -29.12 -44.55
N LYS A 653 -35.31 -29.36 -45.63
CA LYS A 653 -35.97 -28.31 -46.42
C LYS A 653 -37.03 -27.54 -45.63
N GLU A 654 -37.68 -28.18 -44.65
CA GLU A 654 -38.66 -27.53 -43.77
C GLU A 654 -37.98 -26.67 -42.71
N LEU A 655 -36.78 -27.06 -42.25
CA LEU A 655 -35.98 -26.27 -41.32
C LEU A 655 -35.41 -25.02 -41.98
N GLU A 656 -34.98 -25.11 -43.24
CA GLU A 656 -34.56 -23.95 -44.03
C GLU A 656 -35.70 -22.94 -44.19
N ALA A 657 -36.92 -23.41 -44.46
CA ALA A 657 -38.10 -22.56 -44.54
C ALA A 657 -38.46 -21.92 -43.19
N ILE A 658 -38.32 -22.64 -42.08
CA ILE A 658 -38.57 -22.12 -40.72
C ILE A 658 -37.48 -21.14 -40.25
N ALA A 659 -36.26 -21.30 -40.77
CA ALA A 659 -35.16 -20.38 -40.53
C ALA A 659 -35.26 -19.09 -41.36
N ASP A 660 -36.31 -18.92 -42.18
CA ASP A 660 -36.45 -17.86 -43.18
C ASP A 660 -35.23 -17.77 -44.12
N TYR A 661 -34.56 -18.90 -44.38
CA TYR A 661 -33.30 -18.99 -45.13
C TYR A 661 -32.13 -18.18 -44.53
N GLU A 662 -32.23 -17.72 -43.29
CA GLU A 662 -31.14 -17.02 -42.61
C GLU A 662 -30.09 -18.03 -42.07
N PRO A 663 -28.81 -17.92 -42.47
CA PRO A 663 -27.76 -18.87 -42.08
C PRO A 663 -27.57 -19.01 -40.57
N ASP A 664 -27.65 -17.91 -39.83
CA ASP A 664 -27.51 -17.89 -38.36
C ASP A 664 -28.68 -18.58 -37.66
N ASN A 665 -29.87 -18.51 -38.27
CA ASN A 665 -31.06 -19.18 -37.76
C ASN A 665 -30.99 -20.67 -37.96
N LEU A 666 -30.56 -21.10 -39.14
CA LEU A 666 -30.33 -22.49 -39.46
C LEU A 666 -29.23 -23.10 -38.55
N LYS A 667 -28.12 -22.37 -38.33
CA LYS A 667 -27.06 -22.78 -37.39
C LYS A 667 -27.57 -22.96 -35.97
N SER A 668 -28.46 -22.08 -35.51
CA SER A 668 -29.08 -22.19 -34.17
C SER A 668 -29.98 -23.43 -34.05
N ILE A 669 -30.74 -23.76 -35.10
CA ILE A 669 -31.59 -24.96 -35.16
C ILE A 669 -30.72 -26.23 -35.11
N TYR A 670 -29.64 -26.28 -35.90
CA TYR A 670 -28.72 -27.42 -35.90
C TYR A 670 -28.05 -27.61 -34.53
N ASN A 671 -27.55 -26.53 -33.92
CA ASN A 671 -26.99 -26.58 -32.58
C ASN A 671 -28.01 -27.13 -31.55
N MET A 672 -29.27 -26.71 -31.63
CA MET A 672 -30.33 -27.24 -30.76
C MET A 672 -30.55 -28.75 -30.97
N ARG A 673 -30.58 -29.24 -32.23
CA ARG A 673 -30.67 -30.68 -32.51
C ARG A 673 -29.47 -31.44 -31.95
N THR A 674 -28.26 -30.95 -32.20
CA THR A 674 -27.02 -31.54 -31.69
C THR A 674 -27.04 -31.66 -30.16
N LEU A 675 -27.58 -30.67 -29.44
CA LEU A 675 -27.73 -30.76 -27.97
C LEU A 675 -28.58 -31.97 -27.56
N ILE A 676 -29.75 -32.14 -28.20
CA ILE A 676 -30.69 -33.21 -27.88
C ILE A 676 -30.08 -34.58 -28.17
N ASP A 677 -29.39 -34.71 -29.30
CA ASP A 677 -28.76 -35.97 -29.72
C ASP A 677 -27.63 -36.36 -28.76
N ILE A 678 -26.82 -35.38 -28.32
CA ILE A 678 -25.74 -35.62 -27.36
C ILE A 678 -26.30 -36.00 -25.99
N MET A 679 -27.38 -35.35 -25.55
CA MET A 679 -28.04 -35.75 -24.30
C MET A 679 -28.51 -37.20 -24.36
N ASN A 680 -29.15 -37.63 -25.45
CA ASN A 680 -29.54 -39.03 -25.66
C ASN A 680 -28.32 -39.97 -25.64
N GLN A 681 -27.24 -39.59 -26.34
CA GLN A 681 -26.03 -40.39 -26.40
C GLN A 681 -25.42 -40.59 -25.01
N PHE A 682 -25.34 -39.53 -24.19
CA PHE A 682 -24.78 -39.60 -22.85
C PHE A 682 -25.66 -40.40 -21.87
N GLU A 683 -26.99 -40.25 -21.97
CA GLU A 683 -27.94 -41.08 -21.22
C GLU A 683 -27.71 -42.58 -21.51
N ASN A 684 -27.51 -42.94 -22.78
CA ASN A 684 -27.33 -44.33 -23.18
C ASN A 684 -25.95 -44.88 -22.79
N ILE A 685 -24.88 -44.09 -23.00
CA ILE A 685 -23.49 -44.54 -22.77
C ILE A 685 -23.17 -44.60 -21.27
N TYR A 686 -23.49 -43.55 -20.51
CA TYR A 686 -23.00 -43.40 -19.13
C TYR A 686 -24.05 -43.73 -18.07
N LEU A 687 -25.33 -43.51 -18.35
CA LEU A 687 -26.42 -43.80 -17.43
C LEU A 687 -27.12 -45.13 -17.76
N LYS A 688 -26.72 -45.81 -18.85
CA LYS A 688 -27.28 -47.10 -19.32
C LYS A 688 -28.81 -47.11 -19.40
N SER A 689 -29.40 -45.95 -19.66
CA SER A 689 -30.86 -45.75 -19.67
C SER A 689 -31.57 -46.10 -18.33
N ASP A 690 -30.85 -46.11 -17.20
CA ASP A 690 -31.42 -46.33 -15.87
C ASP A 690 -32.29 -45.12 -15.44
N PRO A 691 -33.62 -45.29 -15.26
CA PRO A 691 -34.52 -44.20 -14.91
C PRO A 691 -34.15 -43.47 -13.60
N LEU A 692 -33.56 -44.17 -12.62
CA LEU A 692 -33.19 -43.58 -11.33
C LEU A 692 -31.96 -42.68 -11.47
N GLN A 693 -30.96 -43.10 -12.24
CA GLN A 693 -29.75 -42.32 -12.46
C GLN A 693 -30.02 -41.10 -13.35
N ILE A 694 -30.84 -41.26 -14.41
CA ILE A 694 -31.30 -40.15 -15.25
C ILE A 694 -32.05 -39.11 -14.40
N THR A 695 -32.98 -39.57 -13.55
CA THR A 695 -33.73 -38.69 -12.65
C THR A 695 -32.81 -37.95 -11.68
N SER A 696 -31.83 -38.64 -11.09
CA SER A 696 -30.86 -38.06 -10.17
C SER A 696 -30.02 -36.98 -10.85
N PHE A 697 -29.50 -37.27 -12.04
CA PHE A 697 -28.69 -36.32 -12.82
C PHE A 697 -29.48 -35.07 -13.21
N TYR A 698 -30.68 -35.23 -13.77
CA TYR A 698 -31.51 -34.09 -14.15
C TYR A 698 -31.96 -33.24 -12.97
N ARG A 699 -32.22 -33.85 -11.80
CA ARG A 699 -32.48 -33.09 -10.58
C ARG A 699 -31.26 -32.28 -10.14
N LYS A 700 -30.03 -32.81 -10.26
CA LYS A 700 -28.81 -32.04 -9.99
C LYS A 700 -28.65 -30.85 -10.94
N ILE A 701 -28.88 -31.04 -12.25
CA ILE A 701 -28.86 -29.91 -13.19
C ILE A 701 -29.89 -28.86 -12.79
N LEU A 702 -31.13 -29.26 -12.50
CA LEU A 702 -32.18 -28.33 -12.12
C LEU A 702 -31.92 -27.63 -10.78
N ARG A 703 -31.17 -28.23 -9.85
CA ARG A 703 -30.82 -27.62 -8.56
C ARG A 703 -29.58 -26.73 -8.61
N SER A 704 -28.68 -26.94 -9.57
CA SER A 704 -27.43 -26.19 -9.64
C SER A 704 -27.64 -24.67 -9.77
N ASP A 705 -26.77 -23.90 -9.15
CA ASP A 705 -26.64 -22.45 -9.24
C ASP A 705 -25.41 -22.08 -10.06
N LEU A 706 -25.63 -21.62 -11.29
CA LEU A 706 -24.58 -21.36 -12.27
C LEU A 706 -24.26 -19.86 -12.38
N HIS A 707 -22.97 -19.55 -12.43
CA HIS A 707 -22.45 -18.19 -12.63
C HIS A 707 -21.56 -18.14 -13.88
N GLY A 708 -21.49 -17.00 -14.57
CA GLY A 708 -20.65 -16.82 -15.78
C GLY A 708 -21.16 -17.38 -17.10
N THR A 709 -22.11 -18.33 -17.10
CA THR A 709 -22.51 -19.08 -18.31
C THR A 709 -23.00 -18.23 -19.49
N ALA A 710 -23.82 -17.20 -19.27
CA ALA A 710 -24.47 -16.45 -20.35
C ALA A 710 -23.53 -15.75 -21.35
N ARG A 711 -22.29 -15.41 -20.98
CA ARG A 711 -21.32 -14.81 -21.93
C ARG A 711 -20.54 -15.87 -22.71
N ILE A 712 -20.45 -17.08 -22.14
CA ILE A 712 -19.62 -18.17 -22.63
C ILE A 712 -20.47 -19.10 -23.50
N PHE A 713 -21.55 -19.64 -22.94
CA PHE A 713 -22.36 -20.69 -23.58
C PHE A 713 -23.17 -20.22 -24.79
N ARG A 714 -23.43 -18.91 -24.92
CA ARG A 714 -24.08 -18.34 -26.11
C ARG A 714 -23.24 -18.47 -27.38
N LYS A 715 -21.92 -18.66 -27.25
CA LYS A 715 -20.97 -18.69 -28.38
C LYS A 715 -20.26 -20.03 -28.54
N MET A 716 -20.43 -20.96 -27.60
CA MET A 716 -19.87 -22.31 -27.66
C MET A 716 -20.78 -23.28 -28.39
N SER A 717 -20.21 -24.35 -28.94
CA SER A 717 -20.98 -25.45 -29.51
C SER A 717 -21.81 -26.19 -28.44
N SER A 718 -23.00 -26.69 -28.82
CA SER A 718 -23.89 -27.43 -27.92
C SER A 718 -23.23 -28.63 -27.24
N LYS A 719 -22.35 -29.32 -27.97
CA LYS A 719 -21.58 -30.45 -27.46
C LYS A 719 -20.72 -30.05 -26.28
N ASN A 720 -19.94 -28.99 -26.45
CA ASN A 720 -18.98 -28.54 -25.45
C ASN A 720 -19.66 -27.91 -24.24
N VAL A 721 -20.77 -27.19 -24.45
CA VAL A 721 -21.62 -26.70 -23.35
C VAL A 721 -22.12 -27.86 -22.49
N PHE A 722 -22.65 -28.92 -23.10
CA PHE A 722 -23.14 -30.07 -22.36
C PHE A 722 -22.00 -30.82 -21.65
N LEU A 723 -20.84 -30.98 -22.27
CA LEU A 723 -19.65 -31.59 -21.66
C LEU A 723 -19.19 -30.87 -20.39
N LEU A 724 -19.09 -29.54 -20.42
CA LEU A 724 -18.69 -28.75 -19.25
C LEU A 724 -19.72 -28.85 -18.13
N LEU A 725 -21.02 -28.83 -18.47
CA LEU A 725 -22.09 -29.05 -17.49
C LEU A 725 -22.02 -30.46 -16.90
N TRP A 726 -21.80 -31.49 -17.72
CA TRP A 726 -21.67 -32.89 -17.28
C TRP A 726 -20.53 -33.06 -16.27
N ILE A 727 -19.35 -32.51 -16.55
CA ILE A 727 -18.19 -32.59 -15.66
C ILE A 727 -18.47 -31.80 -14.38
N THR A 728 -18.76 -30.50 -14.50
CA THR A 728 -18.85 -29.62 -13.33
C THR A 728 -19.97 -30.02 -12.36
N ILE A 729 -21.15 -30.42 -12.87
CA ILE A 729 -22.29 -30.79 -12.03
C ILE A 729 -22.06 -32.11 -11.29
N ASN A 730 -21.42 -33.08 -11.94
CA ASN A 730 -21.16 -34.36 -11.28
C ASN A 730 -19.96 -34.31 -10.34
N SER A 731 -18.98 -33.43 -10.59
CA SER A 731 -17.79 -33.28 -9.75
C SER A 731 -17.98 -32.37 -8.54
N SER A 732 -18.93 -31.43 -8.60
CA SER A 732 -19.17 -30.47 -7.53
C SER A 732 -19.71 -31.12 -6.26
N PRO A 733 -19.17 -30.79 -5.07
CA PRO A 733 -19.74 -31.20 -3.78
C PRO A 733 -20.95 -30.36 -3.37
N SER A 734 -21.27 -29.29 -4.09
CA SER A 734 -22.42 -28.41 -3.85
C SER A 734 -23.17 -28.10 -5.15
N ASP A 735 -24.29 -27.39 -5.02
CA ASP A 735 -25.04 -26.93 -6.18
C ASP A 735 -24.42 -25.69 -6.85
N VAL A 736 -23.42 -25.00 -6.27
CA VAL A 736 -22.92 -23.70 -6.78
C VAL A 736 -21.68 -23.85 -7.66
N ILE A 737 -21.77 -23.43 -8.93
CA ILE A 737 -20.71 -23.53 -9.94
C ILE A 737 -20.45 -22.18 -10.61
N ASN A 738 -19.19 -21.75 -10.66
CA ASN A 738 -18.78 -20.45 -11.14
C ASN A 738 -17.84 -20.51 -12.37
N PHE A 739 -18.36 -20.07 -13.52
CA PHE A 739 -17.62 -19.92 -14.78
C PHE A 739 -17.05 -18.51 -15.00
N ASN A 740 -17.32 -17.53 -14.12
CA ASN A 740 -16.76 -16.19 -14.25
C ASN A 740 -15.21 -16.17 -14.37
N PRO A 741 -14.45 -17.05 -13.67
CA PRO A 741 -12.99 -17.03 -13.74
C PRO A 741 -12.42 -17.35 -15.13
N LEU A 742 -13.19 -17.96 -16.03
CA LEU A 742 -12.75 -18.16 -17.43
C LEU A 742 -12.55 -16.84 -18.19
N LEU A 743 -13.29 -15.80 -17.85
CA LEU A 743 -13.22 -14.50 -18.52
C LEU A 743 -12.55 -13.42 -17.65
N ASP A 744 -11.89 -13.84 -16.56
CA ASP A 744 -11.24 -12.90 -15.65
C ASP A 744 -10.05 -12.22 -16.35
N GLN A 745 -9.91 -10.91 -16.15
CA GLN A 745 -8.88 -10.06 -16.79
C GLN A 745 -8.94 -9.95 -18.33
N ILE A 746 -10.01 -10.44 -18.99
CA ILE A 746 -10.18 -10.34 -20.44
C ILE A 746 -11.02 -9.10 -20.80
N PRO A 747 -10.50 -8.17 -21.63
CA PRO A 747 -11.29 -7.04 -22.13
C PRO A 747 -12.55 -7.50 -22.88
N GLU A 748 -13.62 -6.68 -22.85
CA GLU A 748 -14.87 -7.01 -23.57
C GLU A 748 -14.64 -7.22 -25.07
N GLU A 749 -13.73 -6.46 -25.67
CA GLU A 749 -13.37 -6.53 -27.10
C GLU A 749 -12.72 -7.87 -27.50
N GLN A 750 -12.01 -8.52 -26.58
CA GLN A 750 -11.29 -9.79 -26.82
C GLN A 750 -12.04 -11.01 -26.29
N THR A 751 -13.23 -10.81 -25.71
CA THR A 751 -14.01 -11.90 -25.09
C THR A 751 -14.38 -12.97 -26.12
N ASP A 752 -14.67 -12.57 -27.35
CA ASP A 752 -15.23 -13.45 -28.37
C ASP A 752 -14.18 -14.45 -28.88
N GLU A 753 -13.02 -13.94 -29.28
CA GLU A 753 -11.86 -14.74 -29.69
C GLU A 753 -11.43 -15.70 -28.58
N PHE A 754 -11.47 -15.25 -27.32
CA PHE A 754 -11.13 -16.11 -26.19
C PHE A 754 -12.17 -17.22 -25.94
N VAL A 755 -13.47 -16.94 -26.10
CA VAL A 755 -14.51 -17.98 -25.95
C VAL A 755 -14.38 -19.05 -27.04
N GLU A 756 -14.01 -18.67 -28.27
CA GLU A 756 -13.72 -19.64 -29.34
C GLU A 756 -12.53 -20.54 -28.97
N LYS A 757 -11.47 -19.97 -28.38
CA LYS A 757 -10.34 -20.76 -27.86
C LYS A 757 -10.77 -21.74 -26.77
N ILE A 758 -11.64 -21.33 -25.84
CA ILE A 758 -12.19 -22.23 -24.81
C ILE A 758 -13.07 -23.32 -25.43
N ASP A 759 -13.82 -23.03 -26.49
CA ASP A 759 -14.62 -24.03 -27.21
C ASP A 759 -13.72 -25.08 -27.88
N LEU A 760 -12.64 -24.65 -28.54
CA LEU A 760 -11.63 -25.55 -29.09
C LEU A 760 -10.97 -26.41 -28.02
N GLU A 761 -10.57 -25.83 -26.88
CA GLU A 761 -9.98 -26.58 -25.77
C GLU A 761 -10.94 -27.62 -25.18
N THR A 762 -12.23 -27.28 -25.06
CA THR A 762 -13.25 -28.21 -24.57
C THR A 762 -13.46 -29.38 -25.53
N SER A 763 -13.25 -29.18 -26.83
CA SER A 763 -13.38 -30.25 -27.83
C SER A 763 -12.34 -31.37 -27.68
N HIS A 764 -11.21 -31.10 -27.00
CA HIS A 764 -10.15 -32.07 -26.73
C HIS A 764 -10.40 -32.97 -25.52
N ILE A 765 -11.50 -32.77 -24.78
CA ILE A 765 -11.86 -33.61 -23.63
C ILE A 765 -12.11 -35.05 -24.10
N ASN A 766 -11.35 -35.99 -23.55
CA ASN A 766 -11.52 -37.41 -23.83
C ASN A 766 -12.75 -37.98 -23.09
N LEU A 767 -13.75 -38.41 -23.86
CA LEU A 767 -15.02 -38.97 -23.37
C LEU A 767 -14.83 -40.24 -22.53
N ASN A 768 -13.75 -41.00 -22.73
CA ASN A 768 -13.50 -42.23 -21.99
C ASN A 768 -13.20 -41.99 -20.51
N HIS A 769 -12.82 -40.77 -20.11
CA HIS A 769 -12.59 -40.40 -18.70
C HIS A 769 -13.82 -39.81 -18.02
N LEU A 770 -14.97 -39.76 -18.70
CA LEU A 770 -16.22 -39.17 -18.22
C LEU A 770 -17.25 -40.20 -17.74
N ASP A 771 -16.83 -41.46 -17.56
CA ASP A 771 -17.64 -42.51 -16.97
C ASP A 771 -17.82 -42.32 -15.46
N SER A 772 -18.65 -43.17 -14.84
CA SER A 772 -18.99 -43.05 -13.41
C SER A 772 -17.76 -43.12 -12.51
N GLU A 773 -16.75 -43.92 -12.89
CA GLU A 773 -15.52 -44.08 -12.12
C GLU A 773 -14.58 -42.87 -12.29
N GLY A 774 -14.39 -42.38 -13.53
CA GLY A 774 -13.59 -41.19 -13.82
C GLY A 774 -14.12 -39.93 -13.13
N ILE A 775 -15.44 -39.73 -13.11
CA ILE A 775 -16.08 -38.60 -12.42
C ILE A 775 -15.92 -38.71 -10.90
N LYS A 776 -16.07 -39.93 -10.34
CA LYS A 776 -15.90 -40.16 -8.90
C LYS A 776 -14.47 -39.82 -8.47
N ASN A 777 -13.48 -40.29 -9.24
CA ASN A 777 -12.07 -39.97 -9.02
C ASN A 777 -11.81 -38.46 -9.10
N LEU A 778 -12.40 -37.77 -10.08
CA LEU A 778 -12.26 -36.32 -10.21
C LEU A 778 -12.86 -35.56 -9.00
N SER A 779 -14.01 -35.99 -8.49
CA SER A 779 -14.62 -35.38 -7.30
C SER A 779 -13.80 -35.62 -6.03
N GLU A 780 -13.25 -36.82 -5.84
CA GLU A 780 -12.39 -37.15 -4.70
C GLU A 780 -11.10 -36.34 -4.70
N GLN A 781 -10.45 -36.18 -5.87
CA GLN A 781 -9.28 -35.31 -6.04
C GLN A 781 -9.58 -33.87 -5.64
N LEU A 782 -10.70 -33.33 -6.15
CA LEU A 782 -11.12 -31.96 -5.88
C LEU A 782 -11.39 -31.74 -4.38
N ARG A 783 -12.00 -32.71 -3.68
CA ARG A 783 -12.24 -32.63 -2.23
C ARG A 783 -10.96 -32.64 -1.41
N LYS A 784 -9.98 -33.49 -1.79
CA LYS A 784 -8.71 -33.64 -1.07
C LYS A 784 -7.79 -32.43 -1.26
N ASN A 785 -7.66 -31.97 -2.50
CA ASN A 785 -6.60 -31.00 -2.88
C ASN A 785 -7.12 -29.60 -3.23
N LYS A 786 -8.44 -29.39 -3.23
CA LYS A 786 -9.11 -28.11 -3.58
C LYS A 786 -8.88 -27.65 -5.02
N PHE A 787 -8.09 -28.37 -5.80
CA PHE A 787 -7.72 -28.05 -7.18
C PHE A 787 -7.51 -29.34 -7.96
N THR A 788 -8.03 -29.41 -9.18
CA THR A 788 -7.74 -30.49 -10.15
C THR A 788 -7.85 -29.95 -11.57
N ILE A 789 -7.32 -30.69 -12.55
CA ILE A 789 -7.29 -30.33 -13.97
C ILE A 789 -8.09 -31.33 -14.80
N ILE A 790 -8.70 -30.86 -15.88
CA ILE A 790 -9.37 -31.71 -16.85
C ILE A 790 -8.30 -32.25 -17.81
N VAL A 791 -8.01 -33.54 -17.69
CA VAL A 791 -6.91 -34.22 -18.39
C VAL A 791 -6.95 -33.97 -19.91
N GLY A 792 -5.81 -33.55 -20.47
CA GLY A 792 -5.67 -33.26 -21.91
C GLY A 792 -6.10 -31.85 -22.33
N THR A 793 -6.55 -31.00 -21.40
CA THR A 793 -6.96 -29.61 -21.65
C THR A 793 -6.29 -28.64 -20.69
N GLY A 794 -6.30 -27.34 -21.01
CA GLY A 794 -5.90 -26.28 -20.09
C GLY A 794 -6.96 -25.92 -19.02
N LEU A 795 -8.11 -26.61 -19.00
CA LEU A 795 -9.20 -26.32 -18.07
C LEU A 795 -8.94 -26.92 -16.69
N TYR A 796 -9.24 -26.15 -15.64
CA TYR A 796 -9.07 -26.59 -14.26
C TYR A 796 -10.29 -26.28 -13.40
N LEU A 797 -10.43 -27.06 -12.33
CA LEU A 797 -11.48 -26.94 -11.34
C LEU A 797 -10.87 -26.60 -9.98
N ARG A 798 -11.42 -25.59 -9.31
CA ARG A 798 -11.00 -25.16 -7.98
C ARG A 798 -12.19 -25.13 -7.04
N LEU A 799 -12.06 -25.72 -5.86
CA LEU A 799 -13.09 -25.77 -4.84
C LEU A 799 -12.74 -24.86 -3.67
N ASP A 800 -13.59 -23.88 -3.42
CA ASP A 800 -13.58 -23.14 -2.15
C ASP A 800 -14.33 -23.96 -1.10
N GLN A 801 -13.64 -24.42 -0.05
CA GLN A 801 -14.25 -25.25 0.99
C GLN A 801 -15.13 -24.47 1.97
N GLU A 802 -14.83 -23.19 2.22
CA GLU A 802 -15.61 -22.37 3.16
C GLU A 802 -16.99 -22.09 2.58
N GLN A 803 -17.03 -21.74 1.29
CA GLN A 803 -18.27 -21.37 0.60
C GLN A 803 -18.88 -22.53 -0.19
N LYS A 804 -18.15 -23.65 -0.29
CA LYS A 804 -18.49 -24.82 -1.12
C LYS A 804 -18.73 -24.43 -2.59
N ILE A 805 -17.96 -23.52 -3.17
CA ILE A 805 -18.14 -23.07 -4.56
C ILE A 805 -17.15 -23.79 -5.47
N LEU A 806 -17.65 -24.41 -6.54
CA LEU A 806 -16.81 -24.95 -7.60
C LEU A 806 -16.56 -23.87 -8.66
N ALA A 807 -15.31 -23.46 -8.85
CA ALA A 807 -14.89 -22.55 -9.90
C ALA A 807 -14.20 -23.31 -11.04
N ILE A 808 -14.44 -22.90 -12.27
CA ILE A 808 -13.70 -23.35 -13.46
C ILE A 808 -12.88 -22.20 -14.03
N GLY A 809 -11.64 -22.50 -14.40
CA GLY A 809 -10.73 -21.56 -15.03
C GLY A 809 -9.93 -22.22 -16.15
N TYR A 810 -9.09 -21.43 -16.81
CA TYR A 810 -8.26 -21.87 -17.92
C TYR A 810 -6.80 -21.44 -17.70
N MET A 811 -5.86 -22.33 -18.03
CA MET A 811 -4.43 -22.09 -18.07
C MET A 811 -3.93 -22.33 -19.48
N ASP A 812 -3.29 -21.32 -20.07
CA ASP A 812 -2.70 -21.41 -21.40
C ASP A 812 -1.29 -22.03 -21.30
N LEU A 813 -1.23 -23.35 -21.13
CA LEU A 813 0.02 -24.07 -20.91
C LEU A 813 0.99 -23.91 -22.07
N ASP A 814 0.51 -23.94 -23.31
CA ASP A 814 1.34 -23.79 -24.51
C ASP A 814 2.04 -22.42 -24.52
N ASN A 815 1.30 -21.33 -24.25
CA ASN A 815 1.88 -20.00 -24.15
C ASN A 815 2.78 -19.84 -22.93
N ASN A 816 2.38 -20.37 -21.77
CA ASN A 816 3.16 -20.28 -20.54
C ASN A 816 4.51 -20.99 -20.68
N ILE A 817 4.55 -22.21 -21.26
CA ILE A 817 5.77 -22.96 -21.56
C ILE A 817 6.65 -22.15 -22.52
N LYS A 818 6.08 -21.61 -23.61
CA LYS A 818 6.82 -20.80 -24.59
C LYS A 818 7.47 -19.56 -23.96
N ILE A 819 6.73 -18.82 -23.13
CA ILE A 819 7.23 -17.62 -22.44
C ILE A 819 8.31 -18.00 -21.42
N LEU A 820 8.12 -19.07 -20.63
CA LEU A 820 9.12 -19.51 -19.67
C LEU A 820 10.40 -20.04 -20.35
N ASN A 821 10.30 -20.72 -21.49
CA ASN A 821 11.46 -21.11 -22.30
C ASN A 821 12.22 -19.89 -22.82
N ALA A 822 11.51 -18.90 -23.38
CA ALA A 822 12.14 -17.66 -23.83
C ALA A 822 12.82 -16.90 -22.66
N PHE A 823 12.19 -16.93 -21.49
CA PHE A 823 12.74 -16.37 -20.26
C PHE A 823 14.01 -17.12 -19.84
N TYR A 824 13.98 -18.45 -19.83
CA TYR A 824 15.12 -19.30 -19.53
C TYR A 824 16.28 -19.06 -20.50
N ASP A 825 16.04 -18.99 -21.81
CA ASP A 825 17.06 -18.74 -22.84
C ASP A 825 17.70 -17.35 -22.67
N SER A 826 16.89 -16.35 -22.39
CA SER A 826 17.36 -14.98 -22.12
C SER A 826 18.21 -14.94 -20.85
N PHE A 827 17.75 -15.59 -19.78
CA PHE A 827 18.43 -15.56 -18.49
C PHE A 827 19.70 -16.41 -18.47
N SER A 828 19.71 -17.56 -19.15
CA SER A 828 20.90 -18.41 -19.29
C SER A 828 22.06 -17.69 -19.98
N LYS A 829 21.77 -16.74 -20.88
CA LYS A 829 22.79 -15.89 -21.52
C LYS A 829 23.33 -14.77 -20.62
N SER A 830 22.55 -14.29 -19.64
CA SER A 830 22.98 -13.26 -18.67
C SER A 830 22.42 -13.55 -17.27
N PRO A 831 23.06 -14.43 -16.49
CA PRO A 831 22.47 -15.02 -15.29
C PRO A 831 22.54 -14.09 -14.08
N LYS A 832 21.68 -13.06 -14.02
CA LYS A 832 21.60 -12.10 -12.90
C LYS A 832 20.16 -11.78 -12.55
N ILE A 833 19.66 -12.34 -11.44
CA ILE A 833 18.24 -12.22 -11.02
C ILE A 833 17.88 -10.74 -10.77
N TYR A 834 18.74 -10.00 -10.06
CA TYR A 834 18.55 -8.57 -9.80
C TYR A 834 18.51 -7.67 -11.06
N ARG A 835 18.89 -8.15 -12.25
CA ARG A 835 18.79 -7.40 -13.51
C ARG A 835 17.44 -7.57 -14.20
N ILE A 836 16.62 -8.53 -13.76
CA ILE A 836 15.27 -8.70 -14.30
C ILE A 836 14.42 -7.53 -13.81
N SER A 837 13.68 -6.89 -14.72
CA SER A 837 12.77 -5.81 -14.34
C SER A 837 11.68 -6.32 -13.40
N ASN A 838 11.14 -5.45 -12.55
CA ASN A 838 10.03 -5.81 -11.66
C ASN A 838 8.82 -6.34 -12.44
N GLU A 839 8.59 -5.83 -13.66
CA GLU A 839 7.55 -6.34 -14.58
C GLU A 839 7.89 -7.73 -15.09
N GLY A 840 9.14 -7.99 -15.47
CA GLY A 840 9.60 -9.32 -15.87
C GLY A 840 9.47 -10.37 -14.76
N LEU A 841 9.75 -10.00 -13.51
CA LEU A 841 9.56 -10.90 -12.35
C LEU A 841 8.08 -11.18 -12.07
N ARG A 842 7.20 -10.19 -12.21
CA ARG A 842 5.75 -10.39 -12.07
C ARG A 842 5.18 -11.28 -13.17
N GLU A 843 5.68 -11.13 -14.39
CA GLU A 843 5.29 -12.01 -15.50
C GLU A 843 5.78 -13.44 -15.25
N LEU A 844 7.04 -13.61 -14.81
CA LEU A 844 7.57 -14.90 -14.38
C LEU A 844 6.70 -15.54 -13.29
N GLU A 845 6.33 -14.80 -12.26
CA GLU A 845 5.47 -15.28 -11.17
C GLU A 845 4.11 -15.77 -11.69
N LYS A 846 3.45 -14.97 -12.53
CA LYS A 846 2.15 -15.33 -13.11
C LYS A 846 2.24 -16.65 -13.87
N ARG A 847 3.18 -16.74 -14.81
CA ARG A 847 3.34 -17.92 -15.69
C ARG A 847 3.81 -19.16 -14.91
N PHE A 848 4.78 -18.99 -14.02
CA PHE A 848 5.34 -20.09 -13.23
C PHE A 848 4.31 -20.64 -12.23
N SER A 849 3.53 -19.77 -11.58
CA SER A 849 2.50 -20.22 -10.62
C SER A 849 1.47 -21.14 -11.26
N GLU A 850 1.02 -20.84 -12.49
CA GLU A 850 0.08 -21.69 -13.25
C GLU A 850 0.69 -23.04 -13.61
N ILE A 851 1.95 -23.06 -14.07
CA ILE A 851 2.65 -24.31 -14.40
C ILE A 851 2.92 -25.17 -13.16
N GLU A 852 3.29 -24.56 -12.03
CA GLU A 852 3.49 -25.29 -10.78
C GLU A 852 2.15 -25.87 -10.27
N LEU A 853 1.04 -25.14 -10.39
CA LEU A 853 -0.30 -25.66 -10.09
C LEU A 853 -0.65 -26.87 -10.96
N PHE A 854 -0.41 -26.79 -12.27
CA PHE A 854 -0.61 -27.91 -13.20
C PHE A 854 0.21 -29.13 -12.79
N TYR A 855 1.50 -28.94 -12.47
CA TYR A 855 2.38 -30.03 -12.09
C TYR A 855 1.95 -30.73 -10.79
N GLN A 856 1.58 -29.96 -9.77
CA GLN A 856 1.08 -30.51 -8.50
C GLN A 856 -0.24 -31.26 -8.69
N ALA A 857 -1.13 -30.77 -9.56
CA ALA A 857 -2.35 -31.48 -9.93
C ALA A 857 -2.06 -32.79 -10.67
N HIS A 858 -1.10 -32.78 -11.61
CA HIS A 858 -0.69 -33.99 -12.30
C HIS A 858 -0.17 -35.09 -11.35
N LYS A 859 0.69 -34.72 -10.38
CA LYS A 859 1.17 -35.65 -9.34
C LYS A 859 0.01 -36.30 -8.56
N THR A 860 -1.04 -35.53 -8.31
CA THR A 860 -2.25 -36.04 -7.67
C THR A 860 -3.00 -37.02 -8.56
N ILE A 861 -3.14 -36.68 -9.84
CA ILE A 861 -3.87 -37.51 -10.82
C ILE A 861 -3.24 -38.88 -10.99
N LEU A 862 -1.91 -38.98 -10.97
CA LEU A 862 -1.19 -40.26 -11.05
C LEU A 862 -1.51 -41.23 -9.91
N HIS A 863 -2.05 -40.75 -8.78
CA HIS A 863 -2.51 -41.62 -7.70
C HIS A 863 -3.82 -42.36 -8.04
N PHE A 864 -4.61 -41.83 -8.98
CA PHE A 864 -5.93 -42.36 -9.36
C PHE A 864 -5.97 -42.93 -10.77
N LEU A 865 -5.19 -42.38 -11.71
CA LEU A 865 -5.12 -42.83 -13.09
C LEU A 865 -3.74 -43.41 -13.41
N LYS A 866 -3.71 -44.55 -14.12
CA LYS A 866 -2.45 -45.11 -14.63
C LYS A 866 -1.92 -44.23 -15.76
N GLU A 867 -0.61 -43.94 -15.75
CA GLU A 867 0.06 -43.06 -16.72
C GLU A 867 -0.20 -43.44 -18.20
N ARG A 868 -0.36 -44.74 -18.50
CA ARG A 868 -0.68 -45.23 -19.84
C ARG A 868 -2.00 -44.68 -20.38
N SER A 869 -2.97 -44.38 -19.52
CA SER A 869 -4.30 -43.88 -19.88
C SER A 869 -4.34 -42.39 -20.24
N LEU A 870 -3.25 -41.64 -20.03
CA LEU A 870 -3.22 -40.19 -20.28
C LEU A 870 -3.08 -39.87 -21.79
N PRO A 871 -3.77 -38.84 -22.30
CA PRO A 871 -3.63 -38.35 -23.68
C PRO A 871 -2.19 -37.92 -24.01
N LEU A 872 -1.78 -38.07 -25.28
CA LEU A 872 -0.44 -37.70 -25.73
C LEU A 872 -0.11 -36.22 -25.48
N ARG A 873 -1.07 -35.31 -25.71
CA ARG A 873 -0.93 -33.87 -25.42
C ARG A 873 -0.57 -33.62 -23.96
N HIS A 874 -1.26 -34.30 -23.03
CA HIS A 874 -1.00 -34.18 -21.59
C HIS A 874 0.40 -34.67 -21.23
N LYS A 875 0.82 -35.81 -21.77
CA LYS A 875 2.17 -36.38 -21.55
C LYS A 875 3.26 -35.43 -22.04
N ASN A 876 3.07 -34.81 -23.22
CA ASN A 876 4.00 -33.83 -23.76
C ASN A 876 4.11 -32.60 -22.85
N TRP A 877 2.99 -32.06 -22.35
CA TRP A 877 3.01 -30.95 -21.40
C TRP A 877 3.75 -31.29 -20.11
N VAL A 878 3.50 -32.47 -19.52
CA VAL A 878 4.22 -32.90 -18.31
C VAL A 878 5.72 -32.95 -18.56
N LYS A 879 6.16 -33.54 -19.67
CA LYS A 879 7.57 -33.63 -20.03
C LYS A 879 8.23 -32.26 -20.18
N GLU A 880 7.59 -31.33 -20.90
CA GLU A 880 8.11 -29.97 -21.08
C GLU A 880 8.09 -29.17 -19.77
N VAL A 881 7.05 -29.32 -18.95
CA VAL A 881 6.95 -28.67 -17.63
C VAL A 881 8.03 -29.21 -16.68
N GLU A 882 8.28 -30.51 -16.65
CA GLU A 882 9.36 -31.10 -15.84
C GLU A 882 10.72 -30.56 -16.27
N LYS A 883 10.98 -30.54 -17.58
CA LYS A 883 12.20 -29.97 -18.15
C LYS A 883 12.39 -28.50 -17.72
N ILE A 884 11.39 -27.64 -17.94
CA ILE A 884 11.45 -26.21 -17.57
C ILE A 884 11.66 -26.04 -16.07
N ARG A 885 11.00 -26.85 -15.23
CA ARG A 885 11.13 -26.77 -13.77
C ARG A 885 12.54 -27.12 -13.33
N GLU A 886 13.16 -28.15 -13.91
CA GLU A 886 14.55 -28.50 -13.63
C GLU A 886 15.54 -27.45 -14.13
N GLU A 887 15.32 -26.94 -15.35
CA GLU A 887 16.10 -25.87 -15.97
C GLU A 887 16.07 -24.59 -15.13
N LEU A 888 14.88 -24.08 -14.78
CA LEU A 888 14.71 -22.92 -13.90
C LEU A 888 15.32 -23.18 -12.52
N ARG A 889 15.06 -24.34 -11.90
CA ARG A 889 15.63 -24.67 -10.59
C ARG A 889 17.15 -24.61 -10.60
N SER A 890 17.78 -25.24 -11.59
CA SER A 890 19.24 -25.29 -11.70
C SER A 890 19.84 -23.89 -11.85
N VAL A 891 19.24 -23.06 -12.71
CA VAL A 891 19.74 -21.74 -13.04
C VAL A 891 19.51 -20.72 -11.92
N PHE A 892 18.35 -20.76 -11.25
CA PHE A 892 18.11 -19.91 -10.09
C PHE A 892 19.01 -20.28 -8.92
N LEU A 893 19.14 -21.57 -8.57
CA LEU A 893 19.99 -22.01 -7.45
C LEU A 893 21.47 -21.66 -7.64
N LYS A 894 21.97 -21.76 -8.88
CA LYS A 894 23.36 -21.41 -9.22
C LYS A 894 23.68 -19.92 -8.95
N ASN A 895 22.70 -19.04 -9.06
CA ASN A 895 22.90 -17.59 -8.93
C ASN A 895 22.35 -17.02 -7.61
N MET A 896 21.49 -17.76 -6.90
CA MET A 896 20.83 -17.27 -5.70
C MET A 896 21.83 -16.88 -4.61
N PHE A 897 22.76 -17.78 -4.27
CA PHE A 897 23.69 -17.62 -3.15
C PHE A 897 24.98 -16.85 -3.51
N GLN A 898 24.99 -16.10 -4.61
CA GLN A 898 26.13 -15.25 -4.96
C GLN A 898 26.28 -14.12 -3.92
N PRO A 899 27.43 -14.00 -3.23
CA PRO A 899 27.59 -13.08 -2.10
C PRO A 899 27.21 -11.63 -2.44
N ASP A 900 27.67 -11.13 -3.60
CA ASP A 900 27.49 -9.74 -4.02
C ASP A 900 26.08 -9.43 -4.58
N SER A 901 25.14 -10.39 -4.56
CA SER A 901 23.75 -10.21 -5.01
C SER A 901 22.71 -11.02 -4.22
N PHE A 902 23.11 -11.73 -3.16
CA PHE A 902 22.23 -12.66 -2.46
C PHE A 902 20.99 -11.98 -1.87
N TYR A 903 21.18 -10.87 -1.15
CA TYR A 903 20.08 -10.08 -0.60
C TYR A 903 19.16 -9.54 -1.69
N THR A 904 19.70 -8.91 -2.73
CA THR A 904 18.91 -8.30 -3.80
C THR A 904 18.11 -9.34 -4.59
N ASN A 905 18.69 -10.51 -4.85
CA ASN A 905 17.99 -11.63 -5.48
C ASN A 905 16.86 -12.15 -4.59
N LEU A 906 17.11 -12.34 -3.29
CA LEU A 906 16.12 -12.82 -2.33
C LEU A 906 14.97 -11.82 -2.15
N GLU A 907 15.28 -10.53 -2.02
CA GLU A 907 14.27 -9.47 -1.91
C GLU A 907 13.43 -9.34 -3.18
N ALA A 908 14.05 -9.43 -4.36
CA ALA A 908 13.35 -9.37 -5.63
C ALA A 908 12.36 -10.53 -5.80
N LEU A 909 12.79 -11.77 -5.51
CA LEU A 909 11.91 -12.94 -5.55
C LEU A 909 10.81 -12.86 -4.48
N TYR A 910 11.14 -12.42 -3.26
CA TYR A 910 10.16 -12.27 -2.19
C TYR A 910 9.04 -11.27 -2.55
N ASN A 911 9.40 -10.13 -3.16
CA ASN A 911 8.44 -9.08 -3.48
C ASN A 911 7.66 -9.32 -4.77
N TYR A 912 8.26 -9.98 -5.76
CA TYR A 912 7.70 -10.06 -7.12
C TYR A 912 7.47 -11.47 -7.64
N ALA A 913 8.12 -12.52 -7.09
CA ALA A 913 7.99 -13.91 -7.53
C ALA A 913 7.96 -14.95 -6.38
N PRO A 914 6.96 -14.87 -5.48
CA PRO A 914 6.88 -15.75 -4.31
C PRO A 914 6.62 -17.23 -4.64
N SER A 915 5.92 -17.56 -5.73
CA SER A 915 5.72 -18.97 -6.13
C SER A 915 7.03 -19.60 -6.58
N VAL A 916 7.86 -18.85 -7.31
CA VAL A 916 9.23 -19.28 -7.67
C VAL A 916 10.06 -19.49 -6.40
N LEU A 917 10.02 -18.54 -5.46
CA LEU A 917 10.76 -18.67 -4.20
C LEU A 917 10.34 -19.92 -3.40
N ASN A 918 9.04 -20.17 -3.28
CA ASN A 918 8.50 -21.34 -2.58
C ASN A 918 8.81 -22.65 -3.32
N PHE A 919 8.88 -22.65 -4.64
CA PHE A 919 9.30 -23.81 -5.42
C PHE A 919 10.78 -24.15 -5.19
N LEU A 920 11.63 -23.12 -5.18
CA LEU A 920 13.05 -23.29 -4.89
C LEU A 920 13.27 -23.74 -3.44
N PHE A 921 12.50 -23.18 -2.50
CA PHE A 921 12.66 -23.37 -1.06
C PHE A 921 11.31 -23.65 -0.36
N PRO A 922 10.81 -24.89 -0.39
CA PRO A 922 9.45 -25.23 0.09
C PRO A 922 9.15 -24.85 1.55
N PHE A 923 10.17 -24.86 2.41
CA PHE A 923 10.03 -24.53 3.82
C PHE A 923 9.71 -23.04 4.09
N PHE A 924 9.94 -22.15 3.12
CA PHE A 924 9.63 -20.71 3.26
C PHE A 924 8.14 -20.43 3.41
N LYS A 925 7.29 -21.22 2.74
CA LYS A 925 5.84 -21.09 2.81
C LYS A 925 5.32 -21.22 4.24
N GLU A 926 5.91 -22.10 5.03
CA GLU A 926 5.54 -22.29 6.42
C GLU A 926 6.08 -21.15 7.31
N LEU A 927 7.35 -20.78 7.13
CA LEU A 927 7.98 -19.67 7.86
C LEU A 927 7.23 -18.35 7.68
N GLN A 928 6.60 -18.13 6.53
CA GLN A 928 5.77 -16.94 6.26
C GLN A 928 4.49 -16.90 7.10
N GLN A 929 3.93 -18.05 7.48
CA GLN A 929 2.66 -18.15 8.19
C GLN A 929 2.82 -18.09 9.72
N ILE A 930 4.05 -18.19 10.24
CA ILE A 930 4.34 -18.15 11.67
C ILE A 930 4.18 -16.72 12.20
N ASN A 931 3.22 -16.51 13.10
CA ASN A 931 3.01 -15.24 13.77
C ASN A 931 3.80 -15.17 15.09
N LEU A 932 4.84 -14.33 15.12
CA LEU A 932 5.69 -14.13 16.31
C LEU A 932 5.31 -12.90 17.14
N SER A 933 4.15 -12.27 16.91
CA SER A 933 3.71 -11.06 17.64
C SER A 933 3.64 -11.23 19.17
N TRP A 934 3.49 -12.47 19.65
CA TRP A 934 3.49 -12.84 21.08
C TRP A 934 4.89 -12.85 21.71
N HIS A 935 5.97 -12.85 20.91
CA HIS A 935 7.33 -12.81 21.42
C HIS A 935 7.76 -11.39 21.80
N ILE A 936 8.45 -11.29 22.94
CA ILE A 936 8.87 -10.00 23.54
C ILE A 936 9.84 -9.22 22.62
N TYR A 937 10.69 -9.93 21.88
CA TYR A 937 11.83 -9.33 21.17
C TYR A 937 11.73 -9.38 19.63
N MET A 938 11.31 -10.51 19.05
CA MET A 938 11.15 -10.65 17.60
C MET A 938 9.68 -10.51 17.24
N LYS A 939 9.28 -9.29 16.86
CA LYS A 939 7.91 -8.98 16.42
C LYS A 939 7.71 -9.12 14.90
N ILE A 940 8.81 -9.31 14.16
CA ILE A 940 8.82 -9.50 12.71
C ILE A 940 8.68 -10.98 12.36
N SER A 941 8.17 -11.29 11.16
CA SER A 941 8.08 -12.67 10.68
C SER A 941 9.50 -13.25 10.44
N PRO A 942 9.69 -14.58 10.56
CA PRO A 942 10.98 -15.23 10.30
C PRO A 942 11.58 -14.90 8.94
N LEU A 943 10.74 -14.81 7.89
CA LEU A 943 11.20 -14.48 6.54
C LEU A 943 11.69 -13.04 6.45
N LYS A 944 10.99 -12.09 7.07
CA LYS A 944 11.46 -10.69 7.14
C LYS A 944 12.77 -10.58 7.93
N TYR A 945 12.94 -11.42 8.96
CA TYR A 945 14.18 -11.50 9.71
C TYR A 945 15.35 -12.01 8.84
N ILE A 946 15.15 -13.07 8.04
CA ILE A 946 16.15 -13.53 7.05
C ILE A 946 16.50 -12.42 6.05
N LEU A 947 15.51 -11.67 5.55
CA LEU A 947 15.79 -10.54 4.65
C LEU A 947 16.62 -9.45 5.33
N ASN A 948 16.33 -9.12 6.58
CA ASN A 948 17.10 -8.11 7.32
C ASN A 948 18.54 -8.57 7.60
N THR A 949 18.76 -9.83 7.98
CA THR A 949 20.11 -10.35 8.25
C THR A 949 20.94 -10.39 6.97
N THR A 950 20.36 -10.85 5.88
CA THR A 950 21.01 -10.86 4.56
C THR A 950 21.29 -9.46 4.02
N LYS A 951 20.41 -8.47 4.28
CA LYS A 951 20.68 -7.06 3.96
C LYS A 951 21.92 -6.53 4.67
N LYS A 952 22.03 -6.80 5.97
CA LYS A 952 23.17 -6.33 6.77
C LYS A 952 24.47 -7.01 6.36
N LEU A 953 24.44 -8.30 6.04
CA LEU A 953 25.58 -9.00 5.44
C LEU A 953 25.98 -8.38 4.09
N TYR A 954 24.99 -8.08 3.24
CA TYR A 954 25.20 -7.45 1.94
C TYR A 954 25.91 -6.09 2.07
N ALA A 955 25.48 -5.25 3.01
CA ALA A 955 26.12 -3.97 3.30
C ALA A 955 27.61 -4.13 3.67
N LEU A 956 27.95 -5.15 4.47
CA LEU A 956 29.36 -5.43 4.82
C LEU A 956 30.16 -5.93 3.61
N ILE A 957 29.60 -6.82 2.78
CA ILE A 957 30.27 -7.34 1.57
C ILE A 957 30.57 -6.21 0.56
N ARG A 958 29.66 -5.24 0.43
CA ARG A 958 29.81 -4.08 -0.48
C ARG A 958 30.63 -2.94 0.11
N HIS A 959 31.04 -3.04 1.37
CA HIS A 959 31.72 -1.99 2.14
C HIS A 959 30.85 -0.73 2.28
N GLU A 960 29.53 -0.86 2.10
CA GLU A 960 28.53 0.20 2.23
C GLU A 960 28.06 0.30 3.67
N LYS A 961 28.95 0.78 4.55
CA LYS A 961 28.71 0.91 6.00
C LYS A 961 27.41 1.63 6.34
N GLU A 962 27.02 2.58 5.48
CA GLU A 962 25.82 3.39 5.66
C GLU A 962 24.52 2.59 5.57
N GLU A 963 24.50 1.47 4.85
CA GLU A 963 23.32 0.63 4.69
C GLU A 963 23.16 -0.44 5.78
N PHE A 964 24.16 -0.60 6.66
CA PHE A 964 24.16 -1.61 7.71
C PHE A 964 23.09 -1.36 8.79
N GLN A 965 22.84 -0.10 9.14
CA GLN A 965 21.79 0.30 10.09
C GLN A 965 21.02 1.51 9.58
N ASP A 966 19.79 1.66 10.05
CA ASP A 966 18.95 2.82 9.74
C ASP A 966 19.51 4.07 10.44
N LYS A 967 20.28 4.89 9.69
CA LYS A 967 20.87 6.14 10.20
C LYS A 967 19.82 7.12 10.70
N GLU A 968 18.67 7.23 10.04
CA GLU A 968 17.61 8.18 10.45
C GLU A 968 16.99 7.77 11.79
N PHE A 969 16.70 6.47 11.94
CA PHE A 969 16.22 5.91 13.20
C PHE A 969 17.26 6.10 14.32
N LEU A 970 18.52 5.75 14.07
CA LEU A 970 19.59 5.86 15.07
C LEU A 970 19.92 7.31 15.43
N HIS A 971 19.78 8.25 14.50
CA HIS A 971 19.95 9.68 14.79
C HIS A 971 18.80 10.22 15.66
N ARG A 972 17.55 9.77 15.41
CA ARG A 972 16.42 10.07 16.32
C ARG A 972 16.66 9.48 17.71
N LEU A 973 17.16 8.25 17.79
CA LEU A 973 17.52 7.62 19.06
C LEU A 973 18.64 8.39 19.78
N ALA A 974 19.67 8.83 19.05
CA ALA A 974 20.74 9.66 19.59
C ALA A 974 20.21 10.96 20.21
N LYS A 975 19.29 11.65 19.52
CA LYS A 975 18.64 12.86 20.04
C LYS A 975 17.77 12.59 21.26
N LYS A 976 17.16 11.41 21.35
CA LYS A 976 16.39 10.99 22.52
C LYS A 976 17.29 10.74 23.74
N GLU A 977 18.43 10.10 23.54
CA GLU A 977 19.35 9.71 24.62
C GLU A 977 20.22 10.89 25.10
N PHE A 978 20.78 11.66 24.18
CA PHE A 978 21.77 12.72 24.48
C PHE A 978 21.25 14.14 24.30
N GLY A 979 19.99 14.26 23.87
CA GLY A 979 19.37 15.53 23.59
C GLY A 979 19.62 16.04 22.17
N LEU A 980 18.97 17.15 21.92
CA LEU A 980 18.76 17.80 20.63
C LEU A 980 20.03 18.23 19.85
N MET A 981 21.16 18.36 20.53
CA MET A 981 22.47 18.74 19.96
C MET A 981 23.30 17.54 19.46
N ALA A 982 22.78 16.31 19.59
CA ALA A 982 23.45 15.14 19.05
C ALA A 982 23.55 15.23 17.52
N THR A 983 24.77 15.39 17.00
CA THR A 983 25.06 15.47 15.55
C THR A 983 25.36 14.11 14.92
N GLY A 984 25.59 13.07 15.74
CA GLY A 984 25.90 11.70 15.31
C GLY A 984 24.74 10.71 15.44
N THR A 985 25.04 9.44 15.19
CA THR A 985 24.19 8.27 15.48
C THR A 985 24.75 7.53 16.70
N VAL A 986 23.91 6.72 17.35
CA VAL A 986 24.32 5.86 18.49
C VAL A 986 24.51 4.39 18.09
N GLY A 987 24.52 4.12 16.77
CA GLY A 987 24.68 2.78 16.21
C GLY A 987 26.10 2.23 16.34
N VAL A 988 26.36 1.10 15.69
CA VAL A 988 27.69 0.51 15.60
C VAL A 988 28.65 1.50 14.92
N SER A 989 29.83 1.72 15.51
CA SER A 989 30.77 2.72 15.00
C SER A 989 31.49 2.28 13.73
N ASP A 990 31.96 3.23 12.92
CA ASP A 990 32.68 2.95 11.68
C ASP A 990 33.93 2.08 11.89
N ALA A 991 34.60 2.22 13.04
CA ALA A 991 35.74 1.40 13.43
C ALA A 991 35.33 -0.04 13.74
N GLN A 992 34.18 -0.24 14.40
CA GLN A 992 33.60 -1.56 14.65
C GLN A 992 33.16 -2.23 13.34
N LEU A 993 32.52 -1.48 12.43
CA LEU A 993 32.15 -1.97 11.10
C LEU A 993 33.37 -2.31 10.24
N SER A 994 34.42 -1.48 10.25
CA SER A 994 35.70 -1.81 9.59
C SER A 994 36.24 -3.15 10.08
N LYS A 995 36.29 -3.39 11.40
CA LYS A 995 36.75 -4.67 11.94
C LYS A 995 35.93 -5.86 11.40
N LEU A 996 34.60 -5.73 11.30
CA LEU A 996 33.76 -6.80 10.72
C LEU A 996 34.04 -7.02 9.24
N ILE A 997 34.21 -5.94 8.47
CA ILE A 997 34.55 -6.01 7.04
C ILE A 997 35.90 -6.70 6.86
N ASP A 998 36.92 -6.32 7.64
CA ASP A 998 38.25 -6.93 7.59
C ASP A 998 38.19 -8.43 7.91
N MET A 999 37.40 -8.84 8.91
CA MET A 999 37.18 -10.24 9.24
C MET A 999 36.48 -10.99 8.10
N LEU A 1000 35.43 -10.39 7.53
CA LEU A 1000 34.65 -10.96 6.43
C LEU A 1000 35.48 -11.13 5.16
N ASP A 1001 36.29 -10.13 4.81
CA ASP A 1001 37.21 -10.16 3.67
C ASP A 1001 38.33 -11.20 3.88
N ASN A 1002 38.83 -11.32 5.10
CA ASN A 1002 39.77 -12.39 5.45
C ASN A 1002 39.15 -13.78 5.24
N LEU A 1003 37.89 -13.99 5.63
CA LEU A 1003 37.17 -15.24 5.37
C LEU A 1003 36.97 -15.49 3.88
N ARG A 1004 36.50 -14.47 3.14
CA ARG A 1004 36.27 -14.52 1.69
C ARG A 1004 37.53 -14.94 0.93
N ASN A 1005 38.68 -14.39 1.31
CA ASN A 1005 39.95 -14.62 0.62
C ASN A 1005 40.68 -15.90 1.05
N LYS A 1006 40.68 -16.24 2.35
CA LYS A 1006 41.48 -17.35 2.90
C LYS A 1006 40.71 -18.66 3.05
N ARG A 1007 39.38 -18.62 3.20
CA ARG A 1007 38.52 -19.79 3.48
C ARG A 1007 37.20 -19.72 2.69
N PRO A 1008 37.22 -19.83 1.35
CA PRO A 1008 36.03 -19.63 0.51
C PRO A 1008 34.90 -20.63 0.82
N VAL A 1009 35.21 -21.87 1.19
CA VAL A 1009 34.21 -22.89 1.56
C VAL A 1009 33.45 -22.48 2.83
N LEU A 1010 34.16 -22.02 3.87
CA LEU A 1010 33.56 -21.51 5.11
C LEU A 1010 32.77 -20.22 4.85
N PHE A 1011 33.27 -19.35 3.98
CA PHE A 1011 32.56 -18.14 3.59
C PHE A 1011 31.23 -18.46 2.89
N ASN A 1012 31.20 -19.42 1.96
CA ASN A 1012 29.96 -19.88 1.33
C ASN A 1012 28.98 -20.49 2.34
N ALA A 1013 29.48 -21.31 3.28
CA ALA A 1013 28.67 -21.84 4.38
C ALA A 1013 28.09 -20.72 5.26
N LEU A 1014 28.86 -19.66 5.53
CA LEU A 1014 28.39 -18.47 6.24
C LEU A 1014 27.26 -17.77 5.48
N ILE A 1015 27.39 -17.53 4.17
CA ILE A 1015 26.30 -16.95 3.36
C ILE A 1015 25.02 -17.80 3.45
N LYS A 1016 25.13 -19.12 3.26
CA LYS A 1016 23.99 -20.04 3.35
C LYS A 1016 23.42 -20.13 4.77
N SER A 1017 24.22 -19.93 5.82
CA SER A 1017 23.75 -19.97 7.21
C SER A 1017 22.67 -18.90 7.49
N PHE A 1018 22.82 -17.68 6.94
CA PHE A 1018 21.80 -16.63 7.04
C PHE A 1018 20.46 -17.03 6.40
N PHE A 1019 20.50 -17.87 5.36
CA PHE A 1019 19.30 -18.40 4.72
C PHE A 1019 18.61 -19.47 5.56
N PHE A 1020 19.40 -20.37 6.15
CA PHE A 1020 18.90 -21.52 6.91
C PHE A 1020 18.71 -21.26 8.41
N GLN A 1021 18.99 -20.05 8.88
CA GLN A 1021 19.02 -19.70 10.31
C GLN A 1021 17.71 -20.03 11.07
N GLU A 1022 16.55 -19.97 10.41
CA GLU A 1022 15.24 -20.25 11.01
C GLU A 1022 14.65 -21.63 10.66
N ILE A 1023 15.42 -22.52 10.00
CA ILE A 1023 14.90 -23.83 9.55
C ILE A 1023 14.40 -24.71 10.72
N GLY A 1024 14.98 -24.54 11.92
CA GLY A 1024 14.55 -25.23 13.14
C GLY A 1024 13.09 -24.97 13.55
N ARG A 1025 12.43 -23.94 12.99
CA ARG A 1025 11.02 -23.60 13.28
C ARG A 1025 10.01 -24.36 12.42
N VAL A 1026 10.44 -25.09 11.40
CA VAL A 1026 9.57 -25.76 10.41
C VAL A 1026 8.87 -26.97 11.05
N SER A 1027 7.54 -26.92 11.21
CA SER A 1027 6.79 -27.88 12.04
C SER A 1027 6.80 -29.30 11.48
N TYR A 1028 6.71 -29.48 10.15
CA TYR A 1028 6.71 -30.84 9.58
C TYR A 1028 8.05 -31.56 9.80
N LEU A 1029 9.17 -30.82 9.80
CA LEU A 1029 10.50 -31.36 10.10
C LEU A 1029 10.64 -31.66 11.60
N ARG A 1030 10.12 -30.77 12.46
CA ARG A 1030 10.10 -31.00 13.91
C ARG A 1030 9.32 -32.24 14.30
N GLU A 1031 8.18 -32.48 13.65
CA GLU A 1031 7.39 -33.68 13.91
C GLU A 1031 8.08 -34.94 13.35
N LYS A 1032 8.66 -34.85 12.14
CA LYS A 1032 9.40 -35.96 11.51
C LYS A 1032 10.60 -36.43 12.35
N TYR A 1033 11.31 -35.50 13.01
CA TYR A 1033 12.53 -35.79 13.79
C TYR A 1033 12.35 -35.59 15.30
N LYS A 1034 11.11 -35.67 15.79
CA LYS A 1034 10.80 -35.52 17.21
C LYS A 1034 11.62 -36.48 18.07
N GLY A 1035 12.21 -35.96 19.15
CA GLY A 1035 13.06 -36.72 20.08
C GLY A 1035 14.55 -36.79 19.70
N LYS A 1036 14.97 -36.23 18.56
CA LYS A 1036 16.40 -36.17 18.18
C LYS A 1036 17.12 -34.86 18.55
N PHE A 1037 16.40 -33.88 19.10
CA PHE A 1037 16.90 -32.56 19.48
C PHE A 1037 16.09 -32.04 20.67
N ASN A 1038 16.60 -31.03 21.37
CA ASN A 1038 15.84 -30.37 22.44
C ASN A 1038 14.70 -29.50 21.86
N PRO A 1039 13.42 -29.71 22.22
CA PRO A 1039 12.31 -28.90 21.71
C PRO A 1039 12.41 -27.38 22.00
N ALA A 1040 13.21 -26.97 22.98
CA ALA A 1040 13.46 -25.56 23.26
C ALA A 1040 14.59 -24.95 22.40
N ASP A 1041 15.44 -25.78 21.78
CA ASP A 1041 16.61 -25.36 21.01
C ASP A 1041 16.34 -25.40 19.50
N LEU A 1042 16.19 -24.21 18.92
CA LEU A 1042 15.97 -24.05 17.48
C LEU A 1042 17.24 -24.26 16.65
N GLY A 1043 18.42 -23.97 17.22
CA GLY A 1043 19.70 -24.17 16.55
C GLY A 1043 20.00 -25.66 16.40
N ASP A 1044 19.83 -26.43 17.47
CA ASP A 1044 20.02 -27.89 17.46
C ASP A 1044 19.03 -28.59 16.52
N ALA A 1045 17.76 -28.18 16.54
CA ALA A 1045 16.77 -28.66 15.58
C ALA A 1045 17.19 -28.37 14.12
N GLY A 1046 17.65 -27.15 13.85
CA GLY A 1046 18.09 -26.75 12.51
C GLY A 1046 19.29 -27.54 12.01
N ALA A 1047 20.27 -27.80 12.89
CA ALA A 1047 21.42 -28.64 12.61
C ALA A 1047 21.02 -30.07 12.21
N VAL A 1048 20.11 -30.69 12.98
CA VAL A 1048 19.58 -32.04 12.67
C VAL A 1048 18.90 -32.06 11.31
N PHE A 1049 18.13 -31.03 10.96
CA PHE A 1049 17.41 -30.98 9.69
C PHE A 1049 18.35 -30.87 8.50
N ILE A 1050 19.38 -30.03 8.60
CA ILE A 1050 20.38 -29.88 7.53
C ILE A 1050 21.11 -31.20 7.28
N SER A 1051 21.52 -31.90 8.35
CA SER A 1051 22.24 -33.18 8.24
C SER A 1051 21.37 -34.35 7.75
N GLN A 1052 20.05 -34.35 7.97
CA GLN A 1052 19.18 -35.52 7.68
C GLN A 1052 18.30 -35.38 6.42
N GLU A 1053 18.11 -34.18 5.86
CA GLU A 1053 17.22 -33.92 4.70
C GLU A 1053 17.96 -33.94 3.33
N ASN A 1054 19.19 -34.46 3.25
CA ASN A 1054 20.00 -34.52 2.01
C ASN A 1054 20.14 -33.15 1.30
N MET A 1055 20.43 -32.10 2.08
CA MET A 1055 20.52 -30.72 1.58
C MET A 1055 21.56 -30.55 0.46
N LYS A 1056 22.64 -31.36 0.47
CA LYS A 1056 23.69 -31.42 -0.57
C LYS A 1056 23.13 -31.50 -1.98
N LYS A 1057 22.18 -32.41 -2.21
CA LYS A 1057 21.62 -32.69 -3.53
C LYS A 1057 20.78 -31.53 -4.06
N PHE A 1058 20.10 -30.82 -3.17
CA PHE A 1058 19.06 -29.87 -3.56
C PHE A 1058 19.52 -28.42 -3.64
N TYR A 1059 20.62 -28.06 -2.97
CA TYR A 1059 21.07 -26.67 -2.81
C TYR A 1059 22.54 -26.43 -3.16
N LEU A 1060 23.17 -27.35 -3.90
CA LEU A 1060 24.56 -27.25 -4.35
C LEU A 1060 25.51 -26.99 -3.15
N ILE A 1061 25.41 -27.85 -2.13
CA ILE A 1061 26.24 -27.77 -0.91
C ILE A 1061 27.24 -28.92 -0.94
N ASP A 1062 28.52 -28.59 -0.85
CA ASP A 1062 29.60 -29.58 -0.78
C ASP A 1062 29.69 -30.21 0.61
N THR A 1063 30.38 -31.35 0.74
CA THR A 1063 30.51 -32.07 2.04
C THR A 1063 31.15 -31.23 3.13
N ALA A 1064 32.28 -30.58 2.83
CA ALA A 1064 32.96 -29.70 3.77
C ALA A 1064 32.13 -28.43 4.10
N GLU A 1065 31.34 -27.93 3.14
CA GLU A 1065 30.47 -26.78 3.35
C GLU A 1065 29.31 -27.12 4.29
N GLU A 1066 28.73 -28.32 4.17
CA GLU A 1066 27.65 -28.77 5.05
C GLU A 1066 28.10 -28.85 6.52
N GLU A 1067 29.30 -29.35 6.80
CA GLU A 1067 29.83 -29.44 8.17
C GLU A 1067 29.92 -28.06 8.83
N TYR A 1068 30.44 -27.07 8.10
CA TYR A 1068 30.48 -25.69 8.59
C TYR A 1068 29.09 -25.07 8.71
N LEU A 1069 28.19 -25.34 7.77
CA LEU A 1069 26.81 -24.85 7.82
C LEU A 1069 26.06 -25.40 9.04
N VAL A 1070 26.18 -26.69 9.31
CA VAL A 1070 25.60 -27.36 10.49
C VAL A 1070 26.13 -26.72 11.77
N PHE A 1071 27.44 -26.47 11.85
CA PHE A 1071 28.04 -25.79 13.00
C PHE A 1071 27.48 -24.38 13.20
N LEU A 1072 27.47 -23.56 12.16
CA LEU A 1072 27.00 -22.18 12.24
C LEU A 1072 25.51 -22.10 12.61
N VAL A 1073 24.66 -22.93 12.01
CA VAL A 1073 23.23 -22.98 12.32
C VAL A 1073 22.98 -23.51 13.73
N LYS A 1074 23.77 -24.47 14.23
CA LYS A 1074 23.63 -24.96 15.61
C LYS A 1074 23.83 -23.86 16.64
N TYR A 1075 24.87 -23.04 16.48
CA TYR A 1075 25.29 -22.09 17.50
C TYR A 1075 24.85 -20.63 17.25
N HIS A 1076 24.12 -20.33 16.19
CA HIS A 1076 23.82 -18.96 15.72
C HIS A 1076 23.24 -17.99 16.77
N SER A 1077 22.46 -18.49 17.74
CA SER A 1077 21.80 -17.67 18.76
C SER A 1077 22.60 -17.57 20.07
N MET A 1078 23.75 -18.23 20.18
CA MET A 1078 24.46 -18.42 21.44
C MET A 1078 24.88 -17.09 22.10
N LEU A 1079 25.53 -16.18 21.36
CA LEU A 1079 25.92 -14.86 21.91
C LEU A 1079 24.70 -14.04 22.35
N HIS A 1080 23.56 -14.22 21.68
CA HIS A 1080 22.32 -13.55 22.05
C HIS A 1080 21.77 -14.06 23.38
N HIS A 1081 21.73 -15.38 23.56
CA HIS A 1081 21.35 -16.00 24.83
C HIS A 1081 22.32 -15.60 25.96
N MET A 1082 23.62 -15.46 25.67
CA MET A 1082 24.61 -14.95 26.62
C MET A 1082 24.36 -13.49 27.03
N ILE A 1083 24.05 -12.59 26.08
CA ILE A 1083 23.72 -11.19 26.39
C ILE A 1083 22.47 -11.10 27.27
N ARG A 1084 21.50 -12.00 27.09
CA ARG A 1084 20.28 -12.07 27.91
C ARG A 1084 20.49 -12.70 29.28
N GLY A 1085 21.65 -13.28 29.54
CA GLY A 1085 21.93 -14.05 30.76
C GLY A 1085 21.29 -15.44 30.78
N GLU A 1086 20.68 -15.87 29.67
CA GLU A 1086 20.11 -17.22 29.50
C GLU A 1086 21.25 -18.25 29.48
N PHE A 1087 22.37 -17.95 28.82
CA PHE A 1087 23.62 -18.71 28.91
C PHE A 1087 24.71 -17.96 29.66
N SER A 1088 25.55 -18.70 30.37
CA SER A 1088 26.79 -18.25 30.98
C SER A 1088 27.90 -18.13 29.92
N PHE A 1089 29.05 -17.59 30.33
CA PHE A 1089 30.24 -17.58 29.48
C PHE A 1089 30.83 -18.98 29.27
N PHE A 1090 30.51 -19.97 30.11
CA PHE A 1090 31.02 -21.33 29.95
C PHE A 1090 30.48 -22.03 28.72
N ALA A 1091 29.26 -21.69 28.28
CA ALA A 1091 28.68 -22.29 27.08
C ALA A 1091 29.58 -22.11 25.84
N ILE A 1092 30.38 -21.04 25.75
CA ILE A 1092 31.28 -20.80 24.61
C ILE A 1092 32.32 -21.91 24.41
N LYS A 1093 32.56 -22.74 25.45
CA LYS A 1093 33.51 -23.85 25.45
C LYS A 1093 33.36 -24.75 24.23
N GLU A 1094 32.13 -25.11 23.87
CA GLU A 1094 31.84 -26.00 22.72
C GLU A 1094 32.35 -25.45 21.37
N ILE A 1095 32.44 -24.12 21.26
CA ILE A 1095 32.91 -23.42 20.07
C ILE A 1095 34.44 -23.30 20.10
N ILE A 1096 35.01 -22.80 21.20
CA ILE A 1096 36.45 -22.53 21.32
C ILE A 1096 37.29 -23.82 21.33
N GLU A 1097 36.74 -24.96 21.76
CA GLU A 1097 37.42 -26.26 21.74
C GLU A 1097 37.78 -26.73 20.33
N LYS A 1098 37.14 -26.20 19.29
CA LYS A 1098 37.49 -26.46 17.88
C LYS A 1098 38.87 -25.90 17.50
N LYS A 1099 39.38 -24.92 18.26
CA LYS A 1099 40.68 -24.25 18.03
C LYS A 1099 40.87 -23.71 16.59
N ASP A 1100 39.78 -23.35 15.92
CA ASP A 1100 39.80 -22.76 14.58
C ASP A 1100 39.39 -21.28 14.68
N GLN A 1101 40.37 -20.40 14.50
CA GLN A 1101 40.18 -18.94 14.59
C GLN A 1101 39.22 -18.42 13.50
N GLN A 1102 39.31 -18.94 12.27
CA GLN A 1102 38.45 -18.46 11.18
C GLN A 1102 37.00 -18.93 11.35
N LEU A 1103 36.81 -20.16 11.85
CA LEU A 1103 35.47 -20.66 12.19
C LEU A 1103 34.82 -19.82 13.31
N PHE A 1104 35.60 -19.43 14.32
CA PHE A 1104 35.13 -18.54 15.38
C PHE A 1104 34.77 -17.15 14.84
N ASP A 1105 35.60 -16.58 13.95
CA ASP A 1105 35.32 -15.30 13.30
C ASP A 1105 34.00 -15.35 12.50
N ALA A 1106 33.75 -16.44 11.76
CA ALA A 1106 32.50 -16.66 11.03
C ALA A 1106 31.28 -16.74 11.97
N PHE A 1107 31.39 -17.49 13.07
CA PHE A 1107 30.36 -17.56 14.12
C PHE A 1107 30.08 -16.18 14.74
N PHE A 1108 31.13 -15.41 15.03
CA PHE A 1108 31.01 -14.08 15.61
C PHE A 1108 30.29 -13.12 14.66
N ILE A 1109 30.69 -13.08 13.38
CA ILE A 1109 30.02 -12.26 12.36
C ILE A 1109 28.55 -12.65 12.25
N PHE A 1110 28.27 -13.95 12.15
CA PHE A 1110 26.90 -14.45 12.01
C PHE A 1110 26.01 -13.99 13.18
N SER A 1111 26.48 -14.24 14.41
CA SER A 1111 25.78 -13.88 15.63
C SER A 1111 25.60 -12.36 15.79
N PHE A 1112 26.61 -11.57 15.42
CA PHE A 1112 26.56 -10.11 15.47
C PHE A 1112 25.50 -9.56 14.53
N ILE A 1113 25.46 -10.04 13.28
CA ILE A 1113 24.47 -9.63 12.29
C ILE A 1113 23.07 -10.05 12.72
N MET A 1114 22.90 -11.28 13.20
CA MET A 1114 21.63 -11.77 13.76
C MET A 1114 21.08 -10.83 14.83
N LEU A 1115 21.89 -10.53 15.85
CA LEU A 1115 21.53 -9.60 16.91
C LEU A 1115 21.12 -8.22 16.39
N SER A 1116 21.88 -7.68 15.44
CA SER A 1116 21.59 -6.37 14.84
C SER A 1116 20.30 -6.32 14.02
N ALA A 1117 19.88 -7.45 13.44
CA ALA A 1117 18.72 -7.55 12.56
C ALA A 1117 17.39 -7.75 13.30
N ILE A 1118 17.42 -8.08 14.60
CA ILE A 1118 16.21 -8.23 15.42
C ILE A 1118 15.51 -6.88 15.54
N ARG A 1119 16.25 -5.85 15.95
CA ARG A 1119 15.80 -4.45 16.09
C ARG A 1119 17.00 -3.50 16.00
N GLU A 1120 16.81 -2.34 15.38
CA GLU A 1120 17.86 -1.33 15.20
C GLU A 1120 18.35 -0.71 16.52
N ASP A 1121 17.52 -0.67 17.57
CA ASP A 1121 17.88 -0.13 18.89
C ASP A 1121 18.53 -1.16 19.85
N LEU A 1122 18.74 -2.39 19.40
CA LEU A 1122 19.28 -3.45 20.26
C LEU A 1122 20.81 -3.47 20.26
N LEU A 1123 21.43 -3.40 19.07
CA LEU A 1123 22.88 -3.44 18.92
C LEU A 1123 23.43 -2.04 18.66
N LEU A 1124 23.66 -1.33 19.76
CA LEU A 1124 24.27 0.00 19.79
C LEU A 1124 25.77 -0.07 20.10
N GLU A 1125 26.48 1.06 19.96
CA GLU A 1125 27.94 1.13 20.05
C GLU A 1125 28.53 0.45 21.30
N ASP A 1126 27.94 0.69 22.48
CA ASP A 1126 28.44 0.16 23.75
C ASP A 1126 28.29 -1.37 23.84
N LEU A 1127 27.17 -1.92 23.34
CA LEU A 1127 26.94 -3.37 23.33
C LEU A 1127 27.82 -4.05 22.28
N ALA A 1128 27.97 -3.45 21.10
CA ALA A 1128 28.90 -3.91 20.08
C ALA A 1128 30.33 -3.95 20.63
N GLY A 1129 30.75 -2.91 21.36
CA GLY A 1129 32.05 -2.85 22.02
C GLY A 1129 32.25 -3.99 23.04
N LYS A 1130 31.20 -4.34 23.79
CA LYS A 1130 31.23 -5.50 24.70
C LYS A 1130 31.41 -6.82 23.96
N LEU A 1131 30.74 -7.00 22.82
CA LEU A 1131 30.89 -8.20 21.98
C LEU A 1131 32.31 -8.33 21.41
N PHE A 1132 32.92 -7.24 20.94
CA PHE A 1132 34.32 -7.28 20.50
C PHE A 1132 35.29 -7.63 21.62
N ARG A 1133 35.06 -7.16 22.85
CA ARG A 1133 35.89 -7.58 24.01
C ARG A 1133 35.74 -9.07 24.29
N ILE A 1134 34.53 -9.62 24.16
CA ILE A 1134 34.29 -11.06 24.29
C ILE A 1134 35.08 -11.82 23.22
N LYS A 1135 35.03 -11.35 21.95
CA LYS A 1135 35.82 -11.92 20.86
C LYS A 1135 37.31 -11.92 21.17
N GLU A 1136 37.87 -10.79 21.60
CA GLU A 1136 39.30 -10.68 21.96
C GLU A 1136 39.73 -11.66 23.07
N ILE A 1137 38.84 -11.93 24.04
CA ILE A 1137 39.10 -12.94 25.09
C ILE A 1137 39.11 -14.34 24.47
N CYS A 1138 38.12 -14.66 23.63
CA CYS A 1138 38.05 -15.95 22.95
C CYS A 1138 39.25 -16.19 22.01
N ASP A 1139 39.70 -15.17 21.29
CA ASP A 1139 40.90 -15.22 20.43
C ASP A 1139 42.14 -15.64 21.24
N LYS A 1140 42.33 -15.05 22.43
CA LYS A 1140 43.45 -15.41 23.34
C LYS A 1140 43.35 -16.84 23.87
N ILE A 1141 42.12 -17.32 24.11
CA ILE A 1141 41.91 -18.70 24.56
C ILE A 1141 42.19 -19.68 23.41
N ILE A 1142 41.74 -19.37 22.18
CA ILE A 1142 42.00 -20.19 20.98
C ILE A 1142 43.51 -20.22 20.66
N ALA A 1143 44.19 -19.08 20.80
CA ALA A 1143 45.64 -18.97 20.64
C ALA A 1143 46.46 -19.66 21.76
N GLY A 1144 45.80 -20.10 22.85
CA GLY A 1144 46.45 -20.78 23.97
C GLY A 1144 47.16 -19.85 24.96
N GLU A 1145 47.00 -18.53 24.84
CA GLU A 1145 47.59 -17.54 25.77
C GLU A 1145 46.96 -17.60 27.18
N MET A 1146 45.72 -18.07 27.28
CA MET A 1146 45.00 -18.27 28.53
C MET A 1146 43.99 -19.41 28.45
N THR A 1147 43.61 -19.98 29.59
CA THR A 1147 42.54 -20.99 29.67
C THR A 1147 41.20 -20.34 30.05
N LEU A 1148 40.09 -20.91 29.58
CA LEU A 1148 38.74 -20.45 29.94
C LEU A 1148 38.53 -20.41 31.47
N MET A 1149 38.91 -21.49 32.16
CA MET A 1149 38.84 -21.56 33.63
C MET A 1149 39.73 -20.52 34.31
N GLY A 1150 40.94 -20.27 33.77
CA GLY A 1150 41.83 -19.24 34.29
C GLY A 1150 41.24 -17.83 34.17
N TYR A 1151 40.61 -17.51 33.05
CA TYR A 1151 39.90 -16.24 32.85
C TYR A 1151 38.70 -16.10 33.81
N MET A 1152 37.87 -17.14 33.91
CA MET A 1152 36.69 -17.12 34.77
C MET A 1152 37.05 -16.98 36.25
N ASN A 1153 38.06 -17.71 36.75
CA ASN A 1153 38.54 -17.58 38.11
C ASN A 1153 39.08 -16.18 38.41
N LYS A 1154 39.74 -15.54 37.44
CA LYS A 1154 40.19 -14.14 37.55
C LYS A 1154 39.00 -13.17 37.60
N LEU A 1155 37.97 -13.40 36.80
CA LEU A 1155 36.74 -12.60 36.81
C LEU A 1155 35.98 -12.74 38.13
N PHE A 1156 35.80 -13.97 38.62
CA PHE A 1156 35.15 -14.25 39.90
C PHE A 1156 35.92 -13.61 41.06
N SER A 1157 37.24 -13.78 41.11
CA SER A 1157 38.08 -13.16 42.16
C SER A 1157 37.91 -11.64 42.21
N LYS A 1158 37.85 -10.96 41.05
CA LYS A 1158 37.61 -9.51 40.98
C LYS A 1158 36.23 -9.12 41.51
N LYS A 1159 35.18 -9.87 41.15
CA LYS A 1159 33.81 -9.62 41.61
C LYS A 1159 33.64 -9.89 43.10
N GLY A 1160 34.24 -10.96 43.62
CA GLY A 1160 34.23 -11.29 45.05
C GLY A 1160 34.97 -10.26 45.90
N ALA A 1161 36.11 -9.75 45.42
CA ALA A 1161 36.87 -8.72 46.12
C ALA A 1161 36.05 -7.43 46.24
N LEU A 1162 35.34 -7.05 45.18
CA LEU A 1162 34.46 -5.89 45.18
C LEU A 1162 33.26 -6.09 46.13
N TYR A 1163 32.66 -7.28 46.16
CA TYR A 1163 31.58 -7.58 47.09
C TYR A 1163 32.00 -7.49 48.56
N LEU A 1164 33.20 -8.01 48.90
CA LEU A 1164 33.76 -7.87 50.25
C LEU A 1164 33.94 -6.40 50.63
N GLN A 1165 34.46 -5.57 49.73
CA GLN A 1165 34.60 -4.13 49.96
C GLN A 1165 33.25 -3.46 50.26
N VAL A 1166 32.19 -3.81 49.52
CA VAL A 1166 30.83 -3.31 49.78
C VAL A 1166 30.32 -3.77 51.15
N LYS A 1167 30.52 -5.06 51.50
CA LYS A 1167 30.08 -5.64 52.77
C LYS A 1167 30.80 -5.02 53.96
N GLU A 1168 32.08 -4.72 53.83
CA GLU A 1168 32.89 -4.03 54.85
C GLU A 1168 32.45 -2.57 55.01
N TYR A 1169 32.23 -1.86 53.90
CA TYR A 1169 31.71 -0.49 53.90
C TYR A 1169 30.38 -0.40 54.64
N LEU A 1170 29.42 -1.28 54.30
CA LEU A 1170 28.09 -1.33 54.93
C LEU A 1170 28.13 -1.71 56.42
N LYS A 1171 29.21 -2.36 56.90
CA LYS A 1171 29.36 -2.75 58.31
C LYS A 1171 30.09 -1.72 59.18
N LYS A 1172 31.02 -0.94 58.63
CA LYS A 1172 31.95 -0.12 59.43
C LYS A 1172 31.98 1.38 59.08
N GLY A 1173 31.44 1.81 57.93
CA GLY A 1173 31.77 3.14 57.38
C GLY A 1173 33.26 3.22 57.00
N MET A 1174 33.66 4.14 56.10
CA MET A 1174 35.02 4.11 55.51
C MET A 1174 36.15 4.06 56.55
N SER A 1175 36.84 2.92 56.65
CA SER A 1175 38.19 2.82 57.20
C SER A 1175 39.12 2.27 56.12
N SER A 1176 40.04 3.11 55.65
CA SER A 1176 41.03 2.81 54.62
C SER A 1176 42.01 1.72 55.04
N ASN A 1177 42.33 0.86 54.07
CA ASN A 1177 43.50 -0.03 53.99
C ASN A 1177 43.70 -1.06 55.11
N GLN A 1178 43.43 -2.33 54.77
CA GLN A 1178 44.25 -3.46 55.22
C GLN A 1178 44.15 -4.63 54.22
N GLN A 1179 45.19 -4.80 53.40
CA GLN A 1179 45.47 -6.06 52.72
C GLN A 1179 46.23 -6.98 53.67
N LYS A 1180 45.65 -8.13 54.04
CA LYS A 1180 46.42 -9.33 54.40
C LYS A 1180 45.87 -10.51 53.61
N SER A 1181 46.75 -11.10 52.80
CA SER A 1181 46.50 -12.27 51.97
C SER A 1181 46.73 -13.55 52.79
N ASN A 1182 45.66 -14.32 53.01
CA ASN A 1182 45.72 -15.75 53.32
C ASN A 1182 45.15 -16.53 52.13
N GLU A 1183 45.64 -17.75 51.87
CA GLU A 1183 45.12 -18.62 50.80
C GLU A 1183 43.64 -19.02 51.00
N GLU A 1184 43.17 -19.13 52.25
CA GLU A 1184 41.74 -19.29 52.60
C GLU A 1184 40.86 -18.12 52.14
N VAL A 1185 41.43 -16.90 52.01
CA VAL A 1185 40.71 -15.72 51.52
C VAL A 1185 40.53 -15.78 49.99
N ARG A 1186 41.47 -16.41 49.26
CA ARG A 1186 41.37 -16.57 47.80
C ARG A 1186 40.27 -17.54 47.38
N SER A 1187 40.10 -18.66 48.07
CA SER A 1187 39.00 -19.60 47.80
C SER A 1187 37.64 -18.94 48.05
N ASN A 1188 37.50 -18.27 49.20
CA ASN A 1188 36.28 -17.54 49.56
C ASN A 1188 35.95 -16.41 48.56
N LEU A 1189 36.96 -15.72 48.01
CA LEU A 1189 36.77 -14.68 46.99
C LEU A 1189 36.17 -15.21 45.70
N VAL A 1190 36.58 -16.41 45.25
CA VAL A 1190 36.05 -17.01 44.02
C VAL A 1190 34.59 -17.41 44.20
N ASP A 1191 34.24 -18.02 45.32
CA ASP A 1191 32.86 -18.47 45.57
C ASP A 1191 31.89 -17.30 45.77
N MET A 1192 32.31 -16.23 46.47
CA MET A 1192 31.54 -14.98 46.50
C MET A 1192 31.41 -14.35 45.11
N GLY A 1193 32.47 -14.43 44.29
CA GLY A 1193 32.47 -13.94 42.93
C GLY A 1193 31.50 -14.67 42.00
N LYS A 1194 31.39 -16.00 42.13
CA LYS A 1194 30.41 -16.83 41.39
C LYS A 1194 28.97 -16.39 41.70
N MET A 1195 28.67 -16.14 42.97
CA MET A 1195 27.35 -15.65 43.38
C MET A 1195 27.02 -14.28 42.76
N ILE A 1196 27.98 -13.36 42.69
CA ILE A 1196 27.79 -12.06 42.03
C ILE A 1196 27.61 -12.21 40.52
N TYR A 1197 28.36 -13.11 39.89
CA TYR A 1197 28.21 -13.41 38.47
C TYR A 1197 26.80 -13.96 38.16
N ALA A 1198 26.31 -14.89 38.97
CA ALA A 1198 24.95 -15.42 38.86
C ALA A 1198 23.88 -14.33 39.09
N LEU A 1199 24.09 -13.42 40.06
CA LEU A 1199 23.21 -12.28 40.28
C LEU A 1199 23.13 -11.38 39.03
N GLU A 1200 24.25 -11.09 38.39
CA GLU A 1200 24.25 -10.30 37.15
C GLU A 1200 23.53 -11.00 36.00
N ARG A 1201 23.55 -12.35 35.93
CA ARG A 1201 22.70 -13.09 34.98
C ARG A 1201 21.21 -12.83 35.25
N ILE A 1202 20.78 -12.80 36.51
CA ILE A 1202 19.39 -12.43 36.87
C ILE A 1202 19.05 -11.02 36.39
N LEU A 1203 19.97 -10.06 36.55
CA LEU A 1203 19.78 -8.69 36.04
C LEU A 1203 19.55 -8.69 34.52
N ARG A 1204 20.36 -9.46 33.78
CA ARG A 1204 20.23 -9.60 32.32
C ARG A 1204 18.91 -10.25 31.91
N LEU A 1205 18.47 -11.28 32.62
CA LEU A 1205 17.17 -11.94 32.40
C LEU A 1205 15.99 -10.99 32.63
N ARG A 1206 16.16 -9.98 33.48
CA ARG A 1206 15.19 -8.91 33.72
C ARG A 1206 15.28 -7.74 32.74
N GLY A 1207 16.20 -7.82 31.77
CA GLY A 1207 16.36 -6.83 30.71
C GLY A 1207 17.31 -5.68 31.03
N VAL A 1208 18.04 -5.72 32.14
CA VAL A 1208 19.10 -4.75 32.46
C VAL A 1208 20.34 -5.10 31.62
N ARG A 1209 20.82 -4.20 30.75
CA ARG A 1209 21.90 -4.52 29.78
C ARG A 1209 23.24 -3.86 30.04
N TYR A 1210 23.24 -2.69 30.67
CA TYR A 1210 24.43 -1.84 30.76
C TYR A 1210 24.93 -1.66 32.18
N VAL A 1211 24.06 -1.87 33.17
CA VAL A 1211 24.41 -1.90 34.58
C VAL A 1211 24.87 -3.31 34.99
N GLU A 1212 25.99 -3.37 35.72
CA GLU A 1212 26.55 -4.57 36.37
C GLU A 1212 26.76 -4.31 37.88
N PHE A 1213 27.19 -5.33 38.61
CA PHE A 1213 27.43 -5.21 40.05
C PHE A 1213 28.43 -4.10 40.44
N PRO A 1214 29.49 -3.78 39.66
CA PRO A 1214 30.38 -2.67 40.00
C PRO A 1214 29.72 -1.30 40.06
N GLU A 1215 28.67 -1.06 39.28
CA GLU A 1215 27.94 0.20 39.31
C GLU A 1215 26.99 0.25 40.51
N LEU A 1216 26.30 -0.87 40.76
CA LEU A 1216 25.47 -1.05 41.95
C LEU A 1216 26.30 -0.91 43.23
N ALA A 1217 27.51 -1.49 43.27
CA ALA A 1217 28.44 -1.39 44.40
C ALA A 1217 28.81 0.07 44.69
N LYS A 1218 29.09 0.87 43.65
CA LYS A 1218 29.36 2.31 43.81
C LYS A 1218 28.14 3.07 44.35
N LEU A 1219 26.94 2.73 43.90
CA LEU A 1219 25.69 3.32 44.42
C LEU A 1219 25.47 2.94 45.89
N LEU A 1220 25.75 1.69 46.28
CA LEU A 1220 25.68 1.21 47.67
C LEU A 1220 26.73 1.85 48.58
N MET A 1221 27.83 2.35 48.02
CA MET A 1221 28.85 3.14 48.71
C MET A 1221 28.57 4.66 48.63
N ASP A 1222 27.30 5.06 48.47
CA ASP A 1222 26.82 6.44 48.42
C ASP A 1222 27.46 7.34 47.35
N LYS A 1223 27.95 6.77 46.23
CA LYS A 1223 28.42 7.59 45.10
C LYS A 1223 27.23 8.11 44.27
N PRO A 1224 27.21 9.42 43.91
CA PRO A 1224 26.19 9.98 43.03
C PRO A 1224 26.10 9.29 41.66
N ILE A 1225 24.87 8.97 41.20
CA ILE A 1225 24.61 8.28 39.92
C ILE A 1225 25.25 9.02 38.73
N LYS A 1226 25.21 10.36 38.72
CA LYS A 1226 25.86 11.20 37.69
C LYS A 1226 27.36 10.94 37.57
N LEU A 1227 28.06 10.77 38.69
CA LEU A 1227 29.50 10.45 38.69
C LEU A 1227 29.76 9.01 38.23
N ILE A 1228 28.87 8.07 38.58
CA ILE A 1228 28.96 6.68 38.10
C ILE A 1228 28.80 6.63 36.58
N TYR A 1229 27.83 7.36 36.03
CA TYR A 1229 27.60 7.47 34.59
C TYR A 1229 28.80 8.11 33.87
N ALA A 1230 29.32 9.24 34.37
CA ALA A 1230 30.47 9.91 33.78
C ALA A 1230 31.73 9.02 33.74
N GLN A 1231 31.93 8.19 34.78
CA GLN A 1231 33.04 7.22 34.81
C GLN A 1231 32.89 6.07 33.82
N LYS A 1232 31.67 5.77 33.37
CA LYS A 1232 31.43 4.71 32.40
C LYS A 1232 31.76 5.13 30.97
N GLY A 1233 31.54 6.40 30.64
CA GLY A 1233 31.80 6.93 29.30
C GLY A 1233 30.98 6.21 28.22
N PHE A 1234 29.69 5.98 28.48
CA PHE A 1234 28.79 5.39 27.47
C PHE A 1234 28.68 6.30 26.25
N LEU A 1235 28.79 5.71 25.06
CA LEU A 1235 28.75 6.43 23.79
C LEU A 1235 27.35 6.40 23.16
N SER A 1236 26.56 5.38 23.48
CA SER A 1236 25.27 5.13 22.84
C SER A 1236 24.05 5.28 23.73
N ILE A 1237 24.25 5.43 25.05
CA ILE A 1237 23.17 5.49 26.04
C ILE A 1237 23.28 6.76 26.89
N GLY A 1238 22.16 7.45 27.03
CA GLY A 1238 22.01 8.66 27.81
C GLY A 1238 21.87 8.41 29.30
N TYR A 1239 22.02 9.50 30.07
CA TYR A 1239 21.87 9.47 31.53
C TYR A 1239 20.51 8.90 31.98
N SER A 1240 19.41 9.27 31.30
CA SER A 1240 18.05 8.83 31.68
C SER A 1240 17.87 7.32 31.60
N THR A 1241 18.39 6.69 30.54
CA THR A 1241 18.28 5.25 30.34
C THR A 1241 19.16 4.50 31.34
N PHE A 1242 20.39 4.99 31.57
CA PHE A 1242 21.28 4.45 32.59
C PHE A 1242 20.68 4.56 34.00
N GLU A 1243 20.11 5.70 34.36
CA GLU A 1243 19.47 5.94 35.65
C GLU A 1243 18.31 4.97 35.88
N LYS A 1244 17.47 4.75 34.87
CA LYS A 1244 16.38 3.77 34.92
C LYS A 1244 16.89 2.35 35.16
N GLU A 1245 17.92 1.91 34.43
CA GLU A 1245 18.53 0.59 34.64
C GLU A 1245 19.20 0.46 36.01
N MET A 1246 19.81 1.53 36.52
CA MET A 1246 20.42 1.56 37.86
C MET A 1246 19.38 1.36 38.95
N PHE A 1247 18.25 2.07 38.89
CA PHE A 1247 17.16 1.90 39.85
C PHE A 1247 16.52 0.51 39.75
N GLU A 1248 16.32 0.00 38.54
CA GLU A 1248 15.79 -1.36 38.35
C GLU A 1248 16.75 -2.41 38.93
N THR A 1249 18.06 -2.25 38.71
CA THR A 1249 19.10 -3.10 39.29
C THR A 1249 19.08 -3.05 40.81
N TYR A 1250 18.99 -1.86 41.40
CA TYR A 1250 18.90 -1.68 42.85
C TYR A 1250 17.65 -2.34 43.43
N ARG A 1251 16.51 -2.20 42.76
CA ARG A 1251 15.25 -2.83 43.12
C ARG A 1251 15.35 -4.36 43.10
N ILE A 1252 15.88 -4.93 42.01
CA ILE A 1252 16.08 -6.38 41.88
C ILE A 1252 17.01 -6.87 42.98
N TYR A 1253 18.14 -6.18 43.21
CA TYR A 1253 19.08 -6.53 44.27
C TYR A 1253 18.42 -6.53 45.65
N ARG A 1254 17.71 -5.47 46.05
CA ARG A 1254 17.01 -5.41 47.35
C ARG A 1254 15.97 -6.52 47.49
N THR A 1255 15.18 -6.74 46.45
CA THR A 1255 14.13 -7.77 46.45
C THR A 1255 14.76 -9.15 46.60
N PHE A 1256 15.82 -9.44 45.86
CA PHE A 1256 16.55 -10.69 45.96
C PHE A 1256 17.21 -10.85 47.34
N TYR A 1257 17.77 -9.77 47.90
CA TYR A 1257 18.40 -9.79 49.22
C TYR A 1257 17.39 -9.98 50.37
N SER A 1258 16.11 -9.69 50.16
CA SER A 1258 15.04 -9.96 51.13
C SER A 1258 14.68 -11.44 51.27
N LEU A 1259 15.10 -12.29 50.32
CA LEU A 1259 14.91 -13.74 50.41
C LEU A 1259 15.84 -14.35 51.48
N PRO A 1260 15.42 -15.45 52.14
CA PRO A 1260 16.28 -16.22 53.04
C PRO A 1260 17.59 -16.64 52.37
N GLU A 1261 18.69 -16.62 53.12
CA GLU A 1261 20.05 -16.84 52.58
C GLU A 1261 20.20 -18.18 51.85
N HIS A 1262 19.64 -19.27 52.41
CA HIS A 1262 19.67 -20.59 51.79
C HIS A 1262 18.96 -20.64 50.42
N ILE A 1263 17.85 -19.91 50.26
CA ILE A 1263 17.12 -19.81 48.98
C ILE A 1263 17.94 -19.01 47.97
N ARG A 1264 18.56 -17.91 48.40
CA ARG A 1264 19.42 -17.10 47.52
C ARG A 1264 20.61 -17.93 47.02
N HIS A 1265 21.31 -18.63 47.90
CA HIS A 1265 22.46 -19.46 47.51
C HIS A 1265 22.01 -20.62 46.62
N TYR A 1266 20.87 -21.23 46.88
CA TYR A 1266 20.31 -22.26 46.00
C TYR A 1266 20.08 -21.72 44.58
N ILE A 1267 19.39 -20.59 44.43
CA ILE A 1267 19.13 -19.97 43.11
C ILE A 1267 20.44 -19.58 42.42
N LEU A 1268 21.35 -18.91 43.14
CA LEU A 1268 22.60 -18.43 42.55
C LEU A 1268 23.51 -19.58 42.11
N ASN A 1269 23.59 -20.67 42.89
CA ASN A 1269 24.42 -21.83 42.53
C ASN A 1269 23.95 -22.50 41.23
N TRP A 1270 22.64 -22.57 40.99
CA TRP A 1270 22.08 -23.08 39.72
C TRP A 1270 22.32 -22.15 38.53
N LEU A 1271 22.72 -20.89 38.76
CA LEU A 1271 22.95 -19.89 37.72
C LEU A 1271 24.43 -19.57 37.50
N VAL A 1272 25.36 -20.25 38.17
CA VAL A 1272 26.80 -20.04 37.92
C VAL A 1272 27.20 -20.59 36.55
N ASP A 1273 26.75 -21.81 36.24
CA ASP A 1273 27.04 -22.54 35.00
C ASP A 1273 25.73 -22.78 34.19
N ASP A 1274 25.79 -23.53 33.08
CA ASP A 1274 24.68 -23.78 32.14
C ASP A 1274 24.17 -25.22 32.13
#